data_AF-A0A1I5QHN1-F1
#
_entry.id   AF-A0A1I5QHN1-F1
#
_cell.length_a   1.000
_cell.length_b   1.000
_cell.length_c   1.000
_cell.angle_alpha   90.00
_cell.angle_beta   90.00
_cell.angle_gamma   90.00
#
_symmetry.space_group_name_H-M   'P 1'
#
loop_
_entity.id
_entity.type
_entity.pdbx_description
1 polymer ?
#
loop_
_entity_poly.entity_id
_entity_poly.type
_entity_poly.pdbx_seq_one_letter_code
_entity_poly.pdbx_strand_id
1 'polypeptide(L)'
;MYSLNEIGIEHINRLSDIQLSKLLHTLIILEAGKYNLQDWDRIVPFNITSPDAGSDGRIEWNGTPPTTKWLKNKFTIFQNKATDLLPSNCKKEILEPAKKGQSQRKLKAQIEKVVKANGCYILFTNKSIVDQGKDERIAQFREAIQLAGEPNYETFQIIIYDSNSIKDWVNDYLSAIILVQKFNGINRPLCFMGWDKWDKTFKSDETKYRSNATILANIKLINNSILSEKVIRVTGQSGLGKTRLVLEAFRDSPFNKSIVYYDLNGMSIITDIKTYLMSVQDSQYGIIIIDNCDPKSHIILSQVVKSSGNIKIVTIGPDNSDSIEDSIIKLDRDNQKDIVKEIIKDKIGLSHQSNDIEYLSELCEGYPWMANRFCKSILQKGTNNFSGTLQKDFIEKLLFGGRENEREYKVIRACSVFSSFGFPDDEILDTITGEQADRLEAQLNYIRTNILDIDVSLSEFYEICQKYKQQDIIERHSVYYVVKPTVLAINLATDWLKNNPISKIISILTELKDNELGRKIAERIKDLDQVDKAHQIVGELWGPNSPFGLAEVLNTSWGSLLFRYVVEVNPVATAKALETSFGKMSKEEILKIDEGRRNLVWALEKLCFRKQSFSRAAKILYSFAVSENETWGNNSTNQFRQLFQLFLSGTEASLKERLEIIKWGLNKKDDDFTKIAIQAISKGLMNDHFHRMGGPEKQGSSAPLQDYSPNWEEITDYWKEIISMLTDIVCSNSPHSELAKEKIAHSIRSLMIGHGSEIVIDSIRKIIEIKGNLWIDALNSLKMTLGYEKSIPQNIVNQIESLIIDLTPTDTKNQLFLKVTKPEWDNHEKDDNNIYINKPKLNAEKYAQKLFDEHISWVEYISDLLQGSQRQAFAFGSKVGELTDDKETLIDISIEALKKIEKENQNPELIAGILFGSNNLMMSEKTIDRFISTDEIRQHAFYLTKVLCPSYHNIEKLFLLVDKYDFSISQFQNFQYGRALEVLTNEEILLLCSTISKYGNLGKWTSLSLLYMFCYNNEDKWTQNKDFLKELISNNNMIINNDETEKMESSCWSDVVMEILVKDNDSVFAITITKQIVEFCSDIHFNYSLDIQIANIIQLLFKKYFDITWDFLGQGIIGDYMTFSNLEHIIGKMNGYLYKKEGIVFEDPEHYETILTWCRKHPKIAPERIAHMMPLNINENGEIKWHPFSKAIIDEFGDNEKLIDYLASNMGSFGTVGSSVPYFITQKKLLQELINHPIQRLKNWAHTMLEYTNKRIKIEQLDDEASFL
;
A
#
# COMPACT_ATOMS: atom_id res chain seq x y z
N MET A 1 -31.90 39.15 3.93
CA MET A 1 -31.49 38.20 4.99
C MET A 1 -29.99 38.17 5.00
N TYR A 2 -29.34 38.53 6.11
CA TYR A 2 -27.90 38.35 6.24
C TYR A 2 -27.59 36.84 6.24
N SER A 3 -26.50 36.43 5.57
CA SER A 3 -25.97 35.08 5.71
C SER A 3 -25.69 34.83 7.20
N LEU A 4 -26.04 33.64 7.71
CA LEU A 4 -25.82 33.26 9.11
C LEU A 4 -24.32 33.32 9.52
N ASN A 5 -23.44 33.45 8.52
CA ASN A 5 -21.99 33.48 8.65
C ASN A 5 -21.41 34.91 8.73
N GLU A 6 -22.24 35.96 8.71
CA GLU A 6 -21.81 37.36 8.78
C GLU A 6 -22.61 38.16 9.82
N ILE A 7 -22.05 39.31 10.21
CA ILE A 7 -22.66 40.30 11.09
C ILE A 7 -23.15 41.50 10.26
N GLY A 8 -24.43 41.84 10.41
CA GLY A 8 -25.02 43.10 9.94
C GLY A 8 -24.83 44.28 10.90
N ILE A 9 -25.08 45.50 10.41
CA ILE A 9 -24.90 46.77 11.15
C ILE A 9 -25.79 46.82 12.40
N GLU A 10 -27.01 46.29 12.29
CA GLU A 10 -28.00 46.22 13.37
C GLU A 10 -27.50 45.46 14.59
N HIS A 11 -26.65 44.44 14.39
CA HIS A 11 -26.07 43.66 15.48
C HIS A 11 -24.99 44.45 16.24
N ILE A 12 -24.28 45.35 15.56
CA ILE A 12 -23.29 46.24 16.19
C ILE A 12 -24.00 47.35 16.95
N ASN A 13 -25.02 47.97 16.36
CA ASN A 13 -25.77 49.07 16.96
C ASN A 13 -26.47 48.68 18.30
N ARG A 14 -26.74 47.39 18.51
CA ARG A 14 -27.39 46.85 19.73
C ARG A 14 -26.44 46.57 20.89
N LEU A 15 -25.12 46.66 20.68
CA LEU A 15 -24.14 46.36 21.72
C LEU A 15 -24.16 47.42 22.82
N SER A 16 -24.24 47.00 24.08
CA SER A 16 -24.02 47.87 25.25
C SER A 16 -22.55 48.32 25.37
N ASP A 17 -22.27 49.36 26.17
CA ASP A 17 -20.91 49.86 26.40
C ASP A 17 -19.93 48.75 26.84
N ILE A 18 -20.37 47.85 27.72
CA ILE A 18 -19.56 46.71 28.20
C ILE A 18 -19.33 45.70 27.06
N GLN A 19 -20.36 45.38 26.27
CA GLN A 19 -20.23 44.45 25.15
C GLN A 19 -19.32 45.02 24.05
N LEU A 20 -19.42 46.32 23.76
CA LEU A 20 -18.59 47.02 22.80
C LEU A 20 -17.12 47.03 23.25
N SER A 21 -16.87 47.24 24.55
CA SER A 21 -15.51 47.16 25.14
C SER A 21 -14.93 45.75 25.06
N LYS A 22 -15.75 44.71 25.30
CA LYS A 22 -15.36 43.30 25.13
C LYS A 22 -15.07 42.96 23.67
N LEU A 23 -15.84 43.50 22.74
CA LEU A 23 -15.61 43.34 21.32
C LEU A 23 -14.28 43.99 20.90
N LEU A 24 -14.05 45.24 21.29
CA LEU A 24 -12.80 45.96 21.01
C LEU A 24 -11.58 45.20 21.55
N HIS A 25 -11.64 44.74 22.80
CA HIS A 25 -10.57 43.92 23.39
C HIS A 25 -10.30 42.65 22.56
N THR A 26 -11.35 41.99 22.05
CA THR A 26 -11.22 40.77 21.25
C THR A 26 -10.64 41.08 19.87
N LEU A 27 -11.11 42.13 19.19
CA LEU A 27 -10.63 42.53 17.86
C LEU A 27 -9.15 42.92 17.87
N ILE A 28 -8.69 43.61 18.91
CA ILE A 28 -7.27 43.96 19.07
C ILE A 28 -6.40 42.69 19.16
N ILE A 29 -6.84 41.67 19.91
CA ILE A 29 -6.11 40.39 20.01
C ILE A 29 -6.09 39.65 18.68
N LEU A 30 -7.23 39.61 18.01
CA LEU A 30 -7.38 38.92 16.74
C LEU A 30 -6.52 39.54 15.65
N GLU A 31 -6.48 40.87 15.59
CA GLU A 31 -5.60 41.62 14.69
C GLU A 31 -4.13 41.34 15.02
N ALA A 32 -3.76 41.41 16.30
CA ALA A 32 -2.38 41.16 16.71
C ALA A 32 -1.93 39.73 16.40
N GLY A 33 -2.80 38.74 16.62
CA GLY A 33 -2.53 37.33 16.32
C GLY A 33 -2.43 37.05 14.82
N LYS A 34 -3.36 37.58 14.00
CA LYS A 34 -3.34 37.39 12.53
C LYS A 34 -2.07 37.90 11.88
N TYR A 35 -1.59 39.06 12.33
CA TYR A 35 -0.38 39.70 11.79
C TYR A 35 0.89 39.36 12.57
N ASN A 36 0.81 38.46 13.56
CA ASN A 36 1.91 38.02 14.41
C ASN A 36 2.75 39.18 14.98
N LEU A 37 2.07 40.18 15.57
CA LEU A 37 2.75 41.35 16.14
C LEU A 37 3.69 40.91 17.27
N GLN A 38 4.92 41.41 17.28
CA GLN A 38 5.91 41.10 18.31
C GLN A 38 5.86 42.10 19.46
N ASP A 39 6.12 41.61 20.68
CA ASP A 39 6.28 42.42 21.90
C ASP A 39 5.18 43.49 22.07
N TRP A 40 3.93 43.08 21.89
CA TRP A 40 2.79 43.98 21.94
C TRP A 40 2.12 43.98 23.32
N ASP A 41 1.72 45.17 23.78
CA ASP A 41 0.95 45.40 25.00
C ASP A 41 -0.42 45.97 24.65
N ARG A 42 -1.45 45.63 25.44
CA ARG A 42 -2.78 46.23 25.32
C ARG A 42 -3.39 46.48 26.68
N ILE A 43 -4.20 47.54 26.76
CA ILE A 43 -5.05 47.79 27.92
C ILE A 43 -6.43 48.16 27.41
N VAL A 44 -7.46 47.41 27.81
CA VAL A 44 -8.88 47.73 27.56
C VAL A 44 -9.64 47.45 28.86
N PRO A 45 -9.88 48.47 29.71
CA PRO A 45 -10.60 48.27 30.97
C PRO A 45 -12.06 47.90 30.72
N PHE A 46 -12.58 46.91 31.45
CA PHE A 46 -14.01 46.54 31.40
C PHE A 46 -14.85 47.26 32.47
N ASN A 47 -14.20 48.02 33.37
CA ASN A 47 -14.87 48.82 34.38
C ASN A 47 -14.98 50.29 33.94
N ILE A 48 -16.15 50.65 33.41
CA ILE A 48 -16.47 51.97 32.83
C ILE A 48 -16.68 53.11 33.85
N THR A 49 -16.33 52.91 35.12
CA THR A 49 -16.57 53.89 36.21
C THR A 49 -15.30 54.59 36.72
N SER A 50 -14.12 54.26 36.19
CA SER A 50 -12.86 54.91 36.57
C SER A 50 -12.61 56.18 35.73
N PRO A 51 -11.97 57.24 36.27
CA PRO A 51 -11.68 58.44 35.49
C PRO A 51 -10.73 58.13 34.32
N ASP A 52 -11.27 58.00 33.11
CA ASP A 52 -10.48 57.73 31.92
C ASP A 52 -9.69 58.98 31.53
N ALA A 53 -8.36 58.90 31.65
CA ALA A 53 -7.43 59.96 31.25
C ALA A 53 -7.34 60.14 29.71
N GLY A 54 -8.47 59.95 29.01
CA GLY A 54 -8.64 60.05 27.56
C GLY A 54 -8.35 58.76 26.78
N SER A 55 -8.44 57.58 27.40
CA SER A 55 -8.18 56.30 26.74
C SER A 55 -9.07 55.21 27.34
N ASP A 56 -9.98 54.67 26.54
CA ASP A 56 -10.83 53.52 26.89
C ASP A 56 -10.24 52.21 26.37
N GLY A 57 -9.20 52.31 25.55
CA GLY A 57 -8.37 51.21 25.08
C GLY A 57 -7.04 51.72 24.55
N ARG A 58 -6.00 50.90 24.57
CA ARG A 58 -4.73 51.15 23.88
C ARG A 58 -4.09 49.85 23.42
N ILE A 59 -3.30 49.94 22.36
CA ILE A 59 -2.34 48.92 21.92
C ILE A 59 -1.02 49.58 21.54
N GLU A 60 0.08 48.95 21.91
CA GLU A 60 1.44 49.34 21.55
C GLU A 60 2.25 48.11 21.13
N TRP A 61 3.05 48.16 20.06
CA TRP A 61 3.93 47.04 19.68
C TRP A 61 5.22 47.47 18.99
N ASN A 62 6.21 46.58 19.04
CA ASN A 62 7.51 46.75 18.40
C ASN A 62 7.64 45.80 17.18
N GLY A 63 8.60 46.08 16.28
CA GLY A 63 8.85 45.21 15.11
C GLY A 63 7.95 45.47 13.89
N THR A 64 7.70 44.43 13.09
CA THR A 64 6.93 44.45 11.83
C THR A 64 5.64 43.61 11.93
N PRO A 65 4.58 43.92 11.15
CA PRO A 65 4.44 45.07 10.25
C PRO A 65 4.25 46.41 11.01
N PRO A 66 4.57 47.56 10.39
CA PRO A 66 4.39 48.88 11.01
C PRO A 66 2.92 49.29 11.16
N THR A 67 2.03 48.69 10.36
CA THR A 67 0.58 48.92 10.38
C THR A 67 -0.14 47.65 9.94
N THR A 68 -1.38 47.45 10.39
CA THR A 68 -2.27 46.39 9.91
C THR A 68 -3.48 46.98 9.17
N LYS A 69 -4.47 46.13 8.83
CA LYS A 69 -5.71 46.60 8.19
C LYS A 69 -6.47 47.58 9.09
N TRP A 70 -6.53 47.31 10.40
CA TRP A 70 -7.30 48.13 11.36
C TRP A 70 -6.44 48.87 12.39
N LEU A 71 -5.17 48.51 12.58
CA LEU A 71 -4.24 49.20 13.48
C LEU A 71 -3.21 49.97 12.64
N LYS A 72 -3.50 51.26 12.40
CA LYS A 72 -2.72 52.09 11.46
C LYS A 72 -1.45 52.70 12.03
N ASN A 73 -1.14 52.45 13.30
CA ASN A 73 0.07 52.94 13.95
C ASN A 73 0.47 52.03 15.12
N LYS A 74 1.78 51.87 15.34
CA LYS A 74 2.36 51.07 16.43
C LYS A 74 1.89 51.48 17.81
N PHE A 75 1.57 52.76 18.02
CA PHE A 75 0.94 53.22 19.25
C PHE A 75 -0.44 53.81 18.95
N THR A 76 -1.48 53.08 19.33
CA THR A 76 -2.88 53.43 19.03
C THR A 76 -3.70 53.50 20.31
N ILE A 77 -4.42 54.61 20.49
CA ILE A 77 -5.40 54.82 21.57
C ILE A 77 -6.81 54.77 21.00
N PHE A 78 -7.70 54.08 21.70
CA PHE A 78 -9.11 53.99 21.41
C PHE A 78 -9.94 54.77 22.43
N GLN A 79 -10.90 55.54 21.94
CA GLN A 79 -12.01 56.07 22.72
C GLN A 79 -13.28 55.31 22.31
N ASN A 80 -13.87 54.56 23.23
CA ASN A 80 -14.97 53.64 22.99
C ASN A 80 -16.31 54.25 23.44
N LYS A 81 -17.27 54.44 22.53
CA LYS A 81 -18.56 55.07 22.85
C LYS A 81 -19.75 54.30 22.26
N ALA A 82 -20.63 53.74 23.11
CA ALA A 82 -21.92 53.22 22.66
C ALA A 82 -23.05 54.27 22.67
N THR A 83 -22.78 55.49 23.18
CA THR A 83 -23.69 56.65 23.14
C THR A 83 -23.29 57.64 22.04
N ASP A 84 -24.23 58.48 21.60
CA ASP A 84 -23.97 59.48 20.56
C ASP A 84 -23.00 60.57 21.03
N LEU A 85 -21.76 60.54 20.53
CA LEU A 85 -20.80 61.62 20.71
C LEU A 85 -21.02 62.69 19.64
N LEU A 86 -21.72 63.78 19.97
CA LEU A 86 -21.92 64.92 19.06
C LEU A 86 -20.60 65.71 18.84
N PRO A 87 -20.39 66.35 17.66
CA PRO A 87 -19.18 67.14 17.39
C PRO A 87 -18.86 68.18 18.47
N SER A 88 -19.88 68.82 19.04
CA SER A 88 -19.75 69.81 20.12
C SER A 88 -19.13 69.26 21.42
N ASN A 89 -19.16 67.93 21.62
CA ASN A 89 -18.61 67.26 22.78
C ASN A 89 -17.22 66.63 22.53
N CYS A 90 -16.77 66.53 21.26
CA CYS A 90 -15.47 65.92 20.91
C CYS A 90 -14.28 66.54 21.64
N LYS A 91 -14.29 67.87 21.81
CA LYS A 91 -13.21 68.59 22.54
C LYS A 91 -13.04 68.13 23.99
N LYS A 92 -14.12 67.66 24.65
CA LYS A 92 -14.10 67.18 26.04
C LYS A 92 -13.46 65.80 26.18
N GLU A 93 -13.40 65.03 25.09
CA GLU A 93 -12.71 63.73 25.08
C GLU A 93 -11.19 63.92 25.06
N ILE A 94 -10.71 64.99 24.39
CA ILE A 94 -9.28 65.29 24.19
C ILE A 94 -8.67 66.17 25.30
N LEU A 95 -9.41 67.18 25.77
CA LEU A 95 -8.91 68.20 26.70
C LEU A 95 -9.30 67.94 28.15
N GLU A 96 -8.45 68.38 29.09
CA GLU A 96 -8.83 68.52 30.49
C GLU A 96 -9.91 69.61 30.68
N PRO A 97 -10.71 69.56 31.76
CA PRO A 97 -11.60 70.64 32.16
C PRO A 97 -10.85 71.96 32.31
N ALA A 98 -11.40 73.05 31.77
CA ALA A 98 -10.76 74.36 31.84
C ALA A 98 -10.62 74.85 33.30
N LYS A 99 -9.40 75.21 33.70
CA LYS A 99 -9.13 75.84 35.01
C LYS A 99 -9.19 77.37 34.86
N LYS A 100 -9.83 78.06 35.80
CA LYS A 100 -9.93 79.53 35.80
C LYS A 100 -8.52 80.15 35.80
N GLY A 101 -8.23 80.97 34.78
CA GLY A 101 -6.96 81.72 34.67
C GLY A 101 -5.88 81.09 33.77
N GLN A 102 -6.09 79.92 33.16
CA GLN A 102 -5.17 79.35 32.16
C GLN A 102 -5.58 79.75 30.74
N SER A 103 -4.64 80.35 29.99
CA SER A 103 -4.81 80.73 28.59
C SER A 103 -4.67 79.55 27.61
N GLN A 104 -3.87 78.55 27.96
CA GLN A 104 -3.63 77.35 27.14
C GLN A 104 -4.31 76.13 27.75
N ARG A 105 -5.11 75.41 26.96
CA ARG A 105 -5.77 74.16 27.39
C ARG A 105 -4.72 73.04 27.47
N LYS A 106 -4.94 72.03 28.32
CA LYS A 106 -4.06 70.85 28.39
C LYS A 106 -4.77 69.63 27.80
N LEU A 107 -4.03 68.80 27.06
CA LEU A 107 -4.47 67.47 26.67
C LEU A 107 -4.62 66.59 27.91
N LYS A 108 -5.54 65.62 27.87
CA LYS A 108 -5.57 64.56 28.88
C LYS A 108 -4.29 63.72 28.80
N ALA A 109 -3.84 63.19 29.93
CA ALA A 109 -2.51 62.57 30.04
C ALA A 109 -2.21 61.44 29.04
N GLN A 110 -3.19 60.59 28.68
CA GLN A 110 -2.95 59.53 27.67
C GLN A 110 -2.98 60.07 26.24
N ILE A 111 -3.81 61.09 25.97
CA ILE A 111 -3.86 61.78 24.69
C ILE A 111 -2.54 62.53 24.43
N GLU A 112 -1.99 63.20 25.45
CA GLU A 112 -0.70 63.86 25.36
C GLU A 112 0.42 62.88 24.96
N LYS A 113 0.43 61.68 25.54
CA LYS A 113 1.41 60.63 25.19
C LYS A 113 1.31 60.20 23.73
N VAL A 114 0.11 59.89 23.24
CA VAL A 114 -0.06 59.42 21.85
C VAL A 114 0.21 60.53 20.84
N VAL A 115 -0.15 61.78 21.14
CA VAL A 115 0.13 62.93 20.27
C VAL A 115 1.64 63.20 20.18
N LYS A 116 2.35 63.19 21.31
CA LYS A 116 3.82 63.37 21.34
C LYS A 116 4.59 62.23 20.66
N ALA A 117 4.08 61.01 20.76
CA ALA A 117 4.65 59.85 20.07
C ALA A 117 4.28 59.78 18.57
N ASN A 118 3.50 60.74 18.06
CA ASN A 118 2.94 60.72 16.70
C ASN A 118 2.21 59.40 16.37
N GLY A 119 1.44 58.91 17.35
CA GLY A 119 0.64 57.71 17.27
C GLY A 119 -0.69 57.91 16.54
N CYS A 120 -1.68 57.07 16.85
CA CYS A 120 -3.04 57.16 16.29
C CYS A 120 -4.10 57.24 17.38
N TYR A 121 -5.07 58.13 17.20
CA TYR A 121 -6.27 58.20 18.02
C TYR A 121 -7.49 57.70 17.23
N ILE A 122 -8.21 56.74 17.78
CA ILE A 122 -9.36 56.10 17.14
C ILE A 122 -10.61 56.30 18.00
N LEU A 123 -11.63 56.96 17.42
CA LEU A 123 -12.98 56.92 17.97
C LEU A 123 -13.66 55.63 17.51
N PHE A 124 -13.96 54.72 18.44
CA PHE A 124 -14.62 53.44 18.20
C PHE A 124 -16.05 53.53 18.71
N THR A 125 -17.04 53.55 17.81
CA THR A 125 -18.44 53.77 18.17
C THR A 125 -19.40 52.87 17.42
N ASN A 126 -20.40 52.33 18.14
CA ASN A 126 -21.45 51.50 17.57
C ASN A 126 -22.56 52.30 16.88
N LYS A 127 -22.33 53.58 16.58
CA LYS A 127 -23.28 54.45 15.87
C LYS A 127 -22.86 54.60 14.42
N SER A 128 -23.82 54.66 13.51
CA SER A 128 -23.55 54.96 12.11
C SER A 128 -23.36 56.47 11.95
N ILE A 129 -22.26 56.88 11.33
CA ILE A 129 -21.93 58.30 11.13
C ILE A 129 -21.68 58.52 9.64
N VAL A 130 -22.41 59.47 9.05
CA VAL A 130 -22.19 59.91 7.65
C VAL A 130 -20.87 60.65 7.51
N ASP A 131 -20.27 60.67 6.32
CA ASP A 131 -18.92 61.19 6.08
C ASP A 131 -18.73 62.63 6.56
N GLN A 132 -19.66 63.55 6.24
CA GLN A 132 -19.64 64.92 6.75
C GLN A 132 -19.61 64.97 8.29
N GLY A 133 -20.35 64.08 8.94
CA GLY A 133 -20.36 63.97 10.41
C GLY A 133 -19.06 63.39 10.99
N LYS A 134 -18.30 62.61 10.21
CA LYS A 134 -16.94 62.17 10.60
C LYS A 134 -15.97 63.33 10.49
N ASP A 135 -16.00 64.08 9.39
CA ASP A 135 -15.14 65.24 9.15
C ASP A 135 -15.34 66.33 10.22
N GLU A 136 -16.59 66.64 10.57
CA GLU A 136 -16.91 67.60 11.63
C GLU A 136 -16.32 67.18 12.99
N ARG A 137 -16.34 65.89 13.33
CA ARG A 137 -15.74 65.37 14.57
C ARG A 137 -14.22 65.41 14.53
N ILE A 138 -13.61 65.01 13.41
CA ILE A 138 -12.15 65.08 13.21
C ILE A 138 -11.68 66.53 13.33
N ALA A 139 -12.38 67.48 12.72
CA ALA A 139 -12.08 68.91 12.83
C ALA A 139 -12.12 69.37 14.29
N GLN A 140 -13.13 68.96 15.07
CA GLN A 140 -13.22 69.30 16.49
C GLN A 140 -12.12 68.64 17.35
N PHE A 141 -11.69 67.42 17.02
CA PHE A 141 -10.53 66.80 17.67
C PHE A 141 -9.21 67.52 17.33
N ARG A 142 -9.01 67.91 16.07
CA ARG A 142 -7.84 68.69 15.63
C ARG A 142 -7.79 70.06 16.29
N GLU A 143 -8.91 70.77 16.33
CA GLU A 143 -9.04 72.06 17.02
C GLU A 143 -8.72 71.91 18.52
N ALA A 144 -9.12 70.81 19.15
CA ALA A 144 -8.76 70.52 20.55
C ALA A 144 -7.25 70.37 20.74
N ILE A 145 -6.56 69.66 19.83
CA ILE A 145 -5.10 69.47 19.88
C ILE A 145 -4.38 70.81 19.59
N GLN A 146 -4.91 71.61 18.65
CA GLN A 146 -4.41 72.95 18.35
C GLN A 146 -4.52 73.90 19.57
N LEU A 147 -5.66 73.87 20.28
CA LEU A 147 -5.87 74.66 21.50
C LEU A 147 -4.94 74.25 22.66
N ALA A 148 -4.39 73.04 22.61
CA ALA A 148 -3.36 72.60 23.54
C ALA A 148 -1.94 73.02 23.12
N GLY A 149 -1.77 73.57 21.93
CA GLY A 149 -0.49 74.08 21.41
C GLY A 149 0.44 73.02 20.83
N GLU A 150 -0.07 71.84 20.48
CA GLU A 150 0.74 70.78 19.87
C GLU A 150 0.97 71.05 18.36
N PRO A 151 2.22 71.04 17.88
CA PRO A 151 2.56 71.47 16.52
C PRO A 151 2.12 70.49 15.43
N ASN A 152 1.85 69.23 15.78
CA ASN A 152 1.41 68.19 14.84
C ASN A 152 -0.12 68.06 14.72
N TYR A 153 -0.91 69.03 15.19
CA TYR A 153 -2.37 68.95 15.17
C TYR A 153 -2.98 68.70 13.78
N GLU A 154 -2.34 69.16 12.69
CA GLU A 154 -2.82 68.93 11.31
C GLU A 154 -2.44 67.56 10.74
N THR A 155 -1.35 66.97 11.22
CA THR A 155 -0.76 65.73 10.70
C THR A 155 -0.98 64.52 11.62
N PHE A 156 -1.37 64.74 12.88
CA PHE A 156 -1.69 63.69 13.84
C PHE A 156 -2.84 62.81 13.34
N GLN A 157 -2.65 61.49 13.44
CA GLN A 157 -3.54 60.52 12.84
C GLN A 157 -4.79 60.29 13.69
N ILE A 158 -5.95 60.71 13.17
CA ILE A 158 -7.26 60.55 13.81
C ILE A 158 -8.17 59.73 12.90
N ILE A 159 -8.74 58.65 13.42
CA ILE A 159 -9.63 57.74 12.67
C ILE A 159 -10.94 57.56 13.42
N ILE A 160 -12.06 57.44 12.69
CA ILE A 160 -13.36 57.11 13.27
C ILE A 160 -13.82 55.77 12.72
N TYR A 161 -13.91 54.78 13.61
CA TYR A 161 -14.57 53.50 13.35
C TYR A 161 -16.00 53.56 13.87
N ASP A 162 -16.91 53.89 12.96
CA ASP A 162 -18.35 53.85 13.13
C ASP A 162 -18.89 52.41 12.99
N SER A 163 -20.20 52.20 13.17
CA SER A 163 -20.75 50.83 13.16
C SER A 163 -20.53 50.08 11.84
N ASN A 164 -20.40 50.77 10.70
CA ASN A 164 -20.00 50.16 9.42
C ASN A 164 -18.57 49.59 9.50
N SER A 165 -17.63 50.43 9.92
CA SER A 165 -16.22 50.06 10.06
C SER A 165 -16.04 48.92 11.06
N ILE A 166 -16.76 48.97 12.18
CA ILE A 166 -16.74 47.92 13.20
C ILE A 166 -17.32 46.62 12.63
N LYS A 167 -18.45 46.68 11.92
CA LYS A 167 -19.07 45.52 11.28
C LYS A 167 -18.08 44.84 10.32
N ASP A 168 -17.39 45.61 9.49
CA ASP A 168 -16.37 45.07 8.58
C ASP A 168 -15.17 44.46 9.33
N TRP A 169 -14.72 45.10 10.43
CA TRP A 169 -13.65 44.54 11.27
C TRP A 169 -14.09 43.23 11.96
N VAL A 170 -15.34 43.14 12.43
CA VAL A 170 -15.89 41.90 12.99
C VAL A 170 -15.92 40.79 11.94
N ASN A 171 -16.37 41.09 10.72
CA ASN A 171 -16.52 40.11 9.66
C ASN A 171 -15.18 39.57 9.12
N ASP A 172 -14.04 40.22 9.41
CA ASP A 172 -12.72 39.66 9.11
C ASP A 172 -12.37 38.43 9.99
N TYR A 173 -13.09 38.19 11.09
CA TYR A 173 -12.71 37.21 12.11
C TYR A 173 -13.85 36.29 12.56
N LEU A 174 -13.65 34.99 12.39
CA LEU A 174 -14.65 33.95 12.69
C LEU A 174 -15.15 34.00 14.14
N SER A 175 -14.23 34.11 15.09
CA SER A 175 -14.53 34.11 16.51
C SER A 175 -15.20 35.42 16.98
N ALA A 176 -14.92 36.54 16.31
CA ALA A 176 -15.59 37.82 16.58
C ALA A 176 -17.05 37.79 16.13
N ILE A 177 -17.34 37.17 14.98
CA ILE A 177 -18.71 36.94 14.49
C ILE A 177 -19.51 36.13 15.52
N ILE A 178 -18.95 35.02 16.00
CA ILE A 178 -19.60 34.17 17.02
C ILE A 178 -19.83 34.95 18.33
N LEU A 179 -18.87 35.80 18.72
CA LEU A 179 -19.00 36.63 19.91
C LEU A 179 -20.16 37.65 19.80
N VAL A 180 -20.27 38.35 18.67
CA VAL A 180 -21.34 39.33 18.44
C VAL A 180 -22.70 38.66 18.29
N GLN A 181 -22.78 37.51 17.63
CA GLN A 181 -24.00 36.71 17.55
C GLN A 181 -24.49 36.31 18.95
N LYS A 182 -23.57 35.85 19.80
CA LYS A 182 -23.87 35.53 21.20
C LYS A 182 -24.39 36.73 21.98
N PHE A 183 -23.79 37.91 21.83
CA PHE A 183 -24.29 39.13 22.48
C PHE A 183 -25.69 39.53 22.04
N ASN A 184 -26.09 39.13 20.83
CA ASN A 184 -27.42 39.37 20.27
C ASN A 184 -28.39 38.18 20.47
N GLY A 185 -28.01 37.14 21.22
CA GLY A 185 -28.86 35.98 21.49
C GLY A 185 -29.09 35.05 20.28
N ILE A 186 -28.25 35.14 19.25
CA ILE A 186 -28.35 34.32 18.05
C ILE A 186 -27.64 32.98 18.31
N ASN A 187 -28.43 31.90 18.41
CA ASN A 187 -27.90 30.53 18.51
C ASN A 187 -27.68 29.97 17.10
N ARG A 188 -26.50 29.39 16.86
CA ARG A 188 -26.20 28.69 15.59
C ARG A 188 -26.76 27.27 15.62
N PRO A 189 -27.33 26.76 14.50
CA PRO A 189 -27.69 25.35 14.35
C PRO A 189 -26.48 24.41 14.36
N LEU A 190 -25.34 24.90 13.90
CA LEU A 190 -24.06 24.20 13.83
C LEU A 190 -23.34 24.36 15.16
N CYS A 191 -22.91 23.26 15.80
CA CYS A 191 -22.36 23.14 17.17
C CYS A 191 -21.09 23.96 17.52
N PHE A 192 -20.86 25.10 16.87
CA PHE A 192 -19.70 25.96 17.08
C PHE A 192 -19.63 26.56 18.48
N MET A 193 -18.45 26.50 19.09
CA MET A 193 -18.16 27.10 20.38
C MET A 193 -16.90 27.97 20.28
N GLY A 194 -17.01 29.24 20.66
CA GLY A 194 -15.83 30.08 20.87
C GLY A 194 -14.99 29.58 22.05
N TRP A 195 -13.68 29.87 22.02
CA TRP A 195 -12.71 29.49 23.04
C TRP A 195 -13.20 29.59 24.49
N ASP A 196 -13.79 30.71 24.90
CA ASP A 196 -14.21 30.92 26.29
C ASP A 196 -15.32 29.97 26.76
N LYS A 197 -16.12 29.40 25.83
CA LYS A 197 -17.12 28.38 26.14
C LYS A 197 -16.45 27.00 26.20
N TRP A 198 -15.57 26.70 25.25
CA TRP A 198 -14.83 25.42 25.19
C TRP A 198 -13.86 25.24 26.36
N ASP A 199 -13.08 26.25 26.74
CA ASP A 199 -12.21 26.17 27.92
C ASP A 199 -13.02 25.99 29.22
N LYS A 200 -14.23 26.55 29.28
CA LYS A 200 -15.13 26.37 30.44
C LYS A 200 -15.67 24.95 30.59
N THR A 201 -15.93 24.22 29.50
CA THR A 201 -16.44 22.83 29.60
C THR A 201 -15.45 21.90 30.30
N PHE A 202 -14.16 22.24 30.29
CA PHE A 202 -13.13 21.46 30.99
C PHE A 202 -12.62 22.11 32.28
N LYS A 203 -12.94 23.38 32.56
CA LYS A 203 -12.67 24.02 33.87
C LYS A 203 -13.63 23.56 34.96
N SER A 204 -14.80 23.03 34.59
CA SER A 204 -15.73 22.36 35.50
C SER A 204 -15.30 20.94 35.90
N ASP A 205 -14.29 20.38 35.24
CA ASP A 205 -13.75 19.06 35.59
C ASP A 205 -12.65 19.24 36.64
N GLU A 206 -12.84 18.65 37.84
CA GLU A 206 -11.96 18.82 39.01
C GLU A 206 -10.54 18.24 38.84
N THR A 207 -10.20 17.75 37.64
CA THR A 207 -8.95 17.02 37.38
C THR A 207 -7.88 17.95 36.84
N LYS A 208 -6.81 18.16 37.61
CA LYS A 208 -5.64 18.93 37.20
C LYS A 208 -5.00 18.31 35.95
N TYR A 209 -4.65 19.14 34.96
CA TYR A 209 -3.94 18.67 33.78
C TYR A 209 -2.51 18.24 34.14
N ARG A 210 -2.10 17.07 33.64
CA ARG A 210 -0.78 16.47 33.85
C ARG A 210 -0.10 16.27 32.50
N SER A 211 1.20 16.51 32.47
CA SER A 211 2.01 16.41 31.26
C SER A 211 3.39 15.84 31.59
N ASN A 212 3.95 15.11 30.63
CA ASN A 212 5.33 14.63 30.65
C ASN A 212 6.11 15.25 29.48
N ALA A 213 7.38 14.85 29.30
CA ALA A 213 8.23 15.39 28.25
C ALA A 213 7.62 15.23 26.85
N THR A 214 7.01 14.08 26.56
CA THR A 214 6.37 13.77 25.27
C THR A 214 5.14 14.64 25.03
N ILE A 215 4.27 14.78 26.02
CA ILE A 215 3.07 15.64 25.91
C ILE A 215 3.46 17.12 25.78
N LEU A 216 4.48 17.58 26.49
CA LEU A 216 5.01 18.94 26.34
C LEU A 216 5.62 19.17 24.95
N ALA A 217 6.30 18.15 24.39
CA ALA A 217 6.79 18.20 23.02
C ALA A 217 5.61 18.30 22.03
N ASN A 218 4.55 17.50 22.20
CA ASN A 218 3.36 17.55 21.36
C ASN A 218 2.64 18.91 21.44
N ILE A 219 2.53 19.51 22.63
CA ILE A 219 2.00 20.88 22.80
C ILE A 219 2.83 21.90 22.01
N LYS A 220 4.15 21.80 22.08
CA LYS A 220 5.05 22.68 21.30
C LYS A 220 4.90 22.44 19.80
N LEU A 221 4.77 21.19 19.37
CA LEU A 221 4.54 20.84 17.97
C LEU A 221 3.24 21.44 17.45
N ILE A 222 2.11 21.31 18.17
CA ILE A 222 0.84 21.94 17.79
C ILE A 222 1.00 23.46 17.62
N ASN A 223 1.64 24.12 18.59
CA ASN A 223 1.85 25.58 18.55
C ASN A 223 2.81 26.03 17.44
N ASN A 224 3.79 25.21 17.06
CA ASN A 224 4.70 25.54 15.97
C ASN A 224 4.07 25.26 14.61
N SER A 225 3.44 24.09 14.44
CA SER A 225 2.74 23.68 13.21
C SER A 225 1.63 24.65 12.86
N ILE A 226 0.91 25.22 13.84
CA ILE A 226 -0.17 26.18 13.53
C ILE A 226 0.37 27.47 12.91
N LEU A 227 1.67 27.76 12.96
CA LEU A 227 2.27 28.91 12.28
C LEU A 227 2.50 28.61 10.80
N SER A 228 3.11 27.47 10.49
CA SER A 228 3.55 27.07 9.14
C SER A 228 2.50 26.33 8.32
N GLU A 229 1.57 25.64 8.96
CA GLU A 229 0.65 24.71 8.31
C GLU A 229 -0.80 25.20 8.36
N LYS A 230 -1.61 24.72 7.41
CA LYS A 230 -3.06 24.99 7.35
C LYS A 230 -3.90 23.90 8.00
N VAL A 231 -3.38 22.68 8.02
CA VAL A 231 -4.08 21.48 8.45
C VAL A 231 -3.16 20.73 9.40
N ILE A 232 -3.63 20.45 10.61
CA ILE A 232 -2.94 19.62 11.60
C ILE A 232 -3.87 18.51 12.02
N ARG A 233 -3.36 17.29 12.18
CA ARG A 233 -4.14 16.15 12.64
C ARG A 233 -3.62 15.59 13.95
N VAL A 234 -4.49 15.42 14.93
CA VAL A 234 -4.20 14.80 16.22
C VAL A 234 -4.92 13.46 16.33
N THR A 235 -4.18 12.38 16.53
CA THR A 235 -4.70 11.00 16.50
C THR A 235 -4.41 10.22 17.77
N GLY A 236 -5.06 9.07 17.91
CA GLY A 236 -4.91 8.15 19.03
C GLY A 236 -6.23 7.48 19.39
N GLN A 237 -6.18 6.42 20.17
CA GLN A 237 -7.37 5.70 20.63
C GLN A 237 -8.30 6.58 21.50
N SER A 238 -9.57 6.18 21.62
CA SER A 238 -10.53 6.86 22.49
C SER A 238 -10.07 6.83 23.95
N GLY A 239 -10.33 7.90 24.70
CA GLY A 239 -9.96 8.00 26.12
C GLY A 239 -8.51 8.38 26.44
N LEU A 240 -7.66 8.64 25.43
CA LEU A 240 -6.26 9.10 25.60
C LEU A 240 -6.11 10.60 25.86
N GLY A 241 -7.18 11.39 25.84
CA GLY A 241 -7.14 12.82 26.13
C GLY A 241 -6.76 13.73 24.96
N LYS A 242 -6.99 13.31 23.71
CA LYS A 242 -6.67 14.10 22.49
C LYS A 242 -7.29 15.51 22.50
N THR A 243 -8.59 15.60 22.78
CA THR A 243 -9.31 16.89 22.91
C THR A 243 -8.69 17.78 23.98
N ARG A 244 -8.32 17.18 25.11
CA ARG A 244 -7.68 17.89 26.23
C ARG A 244 -6.29 18.38 25.83
N LEU A 245 -5.49 17.58 25.11
CA LEU A 245 -4.18 18.00 24.62
C LEU A 245 -4.27 19.26 23.76
N VAL A 246 -5.17 19.26 22.76
CA VAL A 246 -5.32 20.42 21.86
C VAL A 246 -5.79 21.65 22.62
N LEU A 247 -6.73 21.49 23.55
CA LEU A 247 -7.18 22.58 24.40
C LEU A 247 -6.03 23.17 25.22
N GLU A 248 -5.22 22.33 25.87
CA GLU A 248 -4.08 22.79 26.67
C GLU A 248 -2.98 23.43 25.81
N ALA A 249 -2.77 22.91 24.58
CA ALA A 249 -1.81 23.51 23.66
C ALA A 249 -2.15 24.97 23.33
N PHE A 250 -3.45 25.29 23.26
CA PHE A 250 -3.90 26.64 22.98
C PHE A 250 -4.17 27.50 24.20
N ARG A 251 -4.16 26.97 25.44
CA ARG A 251 -4.56 27.75 26.62
C ARG A 251 -3.67 28.98 26.85
N ASP A 252 -2.36 28.79 26.75
CA ASP A 252 -1.36 29.86 26.90
C ASP A 252 -0.88 30.42 25.54
N SER A 253 -1.56 30.05 24.44
CA SER A 253 -1.21 30.46 23.09
C SER A 253 -1.81 31.83 22.75
N PRO A 254 -1.08 32.71 22.02
CA PRO A 254 -1.62 33.99 21.56
C PRO A 254 -2.80 33.83 20.59
N PHE A 255 -2.97 32.64 20.00
CA PHE A 255 -4.03 32.33 19.05
C PHE A 255 -5.35 31.90 19.69
N ASN A 256 -5.44 31.79 21.02
CA ASN A 256 -6.61 31.22 21.69
C ASN A 256 -7.93 31.93 21.34
N LYS A 257 -7.90 33.26 21.16
CA LYS A 257 -9.09 34.03 20.76
C LYS A 257 -9.50 33.83 19.31
N SER A 258 -8.62 33.30 18.46
CA SER A 258 -8.91 32.97 17.05
C SER A 258 -9.59 31.61 16.88
N ILE A 259 -9.75 30.85 17.98
CA ILE A 259 -10.26 29.48 17.95
C ILE A 259 -11.78 29.42 17.97
N VAL A 260 -12.29 28.56 17.11
CA VAL A 260 -13.65 28.06 17.14
C VAL A 260 -13.63 26.53 17.19
N TYR A 261 -14.21 25.95 18.23
CA TYR A 261 -14.38 24.52 18.37
C TYR A 261 -15.65 24.04 17.66
N TYR A 262 -15.58 22.87 17.04
CA TYR A 262 -16.67 22.18 16.37
C TYR A 262 -16.58 20.68 16.68
N ASP A 263 -17.68 20.08 17.10
CA ASP A 263 -17.80 18.64 17.30
C ASP A 263 -18.49 18.02 16.08
N LEU A 264 -17.82 17.08 15.42
CA LEU A 264 -18.36 16.38 14.26
C LEU A 264 -19.34 15.24 14.66
N ASN A 265 -19.37 14.85 15.95
CA ASN A 265 -20.32 13.85 16.45
C ASN A 265 -21.68 14.47 16.86
N GLY A 266 -22.76 13.71 16.64
CA GLY A 266 -24.14 14.04 17.05
C GLY A 266 -24.89 14.94 16.06
N MET A 267 -26.02 14.46 15.52
CA MET A 267 -26.97 15.09 14.56
C MET A 267 -26.39 15.95 13.40
N SER A 268 -25.08 16.03 13.21
CA SER A 268 -24.39 16.98 12.34
C SER A 268 -23.69 16.27 11.18
N ILE A 269 -23.74 16.86 9.99
CA ILE A 269 -23.30 16.22 8.74
C ILE A 269 -22.00 16.87 8.27
N ILE A 270 -21.00 16.08 7.86
CA ILE A 270 -19.72 16.59 7.32
C ILE A 270 -19.90 17.61 6.19
N THR A 271 -20.94 17.44 5.36
CA THR A 271 -21.31 18.36 4.28
C THR A 271 -21.56 19.78 4.78
N ASP A 272 -22.09 19.94 6.00
CA ASP A 272 -22.41 21.25 6.56
C ASP A 272 -21.14 22.02 6.93
N ILE A 273 -20.20 21.36 7.63
CA ILE A 273 -18.91 21.97 7.97
C ILE A 273 -18.06 22.21 6.72
N LYS A 274 -18.11 21.32 5.73
CA LYS A 274 -17.46 21.52 4.43
C LYS A 274 -18.01 22.76 3.71
N THR A 275 -19.33 22.87 3.59
CA THR A 275 -19.98 24.03 2.95
C THR A 275 -19.67 25.31 3.70
N TYR A 276 -19.65 25.25 5.03
CA TYR A 276 -19.25 26.37 5.88
C TYR A 276 -17.82 26.83 5.59
N LEU A 277 -16.84 25.92 5.63
CA LEU A 277 -15.44 26.21 5.32
C LEU A 277 -15.29 26.87 3.95
N MET A 278 -15.98 26.32 2.94
CA MET A 278 -15.98 26.89 1.59
C MET A 278 -16.51 28.33 1.55
N SER A 279 -17.53 28.65 2.35
CA SER A 279 -18.14 29.98 2.38
C SER A 279 -17.30 31.05 3.10
N VAL A 280 -16.41 30.66 4.02
CA VAL A 280 -15.67 31.61 4.88
C VAL A 280 -14.17 31.69 4.60
N GLN A 281 -13.59 30.71 3.90
CA GLN A 281 -12.12 30.59 3.80
C GLN A 281 -11.39 31.73 3.09
N ASP A 282 -12.06 32.45 2.19
CA ASP A 282 -11.45 33.56 1.43
C ASP A 282 -11.69 34.92 2.12
N SER A 283 -12.74 35.05 2.94
CA SER A 283 -13.20 36.32 3.53
C SER A 283 -12.89 36.46 5.03
N GLN A 284 -12.72 35.36 5.76
CA GLN A 284 -12.60 35.37 7.22
C GLN A 284 -11.32 34.67 7.70
N TYR A 285 -10.78 35.12 8.83
CA TYR A 285 -9.65 34.50 9.51
C TYR A 285 -10.09 33.75 10.78
N GLY A 286 -9.55 32.55 10.99
CA GLY A 286 -9.81 31.77 12.20
C GLY A 286 -9.15 30.39 12.18
N ILE A 287 -9.05 29.79 13.37
CA ILE A 287 -8.62 28.41 13.56
C ILE A 287 -9.83 27.60 13.99
N ILE A 288 -10.15 26.52 13.29
CA ILE A 288 -11.27 25.65 13.61
C ILE A 288 -10.73 24.33 14.15
N ILE A 289 -11.10 24.00 15.39
CA ILE A 289 -10.81 22.69 15.98
C ILE A 289 -12.00 21.79 15.67
N ILE A 290 -11.78 20.70 14.95
CA ILE A 290 -12.81 19.75 14.52
C ILE A 290 -12.57 18.44 15.28
N ASP A 291 -13.35 18.23 16.33
CA ASP A 291 -13.26 17.02 17.16
C ASP A 291 -14.11 15.89 16.59
N ASN A 292 -13.79 14.65 16.98
CA ASN A 292 -14.41 13.43 16.46
C ASN A 292 -14.36 13.31 14.92
N CYS A 293 -13.24 13.74 14.34
CA CYS A 293 -12.98 13.74 12.90
C CYS A 293 -12.24 12.47 12.47
N ASP A 294 -12.97 11.50 11.91
CA ASP A 294 -12.41 10.28 11.33
C ASP A 294 -11.43 10.57 10.16
N PRO A 295 -10.57 9.61 9.77
CA PRO A 295 -9.57 9.81 8.72
C PRO A 295 -10.16 10.28 7.37
N LYS A 296 -11.35 9.79 6.98
CA LYS A 296 -12.00 10.20 5.73
C LYS A 296 -12.52 11.62 5.84
N SER A 297 -13.17 11.96 6.95
CA SER A 297 -13.63 13.32 7.21
C SER A 297 -12.48 14.30 7.18
N HIS A 298 -11.33 13.91 7.74
CA HIS A 298 -10.11 14.70 7.66
C HIS A 298 -9.65 14.94 6.24
N ILE A 299 -9.54 13.89 5.40
CA ILE A 299 -9.13 14.03 3.99
C ILE A 299 -10.07 14.97 3.24
N ILE A 300 -11.38 14.83 3.43
CA ILE A 300 -12.38 15.68 2.77
C ILE A 300 -12.21 17.14 3.21
N LEU A 301 -12.01 17.39 4.50
CA LEU A 301 -11.90 18.74 5.05
C LEU A 301 -10.53 19.36 4.74
N SER A 302 -9.45 18.58 4.73
CA SER A 302 -8.11 19.05 4.39
C SER A 302 -8.02 19.50 2.94
N GLN A 303 -8.63 18.75 2.01
CA GLN A 303 -8.72 19.12 0.59
C GLN A 303 -9.51 20.41 0.34
N VAL A 304 -10.44 20.76 1.23
CA VAL A 304 -11.28 21.96 1.10
C VAL A 304 -10.53 23.22 1.55
N VAL A 305 -9.58 23.07 2.48
CA VAL A 305 -8.79 24.18 3.01
C VAL A 305 -7.73 24.60 1.98
N LYS A 306 -7.95 25.74 1.33
CA LYS A 306 -6.97 26.30 0.38
C LYS A 306 -5.66 26.67 1.08
N SER A 307 -4.54 26.35 0.47
CA SER A 307 -3.21 26.78 0.90
C SER A 307 -3.08 28.32 0.96
N SER A 308 -3.78 29.05 0.09
CA SER A 308 -3.88 30.53 0.11
C SER A 308 -5.01 31.09 1.00
N GLY A 309 -5.87 30.24 1.58
CA GLY A 309 -7.02 30.66 2.38
C GLY A 309 -6.65 31.19 3.78
N ASN A 310 -7.57 31.89 4.43
CA ASN A 310 -7.34 32.52 5.75
C ASN A 310 -7.77 31.65 6.95
N ILE A 311 -8.32 30.46 6.70
CA ILE A 311 -8.75 29.50 7.71
C ILE A 311 -7.69 28.41 7.91
N LYS A 312 -7.51 28.01 9.17
CA LYS A 312 -6.70 26.84 9.56
C LYS A 312 -7.59 25.84 10.28
N ILE A 313 -7.32 24.55 10.13
CA ILE A 313 -8.06 23.49 10.83
C ILE A 313 -7.12 22.60 11.64
N VAL A 314 -7.59 22.16 12.81
CA VAL A 314 -6.98 21.09 13.59
C VAL A 314 -8.04 20.00 13.76
N THR A 315 -7.79 18.82 13.19
CA THR A 315 -8.70 17.68 13.31
C THR A 315 -8.25 16.76 14.43
N ILE A 316 -9.22 16.22 15.18
CA ILE A 316 -8.96 15.29 16.28
C ILE A 316 -9.75 14.02 16.03
N GLY A 317 -9.10 12.86 15.99
CA GLY A 317 -9.76 11.61 15.60
C GLY A 317 -9.04 10.34 16.03
N PRO A 318 -9.52 9.16 15.58
CA PRO A 318 -8.82 7.89 15.76
C PRO A 318 -7.51 7.83 14.95
N ASP A 319 -6.78 6.72 15.05
CA ASP A 319 -5.53 6.50 14.34
C ASP A 319 -5.70 6.51 12.81
N ASN A 320 -4.59 6.75 12.10
CA ASN A 320 -4.58 6.98 10.65
C ASN A 320 -4.33 5.72 9.84
N SER A 321 -4.79 5.73 8.59
CA SER A 321 -4.26 4.90 7.51
C SER A 321 -2.90 5.42 7.04
N ASP A 322 -2.10 4.57 6.37
CA ASP A 322 -0.79 4.91 5.78
C ASP A 322 -0.85 5.98 4.67
N SER A 323 -2.02 6.56 4.39
CA SER A 323 -2.31 7.41 3.22
C SER A 323 -2.48 8.91 3.53
N ILE A 324 -2.18 9.37 4.75
CA ILE A 324 -2.32 10.79 5.14
C ILE A 324 -0.94 11.45 5.15
N GLU A 325 -0.76 12.44 4.26
CA GLU A 325 0.50 13.20 4.11
C GLU A 325 0.58 14.46 5.00
N ASP A 326 -0.52 14.85 5.67
CA ASP A 326 -0.57 16.02 6.57
C ASP A 326 0.27 15.80 7.85
N SER A 327 0.56 16.88 8.59
CA SER A 327 1.27 16.78 9.88
C SER A 327 0.43 16.10 10.96
N ILE A 328 0.93 14.95 11.41
CA ILE A 328 0.25 14.06 12.35
C ILE A 328 0.93 14.09 13.72
N ILE A 329 0.13 14.28 14.75
CA ILE A 329 0.54 14.20 16.15
C ILE A 329 -0.24 13.05 16.80
N LYS A 330 0.46 11.92 17.01
CA LYS A 330 -0.12 10.71 17.59
C LYS A 330 0.03 10.69 19.11
N LEU A 331 -1.07 10.49 19.83
CA LEU A 331 -1.06 10.11 21.24
C LEU A 331 -1.06 8.60 21.35
N ASP A 332 -0.14 8.09 22.16
CA ASP A 332 0.02 6.67 22.42
C ASP A 332 -0.20 6.38 23.91
N ARG A 333 -0.77 5.22 24.23
CA ARG A 333 -1.10 4.83 25.61
C ARG A 333 0.14 4.54 26.45
N ASP A 334 1.19 3.96 25.86
CA ASP A 334 2.39 3.58 26.58
C ASP A 334 3.16 4.81 27.07
N ASN A 335 3.12 5.88 26.27
CA ASN A 335 3.71 7.18 26.60
C ASN A 335 2.91 8.00 27.64
N GLN A 336 1.82 7.45 28.18
CA GLN A 336 0.96 8.14 29.16
C GLN A 336 0.81 7.41 30.50
N LYS A 337 1.52 6.29 30.70
CA LYS A 337 1.47 5.51 31.95
C LYS A 337 1.89 6.34 33.18
N ASP A 338 2.90 7.17 33.05
CA ASP A 338 3.36 8.09 34.09
C ASP A 338 2.33 9.19 34.40
N ILE A 339 1.72 9.78 33.36
CA ILE A 339 0.65 10.78 33.49
C ILE A 339 -0.55 10.19 34.23
N VAL A 340 -0.97 8.98 33.85
CA VAL A 340 -2.05 8.23 34.51
C VAL A 340 -1.75 8.04 35.99
N LYS A 341 -0.53 7.61 36.33
CA LYS A 341 -0.08 7.45 37.71
C LYS A 341 -0.16 8.75 38.50
N GLU A 342 0.25 9.87 37.91
CA GLU A 342 0.12 11.19 38.55
C GLU A 342 -1.34 11.61 38.76
N ILE A 343 -2.23 11.37 37.79
CA ILE A 343 -3.66 11.66 37.91
C ILE A 343 -4.27 10.88 39.09
N ILE A 344 -3.92 9.61 39.24
CA ILE A 344 -4.38 8.76 40.34
C ILE A 344 -3.82 9.30 41.66
N LYS A 345 -2.52 9.59 41.72
CA LYS A 345 -1.87 10.13 42.91
C LYS A 345 -2.49 11.45 43.38
N ASP A 346 -2.85 12.33 42.46
CA ASP A 346 -3.53 13.59 42.78
C ASP A 346 -4.90 13.39 43.42
N LYS A 347 -5.67 12.42 42.93
CA LYS A 347 -7.05 12.21 43.38
C LYS A 347 -7.14 11.42 44.67
N ILE A 348 -6.34 10.36 44.81
CA ILE A 348 -6.46 9.40 45.91
C ILE A 348 -5.17 9.19 46.69
N GLY A 349 -4.06 9.84 46.34
CA GLY A 349 -2.76 9.60 46.98
C GLY A 349 -2.63 10.11 48.41
N LEU A 350 -3.62 10.88 48.92
CA LEU A 350 -3.74 11.23 50.34
C LEU A 350 -4.52 10.18 51.14
N SER A 351 -5.34 9.35 50.47
CA SER A 351 -6.22 8.36 51.10
C SER A 351 -5.77 6.91 50.91
N HIS A 352 -4.86 6.65 49.97
CA HIS A 352 -4.42 5.30 49.57
C HIS A 352 -2.88 5.20 49.53
N GLN A 353 -2.35 3.98 49.66
CA GLN A 353 -0.90 3.74 49.69
C GLN A 353 -0.27 3.76 48.29
N SER A 354 1.06 3.77 48.20
CA SER A 354 1.75 3.77 46.90
C SER A 354 1.47 2.51 46.07
N ASN A 355 1.34 1.35 46.72
CA ASN A 355 0.99 0.09 46.05
C ASN A 355 -0.40 0.16 45.41
N ASP A 356 -1.34 0.83 46.08
CA ASP A 356 -2.70 1.03 45.60
C ASP A 356 -2.75 1.88 44.31
N ILE A 357 -1.89 2.90 44.25
CA ILE A 357 -1.73 3.80 43.11
C ILE A 357 -1.05 3.07 41.94
N GLU A 358 0.01 2.31 42.22
CA GLU A 358 0.74 1.51 41.22
C GLU A 358 -0.21 0.54 40.53
N TYR A 359 -0.99 -0.18 41.33
CA TYR A 359 -1.94 -1.17 40.88
C TYR A 359 -3.10 -0.58 40.05
N LEU A 360 -3.69 0.54 40.47
CA LEU A 360 -4.69 1.25 39.66
C LEU A 360 -4.10 1.80 38.35
N SER A 361 -2.84 2.22 38.37
CA SER A 361 -2.16 2.73 37.19
C SER A 361 -1.95 1.62 36.15
N GLU A 362 -1.60 0.41 36.59
CA GLU A 362 -1.52 -0.78 35.72
C GLU A 362 -2.89 -1.09 35.09
N LEU A 363 -3.95 -1.12 35.90
CA LEU A 363 -5.31 -1.39 35.41
C LEU A 363 -5.81 -0.37 34.37
N CYS A 364 -5.36 0.88 34.47
CA CYS A 364 -5.72 1.94 33.54
C CYS A 364 -4.94 1.90 32.22
N GLU A 365 -3.86 1.11 32.12
CA GLU A 365 -3.02 0.92 30.91
C GLU A 365 -2.71 2.21 30.10
N GLY A 366 -2.46 3.31 30.79
CA GLY A 366 -2.14 4.57 30.10
C GLY A 366 -3.35 5.31 29.50
N TYR A 367 -4.59 4.99 29.89
CA TYR A 367 -5.80 5.78 29.58
C TYR A 367 -6.17 6.75 30.72
N PRO A 368 -5.93 8.07 30.57
CA PRO A 368 -6.30 9.07 31.58
C PRO A 368 -7.79 9.09 31.94
N TRP A 369 -8.67 8.83 30.98
CA TRP A 369 -10.12 8.83 31.23
C TRP A 369 -10.52 7.72 32.24
N MET A 370 -9.86 6.56 32.15
CA MET A 370 -10.09 5.40 33.01
C MET A 370 -9.70 5.73 34.44
N ALA A 371 -8.51 6.32 34.63
CA ALA A 371 -8.02 6.74 35.93
C ALA A 371 -8.95 7.74 36.59
N ASN A 372 -9.46 8.72 35.84
CA ASN A 372 -10.42 9.68 36.36
C ASN A 372 -11.71 8.98 36.83
N ARG A 373 -12.24 8.04 36.04
CA ARG A 373 -13.47 7.29 36.35
C ARG A 373 -13.28 6.38 37.57
N PHE A 374 -12.20 5.60 37.62
CA PHE A 374 -11.89 4.75 38.75
C PHE A 374 -11.69 5.55 40.03
N CYS A 375 -10.91 6.64 39.99
CA CYS A 375 -10.72 7.51 41.16
C CYS A 375 -12.03 8.15 41.64
N LYS A 376 -12.89 8.64 40.73
CA LYS A 376 -14.22 9.19 41.10
C LYS A 376 -15.08 8.11 41.79
N SER A 377 -15.10 6.89 41.27
CA SER A 377 -15.84 5.75 41.85
C SER A 377 -15.31 5.36 43.23
N ILE A 378 -13.98 5.32 43.41
CA ILE A 378 -13.32 5.04 44.70
C ILE A 378 -13.67 6.10 45.75
N LEU A 379 -13.56 7.38 45.39
CA LEU A 379 -13.83 8.51 46.30
C LEU A 379 -15.31 8.58 46.71
N GLN A 380 -16.24 8.34 45.79
CA GLN A 380 -17.68 8.34 46.10
C GLN A 380 -18.08 7.21 47.06
N LYS A 381 -17.37 6.08 47.04
CA LYS A 381 -17.73 4.88 47.81
C LYS A 381 -16.93 4.68 49.09
N GLY A 382 -15.87 5.46 49.31
CA GLY A 382 -15.04 5.34 50.52
C GLY A 382 -14.29 4.02 50.62
N THR A 383 -13.85 3.46 49.49
CA THR A 383 -12.98 2.26 49.47
C THR A 383 -11.61 2.65 50.03
N ASN A 384 -11.09 1.92 51.02
CA ASN A 384 -9.89 2.35 51.78
C ASN A 384 -8.66 1.44 51.64
N ASN A 385 -8.73 0.28 50.96
CA ASN A 385 -7.59 -0.63 50.75
C ASN A 385 -7.77 -1.48 49.48
N PHE A 386 -6.75 -1.60 48.62
CA PHE A 386 -6.69 -2.61 47.56
C PHE A 386 -5.79 -3.76 48.02
N SER A 387 -6.37 -4.85 48.50
CA SER A 387 -5.61 -6.01 48.99
C SER A 387 -5.00 -6.82 47.84
N GLY A 388 -3.92 -6.29 47.24
CA GLY A 388 -2.84 -7.05 46.58
C GLY A 388 -3.18 -7.97 45.40
N THR A 389 -4.37 -7.93 44.81
CA THR A 389 -4.74 -8.65 43.58
C THR A 389 -6.08 -8.11 43.06
N LEU A 390 -6.34 -8.22 41.75
CA LEU A 390 -7.67 -8.00 41.13
C LEU A 390 -8.65 -9.05 41.67
N GLN A 391 -9.13 -8.85 42.89
CA GLN A 391 -10.29 -9.57 43.39
C GLN A 391 -11.47 -9.14 42.52
N LYS A 392 -12.15 -10.15 41.95
CA LYS A 392 -13.40 -10.04 41.18
C LYS A 392 -14.36 -8.98 41.76
N ASP A 393 -14.52 -8.99 43.08
CA ASP A 393 -15.30 -8.04 43.86
C ASP A 393 -14.95 -6.56 43.61
N PHE A 394 -13.69 -6.23 43.29
CA PHE A 394 -13.23 -4.86 43.05
C PHE A 394 -13.66 -4.37 41.66
N ILE A 395 -13.41 -5.14 40.60
CA ILE A 395 -13.89 -4.81 39.23
C ILE A 395 -15.43 -4.75 39.22
N GLU A 396 -16.09 -5.71 39.89
CA GLU A 396 -17.55 -5.75 40.07
C GLU A 396 -18.06 -4.49 40.78
N LYS A 397 -17.48 -4.09 41.92
CA LYS A 397 -17.91 -2.89 42.65
C LYS A 397 -17.58 -1.59 41.93
N LEU A 398 -16.47 -1.53 41.19
CA LEU A 398 -15.94 -0.32 40.54
C LEU A 398 -16.73 0.05 39.28
N LEU A 399 -17.14 -0.96 38.49
CA LEU A 399 -17.89 -0.78 37.24
C LEU A 399 -19.41 -0.90 37.42
N PHE A 400 -19.88 -1.80 38.29
CA PHE A 400 -21.31 -2.18 38.38
C PHE A 400 -22.00 -1.69 39.67
N GLY A 401 -21.44 -0.71 40.38
CA GLY A 401 -22.17 -0.02 41.44
C GLY A 401 -22.10 -0.65 42.84
N GLY A 402 -21.88 -1.96 42.98
CA GLY A 402 -21.73 -2.65 44.26
C GLY A 402 -23.02 -2.73 45.09
N ARG A 403 -23.55 -3.97 45.21
CA ARG A 403 -24.88 -4.41 45.68
C ARG A 403 -25.99 -4.20 44.63
N GLU A 404 -26.49 -5.32 44.11
CA GLU A 404 -27.56 -5.51 43.09
C GLU A 404 -27.22 -5.23 41.62
N ASN A 405 -26.18 -5.86 41.03
CA ASN A 405 -26.11 -6.03 39.56
C ASN A 405 -25.27 -7.25 39.11
N GLU A 406 -25.36 -8.38 39.84
CA GLU A 406 -24.69 -9.64 39.48
C GLU A 406 -25.10 -10.13 38.08
N ARG A 407 -26.35 -9.89 37.69
CA ARG A 407 -26.87 -10.24 36.35
C ARG A 407 -26.16 -9.45 35.25
N GLU A 408 -26.07 -8.13 35.40
CA GLU A 408 -25.38 -7.26 34.45
C GLU A 408 -23.91 -7.64 34.28
N TYR A 409 -23.21 -7.90 35.39
CA TYR A 409 -21.82 -8.38 35.34
C TYR A 409 -21.70 -9.67 34.52
N LYS A 410 -22.57 -10.66 34.76
CA LYS A 410 -22.53 -11.94 34.04
C LYS A 410 -22.79 -11.77 32.54
N VAL A 411 -23.65 -10.84 32.14
CA VAL A 411 -23.91 -10.51 30.72
C VAL A 411 -22.67 -9.92 30.06
N ILE A 412 -22.09 -8.86 30.63
CA ILE A 412 -20.89 -8.22 30.05
C ILE A 412 -19.69 -9.18 30.07
N ARG A 413 -19.60 -10.03 31.10
CA ARG A 413 -18.61 -11.12 31.16
C ARG A 413 -18.77 -12.12 30.02
N ALA A 414 -20.01 -12.54 29.72
CA ALA A 414 -20.28 -13.46 28.61
C ALA A 414 -19.93 -12.84 27.25
N CYS A 415 -20.27 -11.56 27.03
CA CYS A 415 -19.88 -10.83 25.82
C CYS A 415 -18.36 -10.71 25.65
N SER A 416 -17.63 -10.52 26.75
CA SER A 416 -16.18 -10.31 26.74
C SER A 416 -15.36 -11.54 26.30
N VAL A 417 -15.97 -12.74 26.32
CA VAL A 417 -15.36 -14.00 25.85
C VAL A 417 -14.96 -13.93 24.38
N PHE A 418 -15.60 -13.05 23.61
CA PHE A 418 -15.34 -12.86 22.20
C PHE A 418 -14.55 -11.56 21.95
N SER A 419 -13.69 -11.55 20.93
CA SER A 419 -12.98 -10.34 20.51
C SER A 419 -13.98 -9.28 20.05
N SER A 420 -15.04 -9.71 19.35
CA SER A 420 -16.24 -8.96 19.02
C SER A 420 -17.45 -9.90 18.92
N PHE A 421 -18.67 -9.35 19.03
CA PHE A 421 -19.91 -10.13 18.93
C PHE A 421 -21.01 -9.36 18.19
N GLY A 422 -21.98 -10.09 17.62
CA GLY A 422 -23.17 -9.49 17.01
C GLY A 422 -24.17 -9.00 18.04
N PHE A 423 -24.62 -7.76 17.88
CA PHE A 423 -25.69 -7.14 18.68
C PHE A 423 -26.56 -6.29 17.75
N PRO A 424 -27.74 -6.78 17.35
CA PRO A 424 -28.61 -6.08 16.40
C PRO A 424 -29.34 -4.94 17.09
N ASP A 425 -28.68 -3.80 17.25
CA ASP A 425 -29.31 -2.61 17.80
C ASP A 425 -30.11 -1.82 16.76
N ASP A 426 -31.02 -0.99 17.25
CA ASP A 426 -31.95 -0.23 16.40
C ASP A 426 -31.23 0.74 15.46
N GLU A 427 -29.99 1.13 15.77
CA GLU A 427 -29.19 2.02 14.93
C GLU A 427 -28.67 1.33 13.65
N ILE A 428 -28.39 0.02 13.68
CA ILE A 428 -27.86 -0.73 12.53
C ILE A 428 -28.92 -1.50 11.76
N LEU A 429 -30.08 -1.81 12.37
CA LEU A 429 -31.14 -2.60 11.75
C LEU A 429 -31.65 -2.00 10.43
N ASP A 430 -31.72 -0.66 10.33
CA ASP A 430 -32.12 0.05 9.10
C ASP A 430 -31.06 -0.02 7.98
N THR A 431 -29.86 -0.50 8.30
CA THR A 431 -28.68 -0.45 7.45
C THR A 431 -28.28 -1.83 6.91
N ILE A 432 -28.56 -2.90 7.66
CA ILE A 432 -28.17 -4.28 7.33
C ILE A 432 -29.30 -5.03 6.59
N THR A 433 -28.98 -6.19 6.00
CA THR A 433 -29.99 -7.09 5.40
C THR A 433 -30.70 -7.92 6.46
N GLY A 434 -31.87 -8.49 6.14
CA GLY A 434 -32.58 -9.40 7.05
C GLY A 434 -31.73 -10.60 7.45
N GLU A 435 -31.04 -11.22 6.49
CA GLU A 435 -30.11 -12.33 6.74
C GLU A 435 -28.94 -11.94 7.68
N GLN A 436 -28.41 -10.72 7.54
CA GLN A 436 -27.38 -10.21 8.44
C GLN A 436 -27.94 -9.97 9.85
N ALA A 437 -29.13 -9.40 9.96
CA ALA A 437 -29.80 -9.19 11.25
C ALA A 437 -30.04 -10.53 11.95
N ASP A 438 -30.59 -11.53 11.23
CA ASP A 438 -30.82 -12.89 11.73
C ASP A 438 -29.51 -13.52 12.23
N ARG A 439 -28.40 -13.31 11.50
CA ARG A 439 -27.08 -13.80 11.90
C ARG A 439 -26.57 -13.14 13.18
N LEU A 440 -26.69 -11.82 13.32
CA LEU A 440 -26.27 -11.10 14.52
C LEU A 440 -27.15 -11.48 15.73
N GLU A 441 -28.45 -11.67 15.51
CA GLU A 441 -29.38 -12.14 16.53
C GLU A 441 -29.06 -13.57 16.97
N ALA A 442 -28.70 -14.45 16.02
CA ALA A 442 -28.24 -15.80 16.34
C ALA A 442 -26.97 -15.80 17.21
N GLN A 443 -26.02 -14.90 16.93
CA GLN A 443 -24.82 -14.74 17.77
C GLN A 443 -25.19 -14.28 19.18
N LEU A 444 -26.02 -13.25 19.30
CA LEU A 444 -26.51 -12.75 20.59
C LEU A 444 -27.21 -13.85 21.40
N ASN A 445 -28.10 -14.61 20.76
CA ASN A 445 -28.81 -15.71 21.39
C ASN A 445 -27.85 -16.82 21.81
N TYR A 446 -26.84 -17.16 21.01
CA TYR A 446 -25.82 -18.13 21.38
C TYR A 446 -25.07 -17.71 22.65
N ILE A 447 -24.67 -16.43 22.75
CA ILE A 447 -24.01 -15.90 23.96
C ILE A 447 -24.94 -16.01 25.17
N ARG A 448 -26.20 -15.63 25.00
CA ARG A 448 -27.23 -15.66 26.05
C ARG A 448 -27.54 -17.08 26.55
N THR A 449 -27.55 -18.09 25.68
CA THR A 449 -27.97 -19.46 26.06
C THR A 449 -26.80 -20.37 26.44
N ASN A 450 -25.64 -20.24 25.79
CA ASN A 450 -24.54 -21.21 25.91
C ASN A 450 -23.34 -20.69 26.69
N ILE A 451 -23.13 -19.37 26.72
CA ILE A 451 -21.97 -18.74 27.37
C ILE A 451 -22.35 -18.17 28.74
N LEU A 452 -23.52 -17.53 28.83
CA LEU A 452 -24.04 -16.95 30.06
C LEU A 452 -24.46 -18.04 31.06
N ASP A 453 -24.00 -17.91 32.31
CA ASP A 453 -24.22 -18.93 33.36
C ASP A 453 -25.56 -18.77 34.12
N ILE A 454 -26.43 -17.84 33.68
CA ILE A 454 -27.72 -17.53 34.29
C ILE A 454 -28.80 -17.40 33.22
N ASP A 455 -30.04 -17.69 33.59
CA ASP A 455 -31.19 -17.47 32.70
C ASP A 455 -31.54 -15.97 32.67
N VAL A 456 -31.47 -15.39 31.48
CA VAL A 456 -31.76 -13.98 31.19
C VAL A 456 -32.59 -13.94 29.92
N SER A 457 -33.69 -13.19 29.95
CA SER A 457 -34.55 -13.02 28.78
C SER A 457 -33.84 -12.24 27.66
N LEU A 458 -34.31 -12.38 26.42
CA LEU A 458 -33.74 -11.62 25.28
C LEU A 458 -33.83 -10.09 25.51
N SER A 459 -34.97 -9.61 26.03
CA SER A 459 -35.19 -8.19 26.36
C SER A 459 -34.21 -7.70 27.41
N GLU A 460 -34.03 -8.46 28.50
CA GLU A 460 -33.12 -8.09 29.58
C GLU A 460 -31.66 -8.07 29.11
N PHE A 461 -31.23 -9.05 28.30
CA PHE A 461 -29.89 -9.06 27.72
C PHE A 461 -29.65 -7.83 26.82
N TYR A 462 -30.63 -7.49 26.00
CA TYR A 462 -30.59 -6.31 25.11
C TYR A 462 -30.50 -5.00 25.91
N GLU A 463 -31.36 -4.82 26.93
CA GLU A 463 -31.36 -3.62 27.79
C GLU A 463 -30.02 -3.42 28.50
N ILE A 464 -29.39 -4.51 28.97
CA ILE A 464 -28.07 -4.47 29.61
C ILE A 464 -27.01 -4.05 28.60
N CYS A 465 -26.96 -4.68 27.42
CA CYS A 465 -26.01 -4.29 26.37
C CYS A 465 -26.18 -2.82 25.96
N GLN A 466 -27.42 -2.33 25.81
CA GLN A 466 -27.69 -0.91 25.52
C GLN A 466 -27.19 0.02 26.63
N LYS A 467 -27.48 -0.32 27.89
CA LYS A 467 -27.01 0.45 29.05
C LYS A 467 -25.48 0.60 29.04
N TYR A 468 -24.76 -0.50 28.79
CA TYR A 468 -23.29 -0.49 28.79
C TYR A 468 -22.69 0.08 27.50
N LYS A 469 -23.44 0.10 26.39
CA LYS A 469 -23.13 0.90 25.20
C LYS A 469 -23.16 2.40 25.53
N GLN A 470 -24.24 2.88 26.15
CA GLN A 470 -24.38 4.29 26.57
C GLN A 470 -23.36 4.75 27.62
N GLN A 471 -22.72 3.81 28.32
CA GLN A 471 -21.71 4.08 29.33
C GLN A 471 -20.26 3.95 28.83
N ASP A 472 -20.06 3.72 27.52
CA ASP A 472 -18.78 3.49 26.83
C ASP A 472 -18.00 2.25 27.32
N ILE A 473 -18.72 1.23 27.79
CA ILE A 473 -18.13 -0.09 28.14
C ILE A 473 -18.32 -1.09 27.00
N ILE A 474 -19.36 -0.95 26.19
CA ILE A 474 -19.49 -1.63 24.90
C ILE A 474 -19.35 -0.57 23.80
N GLU A 475 -18.46 -0.81 22.84
CA GLU A 475 -18.29 0.04 21.67
C GLU A 475 -18.67 -0.71 20.41
N ARG A 476 -19.27 -0.01 19.44
CA ARG A 476 -19.63 -0.56 18.13
C ARG A 476 -18.45 -0.44 17.17
N HIS A 477 -18.03 -1.56 16.60
CA HIS A 477 -17.03 -1.69 15.53
C HIS A 477 -17.72 -2.28 14.30
N SER A 478 -18.11 -1.42 13.36
CA SER A 478 -18.98 -1.77 12.24
C SER A 478 -20.33 -2.34 12.71
N VAL A 479 -20.71 -3.53 12.25
CA VAL A 479 -21.89 -4.30 12.67
C VAL A 479 -21.64 -5.16 13.92
N TYR A 480 -20.41 -5.16 14.44
CA TYR A 480 -20.04 -5.90 15.65
C TYR A 480 -19.81 -4.97 16.83
N TYR A 481 -19.76 -5.57 18.01
CA TYR A 481 -19.59 -4.87 19.28
C TYR A 481 -18.44 -5.48 20.06
N VAL A 482 -17.71 -4.63 20.76
CA VAL A 482 -16.52 -4.98 21.54
C VAL A 482 -16.66 -4.44 22.96
N VAL A 483 -16.23 -5.21 23.95
CA VAL A 483 -16.14 -4.72 25.33
C VAL A 483 -14.85 -3.93 25.50
N LYS A 484 -14.93 -2.72 26.04
CA LYS A 484 -13.81 -1.81 26.28
C LYS A 484 -13.69 -1.38 27.75
N PRO A 485 -12.46 -1.07 28.20
CA PRO A 485 -11.19 -1.23 27.48
C PRO A 485 -10.83 -2.71 27.27
N THR A 486 -9.89 -3.01 26.37
CA THR A 486 -9.42 -4.39 26.14
C THR A 486 -9.01 -5.08 27.45
N VAL A 487 -8.39 -4.35 28.39
CA VAL A 487 -8.03 -4.82 29.74
C VAL A 487 -9.22 -5.35 30.53
N LEU A 488 -10.36 -4.66 30.44
CA LEU A 488 -11.58 -5.08 31.09
C LEU A 488 -12.11 -6.34 30.43
N ALA A 489 -12.17 -6.36 29.10
CA ALA A 489 -12.59 -7.54 28.34
C ALA A 489 -11.71 -8.76 28.65
N ILE A 490 -10.38 -8.59 28.71
CA ILE A 490 -9.39 -9.60 29.10
C ILE A 490 -9.67 -10.12 30.51
N ASN A 491 -9.89 -9.22 31.48
CA ASN A 491 -10.17 -9.61 32.86
C ASN A 491 -11.49 -10.37 33.00
N LEU A 492 -12.54 -9.90 32.31
CA LEU A 492 -13.85 -10.54 32.30
C LEU A 492 -13.81 -11.91 31.59
N ALA A 493 -13.17 -12.00 30.43
CA ALA A 493 -12.94 -13.25 29.72
C ALA A 493 -12.11 -14.22 30.58
N THR A 494 -11.10 -13.72 31.29
CA THR A 494 -10.30 -14.50 32.24
C THR A 494 -11.16 -15.03 33.39
N ASP A 495 -12.03 -14.22 33.97
CA ASP A 495 -12.99 -14.67 34.99
C ASP A 495 -13.99 -15.69 34.42
N TRP A 496 -14.37 -15.56 33.14
CA TRP A 496 -15.17 -16.57 32.46
C TRP A 496 -14.45 -17.91 32.34
N LEU A 497 -13.22 -17.90 31.83
CA LEU A 497 -12.40 -19.09 31.66
C LEU A 497 -12.05 -19.77 32.99
N LYS A 498 -11.75 -19.00 34.05
CA LYS A 498 -11.39 -19.54 35.38
C LYS A 498 -12.52 -20.33 36.04
N ASN A 499 -13.77 -19.94 35.80
CA ASN A 499 -14.94 -20.52 36.47
C ASN A 499 -15.72 -21.52 35.61
N ASN A 500 -15.21 -21.88 34.42
CA ASN A 500 -15.84 -22.87 33.55
C ASN A 500 -14.92 -24.09 33.35
N PRO A 501 -15.46 -25.32 33.35
CA PRO A 501 -14.66 -26.52 33.14
C PRO A 501 -14.19 -26.61 31.68
N ILE A 502 -13.02 -27.23 31.47
CA ILE A 502 -12.41 -27.35 30.14
C ILE A 502 -13.30 -28.15 29.18
N SER A 503 -14.05 -29.13 29.66
CA SER A 503 -15.04 -29.86 28.85
C SER A 503 -16.11 -28.95 28.24
N LYS A 504 -16.56 -27.91 28.95
CA LYS A 504 -17.51 -26.91 28.43
C LYS A 504 -16.85 -26.06 27.34
N ILE A 505 -15.60 -25.65 27.54
CA ILE A 505 -14.83 -24.88 26.53
C ILE A 505 -14.64 -25.70 25.25
N ILE A 506 -14.31 -26.99 25.37
CA ILE A 506 -14.21 -27.91 24.21
C ILE A 506 -15.54 -27.98 23.47
N SER A 507 -16.66 -28.23 24.18
CA SER A 507 -18.00 -28.28 23.58
C SER A 507 -18.31 -27.03 22.78
N ILE A 508 -18.07 -25.85 23.35
CA ILE A 508 -18.30 -24.56 22.69
C ILE A 508 -17.44 -24.43 21.43
N LEU A 509 -16.14 -24.73 21.49
CA LEU A 509 -15.25 -24.63 20.33
C LEU A 509 -15.61 -25.63 19.21
N THR A 510 -16.14 -26.80 19.57
CA THR A 510 -16.62 -27.81 18.62
C THR A 510 -17.96 -27.42 17.99
N GLU A 511 -18.90 -26.89 18.79
CA GLU A 511 -20.21 -26.40 18.30
C GLU A 511 -20.06 -25.17 17.40
N LEU A 512 -19.10 -24.30 17.70
CA LEU A 512 -18.82 -23.09 16.91
C LEU A 512 -17.95 -23.36 15.67
N LYS A 513 -17.74 -24.63 15.28
CA LYS A 513 -17.11 -24.96 14.00
C LYS A 513 -17.92 -24.32 12.87
N ASP A 514 -17.21 -23.66 11.95
CA ASP A 514 -17.80 -22.92 10.81
C ASP A 514 -18.68 -21.72 11.21
N ASN A 515 -18.67 -21.33 12.50
CA ASN A 515 -19.32 -20.12 13.01
C ASN A 515 -18.28 -19.02 13.28
N GLU A 516 -18.57 -17.78 12.90
CA GLU A 516 -17.68 -16.64 13.14
C GLU A 516 -17.35 -16.42 14.62
N LEU A 517 -18.28 -16.70 15.55
CA LEU A 517 -18.02 -16.59 16.99
C LEU A 517 -16.86 -17.49 17.44
N GLY A 518 -16.66 -18.66 16.80
CA GLY A 518 -15.55 -19.55 17.12
C GLY A 518 -14.19 -18.91 16.77
N ARG A 519 -14.14 -18.08 15.73
CA ARG A 519 -12.94 -17.28 15.41
C ARG A 519 -12.79 -16.16 16.43
N LYS A 520 -13.88 -15.51 16.83
CA LYS A 520 -13.87 -14.40 17.81
C LYS A 520 -13.43 -14.83 19.21
N ILE A 521 -13.75 -16.05 19.65
CA ILE A 521 -13.20 -16.58 20.91
C ILE A 521 -11.70 -16.87 20.81
N ALA A 522 -11.21 -17.38 19.67
CA ALA A 522 -9.77 -17.61 19.46
C ALA A 522 -8.98 -16.31 19.41
N GLU A 523 -9.51 -15.29 18.74
CA GLU A 523 -8.98 -13.93 18.73
C GLU A 523 -8.92 -13.34 20.15
N ARG A 524 -9.94 -13.56 21.00
CA ARG A 524 -9.89 -13.12 22.41
C ARG A 524 -8.86 -13.90 23.21
N ILE A 525 -8.76 -15.22 23.05
CA ILE A 525 -7.79 -16.05 23.79
C ILE A 525 -6.37 -15.57 23.53
N LYS A 526 -6.04 -15.14 22.31
CA LYS A 526 -4.76 -14.52 21.95
C LYS A 526 -4.38 -13.35 22.88
N ASP A 527 -5.36 -12.52 23.29
CA ASP A 527 -5.13 -11.37 24.17
C ASP A 527 -4.85 -11.76 25.64
N LEU A 528 -5.04 -13.03 26.00
CA LEU A 528 -4.86 -13.53 27.36
C LEU A 528 -3.45 -14.09 27.59
N ASP A 529 -2.48 -13.72 26.76
CA ASP A 529 -1.08 -14.20 26.82
C ASP A 529 -0.35 -13.83 28.12
N GLN A 530 -0.88 -12.92 28.93
CA GLN A 530 -0.31 -12.56 30.24
C GLN A 530 -0.99 -13.28 31.42
N VAL A 531 -1.95 -14.18 31.17
CA VAL A 531 -2.75 -14.83 32.20
C VAL A 531 -2.32 -16.29 32.39
N ASP A 532 -1.77 -16.64 33.55
CA ASP A 532 -1.32 -18.01 33.86
C ASP A 532 -2.39 -19.08 33.60
N LYS A 533 -3.65 -18.79 33.91
CA LYS A 533 -4.76 -19.71 33.64
C LYS A 533 -4.98 -19.91 32.15
N ALA A 534 -4.81 -18.88 31.33
CA ALA A 534 -4.90 -19.00 29.88
C ALA A 534 -3.75 -19.84 29.32
N HIS A 535 -2.53 -19.69 29.87
CA HIS A 535 -1.40 -20.58 29.56
C HIS A 535 -1.69 -22.03 29.89
N GLN A 536 -2.29 -22.29 31.06
CA GLN A 536 -2.71 -23.63 31.48
C GLN A 536 -3.77 -24.20 30.52
N ILE A 537 -4.83 -23.44 30.22
CA ILE A 537 -5.90 -23.85 29.30
C ILE A 537 -5.32 -24.15 27.92
N VAL A 538 -4.43 -23.30 27.42
CA VAL A 538 -3.79 -23.54 26.12
C VAL A 538 -2.95 -24.80 26.15
N GLY A 539 -2.23 -25.06 27.24
CA GLY A 539 -1.49 -26.31 27.45
C GLY A 539 -2.38 -27.56 27.51
N GLU A 540 -3.58 -27.46 28.10
CA GLU A 540 -4.52 -28.58 28.22
C GLU A 540 -5.32 -28.84 26.94
N LEU A 541 -5.56 -27.81 26.12
CA LEU A 541 -6.35 -27.91 24.88
C LEU A 541 -5.51 -28.09 23.61
N TRP A 542 -4.39 -27.38 23.49
CA TRP A 542 -3.50 -27.36 22.31
C TRP A 542 -2.06 -27.81 22.63
N GLY A 543 -1.81 -28.36 23.81
CA GLY A 543 -0.53 -28.98 24.15
C GLY A 543 -0.31 -30.37 23.54
N PRO A 544 0.76 -31.06 23.95
CA PRO A 544 1.05 -32.41 23.47
C PRO A 544 -0.05 -33.41 23.85
N ASN A 545 -0.53 -34.20 22.87
CA ASN A 545 -1.60 -35.20 23.04
C ASN A 545 -2.93 -34.64 23.54
N SER A 546 -3.17 -33.34 23.41
CA SER A 546 -4.44 -32.71 23.75
C SER A 546 -5.43 -32.76 22.58
N PRO A 547 -6.75 -32.56 22.80
CA PRO A 547 -7.77 -32.68 21.76
C PRO A 547 -7.52 -31.83 20.51
N PHE A 548 -7.03 -30.59 20.66
CA PHE A 548 -6.71 -29.71 19.54
C PHE A 548 -5.20 -29.67 19.20
N GLY A 549 -4.39 -30.51 19.86
CA GLY A 549 -2.96 -30.65 19.59
C GLY A 549 -2.63 -31.81 18.64
N LEU A 550 -3.61 -32.67 18.32
CA LEU A 550 -3.43 -33.85 17.45
C LEU A 550 -3.23 -33.46 15.97
N ALA A 551 -2.39 -34.21 15.26
CA ALA A 551 -2.09 -33.94 13.84
C ALA A 551 -3.34 -33.92 12.94
N GLU A 552 -4.30 -34.82 13.18
CA GLU A 552 -5.55 -34.90 12.43
C GLU A 552 -6.42 -33.65 12.59
N VAL A 553 -6.42 -33.02 13.77
CA VAL A 553 -7.17 -31.78 14.03
C VAL A 553 -6.41 -30.58 13.49
N LEU A 554 -5.09 -30.56 13.67
CA LEU A 554 -4.20 -29.51 13.19
C LEU A 554 -4.13 -29.45 11.65
N ASN A 555 -4.43 -30.53 10.94
CA ASN A 555 -4.56 -30.55 9.47
C ASN A 555 -6.00 -30.31 8.98
N THR A 556 -6.82 -29.56 9.74
CA THR A 556 -8.11 -29.06 9.27
C THR A 556 -8.08 -27.54 9.16
N SER A 557 -8.91 -26.96 8.30
CA SER A 557 -9.09 -25.51 8.17
C SER A 557 -9.39 -24.86 9.51
N TRP A 558 -10.30 -25.46 10.29
CA TRP A 558 -10.70 -24.97 11.61
C TRP A 558 -9.64 -25.13 12.69
N GLY A 559 -9.13 -26.35 12.89
CA GLY A 559 -8.18 -26.63 13.96
C GLY A 559 -6.87 -25.86 13.79
N SER A 560 -6.37 -25.77 12.55
CA SER A 560 -5.18 -24.97 12.23
C SER A 560 -5.40 -23.47 12.44
N LEU A 561 -6.59 -22.94 12.10
CA LEU A 561 -6.95 -21.53 12.33
C LEU A 561 -6.94 -21.18 13.81
N LEU A 562 -7.58 -21.99 14.66
CA LEU A 562 -7.58 -21.80 16.11
C LEU A 562 -6.14 -21.86 16.66
N PHE A 563 -5.37 -22.87 16.23
CA PHE A 563 -3.99 -23.05 16.65
C PHE A 563 -3.13 -21.82 16.35
N ARG A 564 -3.29 -21.21 15.17
CA ARG A 564 -2.56 -19.99 14.75
C ARG A 564 -2.74 -18.79 15.70
N TYR A 565 -3.86 -18.70 16.42
CA TYR A 565 -4.08 -17.65 17.42
C TYR A 565 -3.44 -18.01 18.77
N VAL A 566 -3.59 -19.26 19.22
CA VAL A 566 -3.16 -19.66 20.57
C VAL A 566 -1.65 -19.87 20.73
N VAL A 567 -0.89 -19.99 19.63
CA VAL A 567 0.58 -20.04 19.68
C VAL A 567 1.20 -18.81 20.35
N GLU A 568 0.50 -17.68 20.31
CA GLU A 568 0.96 -16.43 20.92
C GLU A 568 0.81 -16.43 22.45
N VAL A 569 -0.13 -17.24 22.97
CA VAL A 569 -0.45 -17.35 24.40
C VAL A 569 0.55 -18.26 25.09
N ASN A 570 0.68 -19.51 24.64
CA ASN A 570 1.64 -20.47 25.22
C ASN A 570 2.52 -21.08 24.12
N PRO A 571 3.53 -20.34 23.64
CA PRO A 571 4.40 -20.77 22.54
C PRO A 571 5.19 -22.04 22.87
N VAL A 572 5.52 -22.27 24.15
CA VAL A 572 6.29 -23.44 24.58
C VAL A 572 5.44 -24.71 24.48
N ALA A 573 4.21 -24.70 25.01
CA ALA A 573 3.32 -25.85 24.96
C ALA A 573 2.90 -26.20 23.53
N THR A 574 2.55 -25.18 22.74
CA THR A 574 2.13 -25.35 21.34
C THR A 574 3.27 -25.80 20.43
N ALA A 575 4.49 -25.28 20.60
CA ALA A 575 5.66 -25.81 19.88
C ALA A 575 5.94 -27.29 20.23
N LYS A 576 5.73 -27.70 21.49
CA LYS A 576 5.85 -29.10 21.90
C LYS A 576 4.72 -29.98 21.31
N ALA A 577 3.53 -29.41 21.11
CA ALA A 577 2.43 -30.09 20.44
C ALA A 577 2.77 -30.36 18.97
N LEU A 578 3.28 -29.35 18.23
CA LEU A 578 3.76 -29.54 16.85
C LEU A 578 4.90 -30.58 16.78
N GLU A 579 5.83 -30.55 17.73
CA GLU A 579 6.91 -31.54 17.82
C GLU A 579 6.37 -32.97 18.04
N THR A 580 5.35 -33.12 18.88
CA THR A 580 4.73 -34.42 19.16
C THR A 580 3.93 -34.93 17.96
N SER A 581 3.18 -34.04 17.31
CA SER A 581 2.25 -34.38 16.23
C SER A 581 2.94 -34.59 14.88
N PHE A 582 3.96 -33.78 14.56
CA PHE A 582 4.62 -33.80 13.26
C PHE A 582 6.09 -34.23 13.33
N GLY A 583 6.75 -34.18 14.50
CA GLY A 583 8.20 -34.36 14.58
C GLY A 583 8.70 -35.79 14.31
N LYS A 584 7.82 -36.80 14.32
CA LYS A 584 8.13 -38.20 13.97
C LYS A 584 7.61 -38.62 12.60
N MET A 585 6.88 -37.75 11.91
CA MET A 585 6.30 -38.08 10.60
C MET A 585 7.40 -38.20 9.53
N SER A 586 7.17 -39.07 8.56
CA SER A 586 8.02 -39.19 7.37
C SER A 586 7.84 -37.99 6.43
N LYS A 587 8.73 -37.86 5.44
CA LYS A 587 8.65 -36.81 4.42
C LYS A 587 7.32 -36.90 3.64
N GLU A 588 6.90 -38.11 3.30
CA GLU A 588 5.66 -38.40 2.58
C GLU A 588 4.40 -38.10 3.41
N GLU A 589 4.45 -38.30 4.72
CA GLU A 589 3.34 -37.98 5.62
C GLU A 589 3.15 -36.46 5.75
N ILE A 590 4.25 -35.69 5.90
CA ILE A 590 4.19 -34.23 5.95
C ILE A 590 3.74 -33.65 4.61
N LEU A 591 4.14 -34.26 3.49
CA LEU A 591 3.75 -33.82 2.14
C LEU A 591 2.22 -33.89 1.92
N LYS A 592 1.52 -34.79 2.63
CA LYS A 592 0.05 -34.96 2.56
C LYS A 592 -0.73 -33.95 3.41
N ILE A 593 -0.05 -33.10 4.18
CA ILE A 593 -0.69 -32.01 4.93
C ILE A 593 -1.04 -30.90 3.94
N ASP A 594 -2.35 -30.64 3.77
CA ASP A 594 -2.88 -29.73 2.75
C ASP A 594 -3.82 -28.70 3.40
N GLU A 595 -5.03 -29.12 3.81
CA GLU A 595 -6.08 -28.23 4.32
C GLU A 595 -5.62 -27.28 5.44
N GLY A 596 -4.85 -27.80 6.41
CA GLY A 596 -4.33 -26.99 7.53
C GLY A 596 -2.97 -26.33 7.29
N ARG A 597 -2.27 -26.68 6.20
CA ARG A 597 -0.84 -26.38 6.01
C ARG A 597 -0.53 -24.90 6.14
N ARG A 598 -1.32 -24.04 5.49
CA ARG A 598 -1.04 -22.60 5.46
C ARG A 598 -1.07 -21.97 6.86
N ASN A 599 -2.09 -22.32 7.65
CA ASN A 599 -2.21 -21.84 9.02
C ASN A 599 -1.10 -22.41 9.92
N LEU A 600 -0.67 -23.65 9.68
CA LEU A 600 0.47 -24.25 10.39
C LEU A 600 1.80 -23.56 10.06
N VAL A 601 2.05 -23.21 8.79
CA VAL A 601 3.24 -22.44 8.40
C VAL A 601 3.24 -21.06 9.07
N TRP A 602 2.09 -20.36 9.10
CA TRP A 602 1.97 -19.09 9.84
C TRP A 602 2.11 -19.24 11.36
N ALA A 603 1.66 -20.35 11.93
CA ALA A 603 1.87 -20.65 13.35
C ALA A 603 3.36 -20.91 13.64
N LEU A 604 4.03 -21.68 12.78
CA LEU A 604 5.48 -21.96 12.86
C LEU A 604 6.30 -20.67 12.69
N GLU A 605 5.92 -19.77 11.80
CA GLU A 605 6.56 -18.46 11.62
C GLU A 605 6.54 -17.66 12.93
N LYS A 606 5.38 -17.56 13.60
CA LYS A 606 5.25 -16.90 14.91
C LYS A 606 6.09 -17.59 16.00
N LEU A 607 6.07 -18.92 16.06
CA LEU A 607 6.82 -19.70 17.04
C LEU A 607 8.33 -19.65 16.81
N CYS A 608 8.78 -19.55 15.56
CA CYS A 608 10.19 -19.32 15.21
C CYS A 608 10.62 -17.91 15.61
N PHE A 609 9.71 -16.94 15.69
CA PHE A 609 10.09 -15.59 16.11
C PHE A 609 10.64 -15.58 17.55
N ARG A 610 9.98 -16.30 18.47
CA ARG A 610 10.33 -16.29 19.90
C ARG A 610 11.50 -17.21 20.22
N LYS A 611 12.50 -16.69 20.94
CA LYS A 611 13.71 -17.43 21.32
C LYS A 611 13.42 -18.76 22.05
N GLN A 612 12.46 -18.76 22.97
CA GLN A 612 12.11 -19.91 23.81
C GLN A 612 11.46 -21.10 23.06
N SER A 613 10.79 -20.84 21.93
CA SER A 613 10.16 -21.87 21.08
C SER A 613 10.93 -22.15 19.79
N PHE A 614 11.88 -21.27 19.43
CA PHE A 614 12.64 -21.32 18.18
C PHE A 614 13.16 -22.72 17.85
N SER A 615 13.89 -23.37 18.77
CA SER A 615 14.57 -24.63 18.44
C SER A 615 13.60 -25.74 18.01
N ARG A 616 12.43 -25.82 18.64
CA ARG A 616 11.40 -26.83 18.29
C ARG A 616 10.68 -26.45 17.01
N ALA A 617 10.23 -25.20 16.93
CA ALA A 617 9.48 -24.71 15.77
C ALA A 617 10.31 -24.77 14.48
N ALA A 618 11.58 -24.33 14.53
CA ALA A 618 12.47 -24.32 13.38
C ALA A 618 12.74 -25.75 12.86
N LYS A 619 12.84 -26.76 13.72
CA LYS A 619 12.99 -28.18 13.31
C LYS A 619 11.77 -28.69 12.56
N ILE A 620 10.56 -28.34 13.03
CA ILE A 620 9.32 -28.72 12.35
C ILE A 620 9.16 -27.95 11.04
N LEU A 621 9.46 -26.66 11.03
CA LEU A 621 9.45 -25.86 9.79
C LEU A 621 10.47 -26.38 8.77
N TYR A 622 11.64 -26.85 9.21
CA TYR A 622 12.61 -27.54 8.36
C TYR A 622 12.00 -28.80 7.73
N SER A 623 11.36 -29.66 8.53
CA SER A 623 10.67 -30.84 8.00
C SER A 623 9.58 -30.48 6.99
N PHE A 624 8.84 -29.39 7.20
CA PHE A 624 7.85 -28.88 6.23
C PHE A 624 8.51 -28.35 4.95
N ALA A 625 9.64 -27.65 5.06
CA ALA A 625 10.43 -27.16 3.92
C ALA A 625 10.98 -28.30 3.06
N VAL A 626 11.40 -29.40 3.68
CA VAL A 626 11.82 -30.62 2.99
C VAL A 626 10.64 -31.27 2.24
N SER A 627 9.43 -31.18 2.80
CA SER A 627 8.18 -31.70 2.23
C SER A 627 7.28 -30.59 1.69
N GLU A 628 7.81 -29.73 0.82
CA GLU A 628 7.06 -28.61 0.24
C GLU A 628 6.02 -29.07 -0.80
N ASN A 629 4.79 -28.54 -0.71
CA ASN A 629 3.71 -28.81 -1.67
C ASN A 629 3.00 -27.53 -2.17
N GLU A 630 3.46 -26.33 -1.78
CA GLU A 630 2.90 -25.04 -2.21
C GLU A 630 3.82 -24.29 -3.20
N THR A 631 3.23 -23.65 -4.23
CA THR A 631 3.94 -22.85 -5.25
C THR A 631 4.06 -21.35 -4.92
N TRP A 632 3.47 -20.91 -3.80
CA TRP A 632 3.44 -19.52 -3.38
C TRP A 632 4.78 -19.03 -2.81
N GLY A 633 5.08 -17.73 -2.94
CA GLY A 633 6.37 -17.17 -2.51
C GLY A 633 6.68 -17.30 -1.01
N ASN A 634 5.67 -17.28 -0.14
CA ASN A 634 5.80 -17.38 1.32
C ASN A 634 5.54 -18.80 1.87
N ASN A 635 5.89 -19.83 1.10
CA ASN A 635 5.79 -21.23 1.50
C ASN A 635 6.82 -21.62 2.60
N SER A 636 6.72 -22.85 3.10
CA SER A 636 7.56 -23.33 4.21
C SER A 636 9.07 -23.31 3.89
N THR A 637 9.45 -23.59 2.64
CA THR A 637 10.85 -23.55 2.20
C THR A 637 11.44 -22.15 2.32
N ASN A 638 10.74 -21.15 1.80
CA ASN A 638 11.21 -19.77 1.84
C ASN A 638 11.18 -19.19 3.26
N GLN A 639 10.15 -19.53 4.04
CA GLN A 639 10.08 -19.12 5.45
C GLN A 639 11.21 -19.73 6.28
N PHE A 640 11.56 -21.00 6.08
CA PHE A 640 12.70 -21.63 6.75
C PHE A 640 14.02 -20.92 6.37
N ARG A 641 14.25 -20.68 5.08
CA ARG A 641 15.48 -20.03 4.58
C ARG A 641 15.65 -18.61 5.13
N GLN A 642 14.56 -17.87 5.33
CA GLN A 642 14.59 -16.50 5.86
C GLN A 642 15.20 -16.43 7.27
N LEU A 643 14.96 -17.45 8.12
CA LEU A 643 15.49 -17.49 9.49
C LEU A 643 17.02 -17.36 9.57
N PHE A 644 17.73 -17.64 8.48
CA PHE A 644 19.19 -17.68 8.42
C PHE A 644 19.82 -16.41 7.84
N GLN A 645 19.02 -15.40 7.49
CA GLN A 645 19.52 -14.07 7.09
C GLN A 645 20.20 -13.37 8.28
N LEU A 646 21.18 -12.51 7.99
CA LEU A 646 21.88 -11.72 9.01
C LEU A 646 20.96 -10.71 9.70
N PHE A 647 20.11 -10.03 8.92
CA PHE A 647 19.12 -9.07 9.38
C PHE A 647 17.75 -9.41 8.81
N LEU A 648 16.69 -8.94 9.47
CA LEU A 648 15.28 -9.19 9.08
C LEU A 648 14.92 -10.68 8.96
N SER A 649 15.53 -11.53 9.78
CA SER A 649 15.34 -12.98 9.79
C SER A 649 13.95 -13.47 10.23
N GLY A 650 13.19 -12.62 10.93
CA GLY A 650 11.96 -12.98 11.62
C GLY A 650 12.18 -13.79 12.90
N THR A 651 13.25 -13.53 13.66
CA THR A 651 13.53 -14.26 14.91
C THR A 651 14.45 -13.54 15.90
N GLU A 652 14.16 -13.70 17.20
CA GLU A 652 14.99 -13.31 18.35
C GLU A 652 16.18 -14.27 18.57
N ALA A 653 16.17 -15.45 17.93
CA ALA A 653 17.24 -16.43 18.09
C ALA A 653 18.56 -15.88 17.55
N SER A 654 19.65 -16.10 18.28
CA SER A 654 20.99 -15.65 17.85
C SER A 654 21.49 -16.46 16.66
N LEU A 655 22.53 -15.95 15.98
CA LEU A 655 23.17 -16.66 14.87
C LEU A 655 23.63 -18.07 15.30
N LYS A 656 24.18 -18.21 16.51
CA LYS A 656 24.59 -19.50 17.07
C LYS A 656 23.42 -20.47 17.26
N GLU A 657 22.29 -20.00 17.77
CA GLU A 657 21.10 -20.86 17.98
C GLU A 657 20.52 -21.34 16.65
N ARG A 658 20.58 -20.50 15.61
CA ARG A 658 20.19 -20.87 14.24
C ARG A 658 21.12 -21.95 13.67
N LEU A 659 22.44 -21.83 13.86
CA LEU A 659 23.40 -22.86 13.40
C LEU A 659 23.10 -24.25 13.96
N GLU A 660 22.64 -24.35 15.20
CA GLU A 660 22.27 -25.64 15.80
C GLU A 660 21.12 -26.33 15.04
N ILE A 661 20.25 -25.57 14.35
CA ILE A 661 19.19 -26.12 13.49
C ILE A 661 19.76 -26.71 12.20
N ILE A 662 20.73 -26.03 11.60
CA ILE A 662 21.45 -26.53 10.43
C ILE A 662 22.22 -27.81 10.78
N LYS A 663 22.97 -27.79 11.89
CA LYS A 663 23.71 -28.96 12.39
C LYS A 663 22.76 -30.13 12.68
N TRP A 664 21.61 -29.87 13.27
CA TRP A 664 20.57 -30.88 13.46
C TRP A 664 20.06 -31.48 12.14
N GLY A 665 19.80 -30.66 11.13
CA GLY A 665 19.35 -31.12 9.80
C GLY A 665 20.40 -31.95 9.08
N LEU A 666 21.66 -31.50 9.06
CA LEU A 666 22.78 -32.24 8.48
C LEU A 666 23.01 -33.59 9.18
N ASN A 667 22.82 -33.65 10.49
CA ASN A 667 22.93 -34.90 11.27
C ASN A 667 21.85 -35.94 10.95
N LYS A 668 20.78 -35.58 10.21
CA LYS A 668 19.81 -36.55 9.69
C LYS A 668 20.40 -37.48 8.63
N LYS A 669 21.52 -37.09 7.99
CA LYS A 669 22.18 -37.83 6.90
C LYS A 669 21.20 -38.17 5.77
N ASP A 670 20.36 -37.19 5.42
CA ASP A 670 19.36 -37.27 4.36
C ASP A 670 19.60 -36.17 3.33
N ASP A 671 19.47 -36.52 2.06
CA ASP A 671 19.81 -35.64 0.93
C ASP A 671 18.90 -34.40 0.86
N ASP A 672 17.59 -34.56 1.07
CA ASP A 672 16.67 -33.41 1.02
C ASP A 672 16.92 -32.44 2.18
N PHE A 673 17.18 -32.97 3.38
CA PHE A 673 17.61 -32.14 4.51
C PHE A 673 18.91 -31.40 4.19
N THR A 674 19.90 -32.09 3.63
CA THR A 674 21.20 -31.48 3.26
C THR A 674 21.03 -30.38 2.21
N LYS A 675 20.20 -30.61 1.19
CA LYS A 675 19.86 -29.61 0.17
C LYS A 675 19.25 -28.35 0.78
N ILE A 676 18.26 -28.50 1.66
CA ILE A 676 17.62 -27.36 2.34
C ILE A 676 18.62 -26.67 3.29
N ALA A 677 19.53 -27.40 3.95
CA ALA A 677 20.60 -26.82 4.77
C ALA A 677 21.47 -25.86 3.95
N ILE A 678 21.92 -26.31 2.77
CA ILE A 678 22.77 -25.52 1.87
C ILE A 678 22.02 -24.27 1.40
N GLN A 679 20.73 -24.40 1.06
CA GLN A 679 19.90 -23.26 0.64
C GLN A 679 19.65 -22.25 1.78
N ALA A 680 19.55 -22.71 3.01
CA ALA A 680 19.40 -21.86 4.20
C ALA A 680 20.72 -21.16 4.54
N ILE A 681 21.84 -21.90 4.60
CA ILE A 681 23.18 -21.34 4.78
C ILE A 681 23.46 -20.25 3.75
N SER A 682 23.10 -20.45 2.48
CA SER A 682 23.36 -19.45 1.43
C SER A 682 22.70 -18.09 1.71
N LYS A 683 21.60 -18.06 2.47
CA LYS A 683 20.96 -16.80 2.89
C LYS A 683 21.76 -16.07 3.97
N GLY A 684 22.49 -16.80 4.81
CA GLY A 684 23.38 -16.22 5.81
C GLY A 684 24.68 -15.64 5.25
N LEU A 685 25.06 -16.05 4.04
CA LEU A 685 26.23 -15.55 3.32
C LEU A 685 25.98 -14.22 2.58
N MET A 686 24.72 -13.79 2.46
CA MET A 686 24.36 -12.53 1.80
C MET A 686 24.51 -11.37 2.79
N ASN A 687 25.19 -10.30 2.37
CA ASN A 687 25.41 -9.09 3.17
C ASN A 687 24.65 -7.85 2.63
N ASP A 688 23.70 -8.07 1.74
CA ASP A 688 22.99 -7.02 1.01
C ASP A 688 21.53 -7.43 0.71
N HIS A 689 20.67 -6.43 0.47
CA HIS A 689 19.28 -6.61 0.02
C HIS A 689 18.38 -7.55 0.88
N PHE A 690 18.31 -7.29 2.19
CA PHE A 690 17.39 -7.99 3.10
C PHE A 690 15.94 -7.55 2.91
N HIS A 691 15.00 -8.50 2.90
CA HIS A 691 13.57 -8.24 2.87
C HIS A 691 12.80 -9.30 3.67
N ARG A 692 11.70 -8.88 4.29
CA ARG A 692 10.75 -9.74 5.00
C ARG A 692 9.35 -9.11 5.00
N MET A 693 8.32 -9.94 4.98
CA MET A 693 6.94 -9.51 5.24
C MET A 693 6.70 -9.27 6.75
N GLY A 694 6.14 -8.11 7.12
CA GLY A 694 5.79 -7.77 8.50
C GLY A 694 4.55 -8.50 9.02
N GLY A 695 4.32 -8.46 10.34
CA GLY A 695 3.17 -9.05 11.02
C GLY A 695 3.53 -10.03 12.16
N PRO A 696 4.39 -11.05 11.92
CA PRO A 696 4.74 -12.06 12.93
C PRO A 696 5.40 -11.50 14.20
N GLU A 697 5.98 -10.30 14.15
CA GLU A 697 6.52 -9.62 15.32
C GLU A 697 5.44 -9.12 16.30
N LYS A 698 4.19 -8.93 15.84
CA LYS A 698 3.07 -8.48 16.66
C LYS A 698 2.33 -9.68 17.27
N GLN A 699 2.76 -10.10 18.47
CA GLN A 699 2.20 -11.28 19.15
C GLN A 699 1.64 -10.96 20.54
N GLY A 700 0.41 -11.39 20.79
CA GLY A 700 -0.32 -11.21 22.05
C GLY A 700 -0.61 -9.74 22.34
N SER A 701 -0.70 -9.41 23.62
CA SER A 701 -0.89 -8.05 24.15
C SER A 701 0.42 -7.30 24.41
N SER A 702 1.57 -7.93 24.18
CA SER A 702 2.91 -7.38 24.44
C SER A 702 3.40 -6.43 23.33
N ALA A 703 4.45 -5.65 23.63
CA ALA A 703 5.15 -4.86 22.62
C ALA A 703 5.67 -5.76 21.47
N PRO A 704 5.74 -5.23 20.22
CA PRO A 704 6.26 -6.01 19.11
C PRO A 704 7.65 -6.59 19.39
N LEU A 705 7.82 -7.87 19.08
CA LEU A 705 9.10 -8.56 19.20
C LEU A 705 10.12 -7.94 18.24
N GLN A 706 11.39 -8.01 18.61
CA GLN A 706 12.47 -7.48 17.78
C GLN A 706 13.28 -8.61 17.16
N ASP A 707 13.61 -8.45 15.89
CA ASP A 707 14.59 -9.29 15.23
C ASP A 707 15.94 -9.22 15.96
N TYR A 708 16.63 -10.35 16.06
CA TYR A 708 17.99 -10.37 16.58
C TYR A 708 18.89 -9.50 15.71
N SER A 709 19.65 -8.60 16.34
CA SER A 709 20.60 -7.71 15.67
C SER A 709 22.03 -8.14 16.05
N PRO A 710 22.70 -8.97 15.23
CA PRO A 710 24.05 -9.43 15.53
C PRO A 710 25.08 -8.31 15.35
N ASN A 711 26.16 -8.36 16.12
CA ASN A 711 27.32 -7.50 15.90
C ASN A 711 28.31 -8.12 14.90
N TRP A 712 29.31 -7.35 14.47
CA TRP A 712 30.28 -7.80 13.45
C TRP A 712 31.15 -9.00 13.87
N GLU A 713 31.44 -9.17 15.16
CA GLU A 713 32.17 -10.34 15.66
C GLU A 713 31.32 -11.60 15.49
N GLU A 714 30.04 -11.53 15.89
CA GLU A 714 29.09 -12.64 15.72
C GLU A 714 28.84 -12.99 14.25
N ILE A 715 28.76 -11.98 13.37
CA ILE A 715 28.62 -12.18 11.92
C ILE A 715 29.84 -12.91 11.37
N THR A 716 31.04 -12.52 11.78
CA THR A 716 32.30 -13.13 11.33
C THR A 716 32.40 -14.59 11.79
N ASP A 717 32.06 -14.87 13.06
CA ASP A 717 32.00 -16.23 13.60
C ASP A 717 30.95 -17.09 12.88
N TYR A 718 29.78 -16.51 12.60
CA TYR A 718 28.72 -17.19 11.85
C TYR A 718 29.16 -17.53 10.42
N TRP A 719 29.78 -16.58 9.71
CA TRP A 719 30.35 -16.81 8.37
C TRP A 719 31.40 -17.90 8.38
N LYS A 720 32.28 -17.92 9.39
CA LYS A 720 33.30 -18.95 9.54
C LYS A 720 32.69 -20.34 9.67
N GLU A 721 31.69 -20.50 10.54
CA GLU A 721 31.00 -21.78 10.75
C GLU A 721 30.24 -22.23 9.49
N ILE A 722 29.48 -21.33 8.84
CA ILE A 722 28.69 -21.72 7.67
C ILE A 722 29.56 -22.00 6.44
N ILE A 723 30.63 -21.24 6.22
CA ILE A 723 31.61 -21.54 5.18
C ILE A 723 32.26 -22.89 5.47
N SER A 724 32.74 -23.14 6.69
CA SER A 724 33.33 -24.43 7.07
C SER A 724 32.38 -25.60 6.76
N MET A 725 31.10 -25.48 7.12
CA MET A 725 30.09 -26.52 6.82
C MET A 725 29.93 -26.76 5.31
N LEU A 726 29.85 -25.70 4.50
CA LEU A 726 29.80 -25.85 3.05
C LEU A 726 31.09 -26.48 2.50
N THR A 727 32.25 -26.01 2.96
CA THR A 727 33.55 -26.57 2.56
C THR A 727 33.65 -28.06 2.87
N ASP A 728 33.20 -28.50 4.05
CA ASP A 728 33.22 -29.91 4.41
C ASP A 728 32.26 -30.74 3.56
N ILE A 729 31.08 -30.21 3.22
CA ILE A 729 30.16 -30.85 2.25
C ILE A 729 30.84 -31.00 0.89
N VAL A 730 31.48 -29.93 0.38
CA VAL A 730 32.23 -29.95 -0.88
C VAL A 730 33.33 -31.01 -0.82
N CYS A 731 34.19 -30.96 0.19
CA CYS A 731 35.35 -31.85 0.31
C CYS A 731 34.98 -33.32 0.58
N SER A 732 33.74 -33.60 1.00
CA SER A 732 33.21 -34.95 1.15
C SER A 732 32.80 -35.61 -0.19
N ASN A 733 32.26 -36.83 -0.10
CA ASN A 733 31.61 -37.53 -1.21
C ASN A 733 30.09 -37.29 -1.25
N SER A 734 29.62 -36.14 -0.74
CA SER A 734 28.20 -35.78 -0.73
C SER A 734 27.65 -35.58 -2.16
N PRO A 735 26.43 -36.06 -2.47
CA PRO A 735 25.76 -35.77 -3.74
C PRO A 735 25.47 -34.27 -3.93
N HIS A 736 25.56 -33.46 -2.86
CA HIS A 736 25.36 -32.01 -2.89
C HIS A 736 26.65 -31.19 -2.97
N SER A 737 27.80 -31.83 -3.24
CA SER A 737 29.09 -31.15 -3.40
C SER A 737 29.03 -29.98 -4.41
N GLU A 738 28.44 -30.20 -5.59
CA GLU A 738 28.35 -29.14 -6.61
C GLU A 738 27.40 -28.01 -6.21
N LEU A 739 26.27 -28.33 -5.54
CA LEU A 739 25.37 -27.31 -5.01
C LEU A 739 26.07 -26.44 -3.95
N ALA A 740 26.86 -27.04 -3.06
CA ALA A 740 27.62 -26.32 -2.06
C ALA A 740 28.72 -25.44 -2.71
N LYS A 741 29.44 -25.95 -3.72
CA LYS A 741 30.40 -25.16 -4.52
C LYS A 741 29.72 -23.96 -5.16
N GLU A 742 28.56 -24.15 -5.78
CA GLU A 742 27.80 -23.07 -6.39
C GLU A 742 27.45 -21.97 -5.36
N LYS A 743 27.01 -22.35 -4.15
CA LYS A 743 26.68 -21.38 -3.09
C LYS A 743 27.89 -20.65 -2.53
N ILE A 744 29.03 -21.32 -2.36
CA ILE A 744 30.29 -20.66 -1.98
C ILE A 744 30.68 -19.65 -3.07
N ALA A 745 30.70 -20.07 -4.34
CA ALA A 745 31.09 -19.21 -5.45
C ALA A 745 30.26 -17.92 -5.52
N HIS A 746 28.93 -18.03 -5.44
CA HIS A 746 28.04 -16.87 -5.45
C HIS A 746 28.23 -15.93 -4.25
N SER A 747 28.77 -16.42 -3.12
CA SER A 747 29.05 -15.59 -1.95
C SER A 747 30.38 -14.84 -2.00
N ILE A 748 31.31 -15.22 -2.89
CA ILE A 748 32.68 -14.70 -2.93
C ILE A 748 32.68 -13.17 -2.96
N ARG A 749 31.96 -12.56 -3.91
CA ARG A 749 31.95 -11.11 -4.06
C ARG A 749 31.45 -10.41 -2.80
N SER A 750 30.37 -10.90 -2.18
CA SER A 750 29.79 -10.31 -0.97
C SER A 750 30.76 -10.38 0.22
N LEU A 751 31.43 -11.53 0.41
CA LEU A 751 32.36 -11.74 1.52
C LEU A 751 33.71 -11.01 1.34
N MET A 752 34.14 -10.78 0.10
CA MET A 752 35.39 -10.08 -0.20
C MET A 752 35.33 -8.58 0.12
N ILE A 753 34.15 -7.97 0.17
CA ILE A 753 33.94 -6.53 0.41
C ILE A 753 33.94 -6.19 1.93
N GLY A 754 34.33 -7.12 2.81
CA GLY A 754 34.32 -6.88 4.26
C GLY A 754 35.18 -7.84 5.07
N HIS A 755 34.74 -8.13 6.30
CA HIS A 755 35.45 -8.96 7.28
C HIS A 755 35.51 -10.46 6.93
N GLY A 756 34.88 -10.89 5.83
CA GLY A 756 34.79 -12.29 5.41
C GLY A 756 35.87 -12.76 4.42
N SER A 757 36.76 -11.87 3.96
CA SER A 757 37.73 -12.16 2.90
C SER A 757 38.66 -13.33 3.22
N GLU A 758 39.28 -13.33 4.40
CA GLU A 758 40.18 -14.44 4.82
C GLU A 758 39.44 -15.79 4.90
N ILE A 759 38.21 -15.79 5.43
CA ILE A 759 37.38 -16.99 5.59
C ILE A 759 37.11 -17.66 4.23
N VAL A 760 36.70 -16.86 3.23
CA VAL A 760 36.38 -17.40 1.91
C VAL A 760 37.64 -17.79 1.14
N ILE A 761 38.75 -17.06 1.30
CA ILE A 761 40.05 -17.38 0.67
C ILE A 761 40.56 -18.74 1.17
N ASP A 762 40.55 -18.96 2.48
CA ASP A 762 41.00 -20.23 3.08
C ASP A 762 40.14 -21.41 2.61
N SER A 763 38.82 -21.21 2.54
CA SER A 763 37.90 -22.22 1.99
C SER A 763 38.21 -22.53 0.53
N ILE A 764 38.45 -21.52 -0.32
CA ILE A 764 38.78 -21.73 -1.73
C ILE A 764 40.07 -22.55 -1.84
N ARG A 765 41.12 -22.21 -1.08
CA ARG A 765 42.40 -22.95 -1.09
C ARG A 765 42.22 -24.42 -0.69
N LYS A 766 41.48 -24.69 0.38
CA LYS A 766 41.16 -26.06 0.83
C LYS A 766 40.38 -26.84 -0.24
N ILE A 767 39.44 -26.20 -0.93
CA ILE A 767 38.67 -26.85 -2.01
C ILE A 767 39.57 -27.14 -3.21
N ILE A 768 40.46 -26.21 -3.61
CA ILE A 768 41.42 -26.43 -4.70
C ILE A 768 42.32 -27.63 -4.40
N GLU A 769 42.82 -27.74 -3.17
CA GLU A 769 43.69 -28.85 -2.75
C GLU A 769 43.01 -30.22 -2.90
N ILE A 770 41.71 -30.31 -2.61
CA ILE A 770 40.97 -31.58 -2.57
C ILE A 770 40.26 -31.90 -3.88
N LYS A 771 39.69 -30.90 -4.56
CA LYS A 771 38.86 -31.07 -5.77
C LYS A 771 39.56 -30.63 -7.06
N GLY A 772 40.75 -30.05 -6.97
CA GLY A 772 41.50 -29.53 -8.10
C GLY A 772 41.13 -28.09 -8.46
N ASN A 773 41.83 -27.56 -9.45
CA ASN A 773 41.79 -26.16 -9.85
C ASN A 773 40.61 -25.77 -10.75
N LEU A 774 39.92 -26.72 -11.40
CA LEU A 774 38.82 -26.40 -12.31
C LEU A 774 37.52 -26.04 -11.54
N TRP A 775 37.37 -24.76 -11.21
CA TRP A 775 36.15 -24.22 -10.58
C TRP A 775 35.76 -22.87 -11.18
N ILE A 776 35.06 -22.93 -12.32
CA ILE A 776 34.70 -21.76 -13.14
C ILE A 776 33.86 -20.71 -12.38
N ASP A 777 32.90 -21.14 -11.56
CA ASP A 777 32.02 -20.20 -10.86
C ASP A 777 32.81 -19.36 -9.84
N ALA A 778 33.80 -19.96 -9.16
CA ALA A 778 34.69 -19.24 -8.27
C ALA A 778 35.62 -18.31 -9.05
N LEU A 779 36.22 -18.78 -10.14
CA LEU A 779 37.07 -17.98 -11.02
C LEU A 779 36.33 -16.73 -11.54
N ASN A 780 35.11 -16.91 -12.03
CA ASN A 780 34.27 -15.81 -12.52
C ASN A 780 33.91 -14.84 -11.40
N SER A 781 33.53 -15.35 -10.23
CA SER A 781 33.16 -14.51 -9.10
C SER A 781 34.35 -13.69 -8.58
N LEU A 782 35.56 -14.24 -8.58
CA LEU A 782 36.79 -13.52 -8.25
C LEU A 782 37.11 -12.42 -9.28
N LYS A 783 37.00 -12.72 -10.58
CA LYS A 783 37.20 -11.73 -11.63
C LYS A 783 36.17 -10.61 -11.60
N MET A 784 34.89 -10.94 -11.38
CA MET A 784 33.82 -9.96 -11.18
C MET A 784 34.09 -9.07 -9.96
N THR A 785 34.62 -9.65 -8.89
CA THR A 785 35.02 -8.91 -7.69
C THR A 785 36.07 -7.86 -8.04
N LEU A 786 37.15 -8.22 -8.76
CA LEU A 786 38.16 -7.25 -9.22
C LEU A 786 37.61 -6.22 -10.23
N GLY A 787 36.67 -6.62 -11.08
CA GLY A 787 36.09 -5.76 -12.10
C GLY A 787 35.12 -4.70 -11.57
N TYR A 788 34.30 -5.06 -10.58
CA TYR A 788 33.24 -4.18 -10.05
C TYR A 788 33.61 -3.48 -8.74
N GLU A 789 34.42 -4.09 -7.87
CA GLU A 789 34.69 -3.56 -6.54
C GLU A 789 35.99 -2.75 -6.47
N LYS A 790 35.86 -1.43 -6.32
CA LYS A 790 37.01 -0.50 -6.34
C LYS A 790 37.67 -0.26 -4.98
N SER A 791 37.07 -0.75 -3.90
CA SER A 791 37.42 -0.39 -2.51
C SER A 791 38.12 -1.53 -1.74
N ILE A 792 38.63 -2.56 -2.43
CA ILE A 792 39.27 -3.73 -1.79
C ILE A 792 40.73 -3.40 -1.43
N PRO A 793 41.21 -3.76 -0.22
CA PRO A 793 42.61 -3.59 0.17
C PRO A 793 43.60 -4.31 -0.76
N GLN A 794 44.75 -3.68 -1.05
CA GLN A 794 45.74 -4.22 -2.01
C GLN A 794 46.26 -5.61 -1.62
N ASN A 795 46.40 -5.92 -0.32
CA ASN A 795 46.80 -7.26 0.12
C ASN A 795 45.77 -8.33 -0.26
N ILE A 796 44.47 -8.01 -0.22
CA ILE A 796 43.39 -8.91 -0.63
C ILE A 796 43.34 -9.00 -2.16
N VAL A 797 43.54 -7.90 -2.89
CA VAL A 797 43.68 -7.90 -4.36
C VAL A 797 44.77 -8.88 -4.79
N ASN A 798 45.96 -8.81 -4.19
CA ASN A 798 47.07 -9.72 -4.50
C ASN A 798 46.71 -11.19 -4.21
N GLN A 799 45.93 -11.46 -3.15
CA GLN A 799 45.45 -12.81 -2.85
C GLN A 799 44.40 -13.29 -3.85
N ILE A 800 43.48 -12.43 -4.28
CA ILE A 800 42.50 -12.75 -5.33
C ILE A 800 43.22 -13.06 -6.65
N GLU A 801 44.21 -12.26 -7.03
CA GLU A 801 45.04 -12.51 -8.23
C GLU A 801 45.78 -13.85 -8.14
N SER A 802 46.35 -14.17 -6.97
CA SER A 802 46.95 -15.49 -6.70
C SER A 802 45.94 -16.62 -6.88
N LEU A 803 44.74 -16.49 -6.31
CA LEU A 803 43.69 -17.50 -6.44
C LEU A 803 43.21 -17.66 -7.89
N ILE A 804 43.14 -16.57 -8.66
CA ILE A 804 42.81 -16.62 -10.09
C ILE A 804 43.86 -17.44 -10.83
N ILE A 805 45.15 -17.25 -10.53
CA ILE A 805 46.23 -18.07 -11.10
C ILE A 805 46.06 -19.54 -10.70
N ASP A 806 45.85 -19.83 -9.42
CA ASP A 806 45.70 -21.20 -8.90
C ASP A 806 44.48 -21.93 -9.52
N LEU A 807 43.38 -21.19 -9.75
CA LEU A 807 42.15 -21.68 -10.39
C LEU A 807 42.21 -21.71 -11.92
N THR A 808 43.27 -21.16 -12.53
CA THR A 808 43.43 -21.18 -13.98
C THR A 808 44.28 -22.40 -14.37
N PRO A 809 43.67 -23.51 -14.82
CA PRO A 809 44.40 -24.70 -15.21
C PRO A 809 45.30 -24.44 -16.40
N THR A 810 46.47 -25.07 -16.48
CA THR A 810 47.41 -24.88 -17.60
C THR A 810 47.34 -25.98 -18.66
N ASP A 811 46.62 -27.06 -18.38
CA ASP A 811 46.46 -28.17 -19.32
C ASP A 811 45.52 -27.80 -20.48
N THR A 812 45.80 -28.39 -21.65
CA THR A 812 45.08 -28.08 -22.89
C THR A 812 43.58 -28.33 -22.76
N LYS A 813 43.16 -29.43 -22.14
CA LYS A 813 41.75 -29.82 -22.00
C LYS A 813 40.96 -28.76 -21.25
N ASN A 814 41.43 -28.37 -20.07
CA ASN A 814 40.70 -27.41 -19.24
C ASN A 814 40.79 -25.98 -19.76
N GLN A 815 41.87 -25.61 -20.45
CA GLN A 815 41.95 -24.33 -21.16
C GLN A 815 40.95 -24.27 -22.34
N LEU A 816 40.77 -25.36 -23.10
CA LEU A 816 39.70 -25.45 -24.10
C LEU A 816 38.33 -25.24 -23.42
N PHE A 817 38.09 -25.89 -22.29
CA PHE A 817 36.83 -25.71 -21.56
C PHE A 817 36.60 -24.25 -21.14
N LEU A 818 37.60 -23.58 -20.54
CA LEU A 818 37.48 -22.21 -20.02
C LEU A 818 37.54 -21.10 -21.07
N LYS A 819 38.05 -21.37 -22.26
CA LYS A 819 38.15 -20.38 -23.34
C LYS A 819 37.12 -20.60 -24.44
N VAL A 820 36.67 -21.84 -24.64
CA VAL A 820 35.84 -22.25 -25.77
C VAL A 820 34.44 -22.70 -25.32
N THR A 821 34.37 -23.73 -24.48
CA THR A 821 33.10 -24.36 -24.11
C THR A 821 32.26 -23.48 -23.18
N LYS A 822 32.83 -23.14 -22.01
CA LYS A 822 32.26 -22.21 -21.02
C LYS A 822 33.29 -21.10 -20.76
N PRO A 823 33.34 -20.06 -21.61
CA PRO A 823 34.23 -18.94 -21.43
C PRO A 823 34.08 -18.34 -20.04
N GLU A 824 35.22 -18.14 -19.40
CA GLU A 824 35.34 -17.36 -18.17
C GLU A 824 34.86 -15.92 -18.38
N TRP A 825 34.43 -15.29 -17.28
CA TRP A 825 33.97 -13.92 -17.28
C TRP A 825 35.13 -12.95 -17.55
N ASP A 826 34.83 -11.88 -18.27
CA ASP A 826 35.77 -10.84 -18.67
C ASP A 826 35.09 -9.47 -18.56
N ASN A 827 35.88 -8.43 -18.23
CA ASN A 827 35.37 -7.06 -18.12
C ASN A 827 34.79 -6.59 -19.45
N HIS A 828 33.61 -5.96 -19.42
CA HIS A 828 33.03 -5.29 -20.58
C HIS A 828 33.90 -4.11 -20.99
N GLU A 829 34.42 -4.18 -22.21
CA GLU A 829 35.16 -3.09 -22.86
C GLU A 829 34.45 -2.70 -24.15
N LYS A 830 34.64 -1.45 -24.53
CA LYS A 830 34.15 -0.90 -25.79
C LYS A 830 35.33 -0.45 -26.62
N ASP A 831 35.21 -0.60 -27.94
CA ASP A 831 36.15 -0.05 -28.89
C ASP A 831 36.01 1.49 -29.00
N ASP A 832 36.87 2.10 -29.82
CA ASP A 832 36.86 3.55 -30.07
C ASP A 832 35.53 4.06 -30.67
N ASN A 833 34.70 3.16 -31.22
CA ASN A 833 33.38 3.46 -31.76
C ASN A 833 32.25 3.21 -30.75
N ASN A 834 32.57 2.99 -29.48
CA ASN A 834 31.63 2.73 -28.39
C ASN A 834 30.82 1.43 -28.59
N ILE A 835 31.36 0.47 -29.37
CA ILE A 835 30.79 -0.85 -29.61
C ILE A 835 31.44 -1.84 -28.64
N TYR A 836 30.63 -2.69 -28.00
CA TYR A 836 31.14 -3.70 -27.08
C TYR A 836 32.05 -4.72 -27.78
N ILE A 837 33.24 -4.92 -27.21
CA ILE A 837 34.20 -5.92 -27.69
C ILE A 837 33.77 -7.29 -27.18
N ASN A 838 33.59 -8.25 -28.09
CA ASN A 838 33.32 -9.65 -27.74
C ASN A 838 34.64 -10.35 -27.33
N LYS A 839 35.09 -10.08 -26.11
CA LYS A 839 36.32 -10.68 -25.55
C LYS A 839 36.33 -12.21 -25.54
N PRO A 840 35.25 -12.92 -25.15
CA PRO A 840 35.21 -14.39 -25.22
C PRO A 840 35.55 -14.92 -26.61
N LYS A 841 35.00 -14.31 -27.67
CA LYS A 841 35.33 -14.64 -29.07
C LYS A 841 36.83 -14.46 -29.35
N LEU A 842 37.38 -13.29 -29.05
CA LEU A 842 38.80 -12.99 -29.29
C LEU A 842 39.74 -13.92 -28.50
N ASN A 843 39.36 -14.28 -27.27
CA ASN A 843 40.15 -15.20 -26.44
C ASN A 843 40.16 -16.62 -27.02
N ALA A 844 39.02 -17.11 -27.53
CA ALA A 844 38.93 -18.40 -28.20
C ALA A 844 39.79 -18.42 -29.49
N GLU A 845 39.72 -17.37 -30.30
CA GLU A 845 40.54 -17.22 -31.52
C GLU A 845 42.04 -17.15 -31.20
N LYS A 846 42.44 -16.35 -30.21
CA LYS A 846 43.84 -16.27 -29.74
C LYS A 846 44.34 -17.62 -29.24
N TYR A 847 43.50 -18.38 -28.54
CA TYR A 847 43.88 -19.69 -28.04
C TYR A 847 44.03 -20.72 -29.18
N ALA A 848 43.16 -20.69 -30.19
CA ALA A 848 43.34 -21.48 -31.42
C ALA A 848 44.67 -21.15 -32.11
N GLN A 849 45.01 -19.86 -32.25
CA GLN A 849 46.28 -19.42 -32.81
C GLN A 849 47.48 -19.94 -31.99
N LYS A 850 47.41 -19.83 -30.66
CA LYS A 850 48.45 -20.34 -29.76
C LYS A 850 48.68 -21.85 -29.95
N LEU A 851 47.61 -22.66 -29.99
CA LEU A 851 47.72 -24.10 -30.19
C LEU A 851 48.40 -24.44 -31.52
N PHE A 852 48.12 -23.67 -32.56
CA PHE A 852 48.74 -23.83 -33.88
C PHE A 852 50.23 -23.44 -33.87
N ASP A 853 50.56 -22.25 -33.37
CA ASP A 853 51.92 -21.70 -33.33
C ASP A 853 52.86 -22.53 -32.45
N GLU A 854 52.35 -23.08 -31.34
CA GLU A 854 53.10 -23.93 -30.40
C GLU A 854 53.03 -25.43 -30.75
N HIS A 855 52.35 -25.81 -31.83
CA HIS A 855 52.16 -27.20 -32.27
C HIS A 855 51.58 -28.13 -31.19
N ILE A 856 50.66 -27.62 -30.37
CA ILE A 856 50.01 -28.38 -29.29
C ILE A 856 48.87 -29.21 -29.87
N SER A 857 48.93 -30.54 -29.68
CA SER A 857 47.84 -31.43 -30.07
C SER A 857 46.60 -31.18 -29.19
N TRP A 858 45.47 -30.93 -29.84
CA TRP A 858 44.16 -30.76 -29.18
C TRP A 858 43.07 -31.69 -29.76
N VAL A 859 43.39 -32.41 -30.83
CA VAL A 859 42.47 -33.30 -31.58
C VAL A 859 41.88 -34.39 -30.68
N GLU A 860 42.62 -34.82 -29.66
CA GLU A 860 42.13 -35.80 -28.68
C GLU A 860 40.95 -35.30 -27.82
N TYR A 861 40.76 -33.97 -27.72
CA TYR A 861 39.67 -33.33 -26.99
C TYR A 861 38.48 -32.91 -27.87
N ILE A 862 38.47 -33.29 -29.16
CA ILE A 862 37.39 -32.93 -30.09
C ILE A 862 36.01 -33.32 -29.55
N SER A 863 35.88 -34.49 -28.92
CA SER A 863 34.61 -34.93 -28.34
C SER A 863 34.09 -33.98 -27.26
N ASP A 864 34.98 -33.34 -26.49
CA ASP A 864 34.60 -32.37 -25.45
C ASP A 864 34.09 -31.05 -26.04
N LEU A 865 34.50 -30.71 -27.27
CA LEU A 865 34.09 -29.51 -28.02
C LEU A 865 32.83 -29.72 -28.87
N LEU A 866 32.36 -30.97 -28.97
CA LEU A 866 31.21 -31.39 -29.77
C LEU A 866 30.02 -31.81 -28.91
N GLN A 867 30.08 -31.59 -27.58
CA GLN A 867 29.00 -31.98 -26.68
C GLN A 867 28.64 -30.91 -25.64
N GLY A 868 27.38 -30.88 -25.21
CA GLY A 868 26.87 -29.97 -24.20
C GLY A 868 26.88 -28.49 -24.64
N SER A 869 27.01 -27.58 -23.68
CA SER A 869 27.01 -26.14 -23.94
C SER A 869 28.35 -25.70 -24.55
N GLN A 870 28.33 -25.18 -25.78
CA GLN A 870 29.50 -24.68 -26.50
C GLN A 870 29.33 -23.19 -26.85
N ARG A 871 29.85 -22.29 -26.01
CA ARG A 871 29.58 -20.85 -26.18
C ARG A 871 30.52 -20.14 -27.18
N GLN A 872 31.71 -20.69 -27.44
CA GLN A 872 32.71 -20.10 -28.36
C GLN A 872 33.37 -21.15 -29.30
N ALA A 873 32.81 -22.36 -29.40
CA ALA A 873 33.34 -23.40 -30.29
C ALA A 873 33.32 -23.00 -31.76
N PHE A 874 32.34 -22.21 -32.20
CA PHE A 874 32.34 -21.66 -33.56
C PHE A 874 33.51 -20.69 -33.82
N ALA A 875 33.77 -19.76 -32.90
CA ALA A 875 34.89 -18.82 -33.04
C ALA A 875 36.25 -19.54 -33.04
N PHE A 876 36.43 -20.47 -32.11
CA PHE A 876 37.61 -21.35 -32.06
C PHE A 876 37.76 -22.15 -33.36
N GLY A 877 36.68 -22.82 -33.80
CA GLY A 877 36.65 -23.61 -35.03
C GLY A 877 36.94 -22.79 -36.27
N SER A 878 36.38 -21.58 -36.38
CA SER A 878 36.66 -20.64 -37.48
C SER A 878 38.15 -20.36 -37.57
N LYS A 879 38.80 -20.04 -36.45
CA LYS A 879 40.23 -19.77 -36.48
C LYS A 879 41.07 -21.01 -36.81
N VAL A 880 40.68 -22.17 -36.29
CA VAL A 880 41.31 -23.46 -36.65
C VAL A 880 41.17 -23.76 -38.15
N GLY A 881 40.00 -23.49 -38.72
CA GLY A 881 39.70 -23.67 -40.14
C GLY A 881 40.51 -22.74 -41.04
N GLU A 882 40.85 -21.54 -40.59
CA GLU A 882 41.76 -20.62 -41.31
C GLU A 882 43.21 -21.13 -41.31
N LEU A 883 43.67 -21.69 -40.18
CA LEU A 883 45.08 -22.03 -39.95
C LEU A 883 45.48 -23.42 -40.47
N THR A 884 44.55 -24.38 -40.46
CA THR A 884 44.86 -25.79 -40.77
C THR A 884 44.94 -26.03 -42.28
N ASP A 885 45.99 -26.73 -42.74
CA ASP A 885 46.12 -27.12 -44.15
C ASP A 885 45.20 -28.29 -44.50
N ASP A 886 45.24 -29.38 -43.73
CA ASP A 886 44.42 -30.59 -43.93
C ASP A 886 43.04 -30.48 -43.26
N LYS A 887 42.21 -29.61 -43.82
CA LYS A 887 40.87 -29.30 -43.29
C LYS A 887 39.90 -30.48 -43.43
N GLU A 888 40.02 -31.25 -44.51
CA GLU A 888 39.09 -32.33 -44.84
C GLU A 888 39.23 -33.48 -43.84
N THR A 889 40.45 -33.89 -43.50
CA THR A 889 40.71 -34.90 -42.46
C THR A 889 40.18 -34.45 -41.09
N LEU A 890 40.38 -33.18 -40.72
CA LEU A 890 39.90 -32.67 -39.43
C LEU A 890 38.36 -32.66 -39.32
N ILE A 891 37.67 -32.31 -40.41
CA ILE A 891 36.21 -32.38 -40.49
C ILE A 891 35.75 -33.83 -40.38
N ASP A 892 36.40 -34.76 -41.08
CA ASP A 892 36.07 -36.19 -41.02
C ASP A 892 36.21 -36.73 -39.59
N ILE A 893 37.31 -36.42 -38.91
CA ILE A 893 37.54 -36.80 -37.51
C ILE A 893 36.45 -36.21 -36.60
N SER A 894 36.11 -34.93 -36.80
CA SER A 894 35.10 -34.24 -36.00
C SER A 894 33.70 -34.83 -36.19
N ILE A 895 33.33 -35.18 -37.43
CA ILE A 895 32.06 -35.82 -37.74
C ILE A 895 31.99 -37.22 -37.12
N GLU A 896 33.05 -38.02 -37.25
CA GLU A 896 33.07 -39.37 -36.65
C GLU A 896 33.10 -39.33 -35.11
N ALA A 897 33.61 -38.27 -34.50
CA ALA A 897 33.49 -38.02 -33.06
C ALA A 897 32.05 -37.61 -32.67
N LEU A 898 31.43 -36.69 -33.42
CA LEU A 898 30.05 -36.23 -33.16
C LEU A 898 29.06 -37.40 -33.17
N LYS A 899 29.18 -38.31 -34.14
CA LYS A 899 28.31 -39.50 -34.26
C LYS A 899 28.34 -40.43 -33.04
N LYS A 900 29.42 -40.41 -32.26
CA LYS A 900 29.58 -41.27 -31.07
C LYS A 900 28.95 -40.66 -29.81
N ILE A 901 28.54 -39.40 -29.86
CA ILE A 901 27.89 -38.68 -28.75
C ILE A 901 26.38 -38.89 -28.86
N GLU A 902 25.71 -39.08 -27.72
CA GLU A 902 24.24 -39.17 -27.65
C GLU A 902 23.57 -37.92 -28.24
N LYS A 903 22.48 -38.09 -29.00
CA LYS A 903 21.85 -37.03 -29.78
C LYS A 903 21.51 -35.80 -28.94
N GLU A 904 21.05 -35.98 -27.71
CA GLU A 904 20.65 -34.90 -26.79
C GLU A 904 21.85 -34.06 -26.31
N ASN A 905 23.06 -34.64 -26.36
CA ASN A 905 24.29 -34.00 -25.92
C ASN A 905 25.11 -33.43 -27.09
N GLN A 906 24.81 -33.76 -28.34
CA GLN A 906 25.58 -33.31 -29.50
C GLN A 906 25.55 -31.78 -29.70
N ASN A 907 26.67 -31.22 -30.14
CA ASN A 907 26.81 -29.80 -30.47
C ASN A 907 27.72 -29.60 -31.71
N PRO A 908 27.20 -29.06 -32.83
CA PRO A 908 27.92 -28.95 -34.10
C PRO A 908 28.73 -27.64 -34.27
N GLU A 909 28.76 -26.74 -33.27
CA GLU A 909 29.37 -25.40 -33.37
C GLU A 909 30.84 -25.44 -33.84
N LEU A 910 31.64 -26.39 -33.35
CA LEU A 910 33.04 -26.54 -33.79
C LEU A 910 33.15 -26.84 -35.28
N ILE A 911 32.35 -27.78 -35.80
CA ILE A 911 32.36 -28.18 -37.21
C ILE A 911 31.89 -27.01 -38.08
N ALA A 912 30.82 -26.33 -37.68
CA ALA A 912 30.33 -25.13 -38.35
C ALA A 912 31.42 -24.05 -38.42
N GLY A 913 32.15 -23.85 -37.32
CA GLY A 913 33.31 -22.94 -37.28
C GLY A 913 34.40 -23.33 -38.27
N ILE A 914 34.87 -24.58 -38.24
CA ILE A 914 35.94 -25.07 -39.13
C ILE A 914 35.56 -24.87 -40.60
N LEU A 915 34.33 -25.21 -40.96
CA LEU A 915 33.81 -25.02 -42.31
C LEU A 915 33.76 -23.54 -42.70
N PHE A 916 33.28 -22.67 -41.81
CA PHE A 916 33.23 -21.23 -42.05
C PHE A 916 34.65 -20.66 -42.28
N GLY A 917 35.60 -20.96 -41.39
CA GLY A 917 36.99 -20.50 -41.50
C GLY A 917 37.77 -21.06 -42.69
N SER A 918 37.34 -22.21 -43.22
CA SER A 918 37.96 -22.81 -44.41
C SER A 918 37.75 -21.99 -45.68
N ASN A 919 36.70 -21.15 -45.73
CA ASN A 919 36.24 -20.42 -46.91
C ASN A 919 36.05 -21.31 -48.17
N ASN A 920 35.70 -22.60 -48.00
CA ASN A 920 35.49 -23.54 -49.10
C ASN A 920 34.02 -23.98 -49.22
N LEU A 921 33.29 -23.34 -50.13
CA LEU A 921 31.86 -23.61 -50.35
C LEU A 921 31.56 -25.07 -50.71
N MET A 922 32.36 -25.69 -51.59
CA MET A 922 32.15 -27.08 -52.02
C MET A 922 32.26 -28.06 -50.84
N MET A 923 33.19 -27.78 -49.91
CA MET A 923 33.37 -28.58 -48.71
C MET A 923 32.19 -28.42 -47.74
N SER A 924 31.67 -27.20 -47.60
CA SER A 924 30.45 -26.92 -46.82
C SER A 924 29.24 -27.67 -47.38
N GLU A 925 29.01 -27.62 -48.69
CA GLU A 925 27.89 -28.33 -49.34
C GLU A 925 27.99 -29.85 -49.17
N LYS A 926 29.17 -30.43 -49.42
CA LYS A 926 29.43 -31.86 -49.21
C LYS A 926 29.18 -32.28 -47.76
N THR A 927 29.52 -31.41 -46.80
CA THR A 927 29.32 -31.70 -45.37
C THR A 927 27.84 -31.59 -44.98
N ILE A 928 27.11 -30.59 -45.48
CA ILE A 928 25.66 -30.48 -45.29
C ILE A 928 24.96 -31.74 -45.81
N ASP A 929 25.30 -32.20 -47.02
CA ASP A 929 24.75 -33.43 -47.61
C ASP A 929 25.04 -34.68 -46.75
N ARG A 930 26.23 -34.74 -46.14
CA ARG A 930 26.61 -35.80 -45.19
C ARG A 930 25.78 -35.73 -43.90
N PHE A 931 25.54 -34.54 -43.34
CA PHE A 931 24.69 -34.38 -42.18
C PHE A 931 23.26 -34.84 -42.48
N ILE A 932 22.66 -34.40 -43.59
CA ILE A 932 21.30 -34.79 -43.99
C ILE A 932 21.17 -36.31 -44.13
N SER A 933 22.15 -36.95 -44.77
CA SER A 933 22.12 -38.40 -45.04
C SER A 933 22.45 -39.28 -43.84
N THR A 934 23.07 -38.76 -42.78
CA THR A 934 23.56 -39.57 -41.65
C THR A 934 22.63 -39.49 -40.43
N ASP A 935 22.05 -40.61 -39.99
CA ASP A 935 20.99 -40.63 -38.96
C ASP A 935 21.43 -40.08 -37.61
N GLU A 936 22.67 -40.36 -37.23
CA GLU A 936 23.23 -40.04 -35.93
C GLU A 936 23.36 -38.53 -35.70
N ILE A 937 23.47 -37.73 -36.78
CA ILE A 937 23.80 -36.28 -36.70
C ILE A 937 22.87 -35.38 -37.52
N ARG A 938 21.90 -35.93 -38.28
CA ARG A 938 21.05 -35.14 -39.19
C ARG A 938 20.24 -34.04 -38.54
N GLN A 939 19.96 -34.14 -37.24
CA GLN A 939 19.25 -33.10 -36.50
C GLN A 939 19.96 -31.74 -36.54
N HIS A 940 21.28 -31.73 -36.74
CA HIS A 940 22.08 -30.51 -36.79
C HIS A 940 22.13 -29.86 -38.18
N ALA A 941 21.53 -30.48 -39.20
CA ALA A 941 21.59 -29.98 -40.58
C ALA A 941 20.96 -28.60 -40.72
N PHE A 942 19.83 -28.31 -40.05
CA PHE A 942 19.19 -27.00 -40.07
C PHE A 942 20.12 -25.90 -39.56
N TYR A 943 20.71 -26.13 -38.37
CA TYR A 943 21.68 -25.22 -37.76
C TYR A 943 22.93 -25.05 -38.64
N LEU A 944 23.51 -26.15 -39.13
CA LEU A 944 24.72 -26.11 -39.93
C LEU A 944 24.53 -25.30 -41.22
N THR A 945 23.42 -25.54 -41.92
CA THR A 945 23.05 -24.83 -43.14
C THR A 945 22.83 -23.33 -42.88
N LYS A 946 22.22 -22.96 -41.75
CA LYS A 946 22.03 -21.55 -41.36
C LYS A 946 23.36 -20.79 -41.25
N VAL A 947 24.36 -21.38 -40.62
CA VAL A 947 25.60 -20.68 -40.26
C VAL A 947 26.57 -20.55 -41.44
N LEU A 948 26.47 -21.43 -42.44
CA LEU A 948 27.41 -21.51 -43.57
C LEU A 948 26.98 -20.72 -44.82
N CYS A 949 26.16 -19.67 -44.66
CA CYS A 949 25.62 -18.85 -45.77
C CYS A 949 24.88 -19.69 -46.84
N PRO A 950 23.64 -20.09 -46.57
CA PRO A 950 22.96 -21.10 -47.37
C PRO A 950 22.59 -20.61 -48.78
N SER A 951 22.81 -21.45 -49.80
CA SER A 951 22.10 -21.30 -51.08
C SER A 951 20.66 -21.82 -50.97
N TYR A 952 19.78 -21.39 -51.88
CA TYR A 952 18.41 -21.94 -51.95
C TYR A 952 18.44 -23.48 -52.07
N HIS A 953 19.36 -24.02 -52.87
CA HIS A 953 19.52 -25.45 -53.04
C HIS A 953 19.92 -26.17 -51.74
N ASN A 954 20.74 -25.56 -50.88
CA ASN A 954 21.07 -26.16 -49.57
C ASN A 954 19.85 -26.21 -48.64
N ILE A 955 19.00 -25.18 -48.68
CA ILE A 955 17.78 -25.10 -47.86
C ILE A 955 16.73 -26.08 -48.37
N GLU A 956 16.55 -26.18 -49.69
CA GLU A 956 15.60 -27.09 -50.33
C GLU A 956 15.83 -28.55 -49.93
N LYS A 957 17.09 -28.97 -49.81
CA LYS A 957 17.43 -30.33 -49.36
C LYS A 957 16.95 -30.64 -47.93
N LEU A 958 16.73 -29.64 -47.07
CA LEU A 958 16.28 -29.84 -45.69
C LEU A 958 14.82 -30.33 -45.62
N PHE A 959 14.01 -30.12 -46.66
CA PHE A 959 12.66 -30.70 -46.72
C PHE A 959 12.69 -32.23 -46.67
N LEU A 960 13.78 -32.87 -47.13
CA LEU A 960 13.96 -34.32 -46.96
C LEU A 960 13.88 -34.75 -45.50
N LEU A 961 14.33 -33.90 -44.56
CA LEU A 961 14.27 -34.19 -43.12
C LEU A 961 12.84 -34.17 -42.60
N VAL A 962 12.04 -33.22 -43.08
CA VAL A 962 10.61 -33.11 -42.75
C VAL A 962 9.84 -34.27 -43.38
N ASP A 963 9.98 -34.48 -44.69
CA ASP A 963 9.16 -35.42 -45.46
C ASP A 963 9.47 -36.89 -45.16
N LYS A 964 10.74 -37.22 -44.87
CA LYS A 964 11.20 -38.60 -44.74
C LYS A 964 11.52 -39.01 -43.30
N TYR A 965 11.93 -38.06 -42.46
CA TYR A 965 12.44 -38.34 -41.12
C TYR A 965 11.64 -37.67 -40.00
N ASP A 966 10.43 -37.17 -40.30
CA ASP A 966 9.45 -36.69 -39.32
C ASP A 966 9.94 -35.47 -38.49
N PHE A 967 10.83 -34.66 -39.06
CA PHE A 967 11.22 -33.39 -38.45
C PHE A 967 10.08 -32.39 -38.52
N SER A 968 9.82 -31.65 -37.44
CA SER A 968 8.82 -30.58 -37.46
C SER A 968 9.22 -29.48 -38.44
N ILE A 969 8.25 -28.96 -39.20
CA ILE A 969 8.46 -27.85 -40.13
C ILE A 969 8.95 -26.58 -39.44
N SER A 970 8.65 -26.42 -38.14
CA SER A 970 9.15 -25.31 -37.31
C SER A 970 10.68 -25.26 -37.23
N GLN A 971 11.40 -26.34 -37.54
CA GLN A 971 12.86 -26.34 -37.59
C GLN A 971 13.42 -25.30 -38.59
N PHE A 972 12.66 -24.89 -39.60
CA PHE A 972 13.06 -23.79 -40.47
C PHE A 972 13.13 -22.42 -39.76
N GLN A 973 12.53 -22.25 -38.58
CA GLN A 973 12.70 -21.05 -37.75
C GLN A 973 14.16 -20.83 -37.31
N ASN A 974 15.03 -21.86 -37.40
CA ASN A 974 16.47 -21.66 -37.24
C ASN A 974 17.00 -20.51 -38.11
N PHE A 975 16.43 -20.30 -39.31
CA PHE A 975 16.83 -19.26 -40.26
C PHE A 975 16.22 -17.87 -40.01
N GLN A 976 15.30 -17.74 -39.04
CA GLN A 976 14.58 -16.50 -38.75
C GLN A 976 15.49 -15.36 -38.30
N TYR A 977 16.60 -15.69 -37.61
CA TYR A 977 17.52 -14.73 -37.01
C TYR A 977 18.93 -14.85 -37.57
N GLY A 978 19.68 -13.74 -37.50
CA GLY A 978 21.07 -13.68 -37.93
C GLY A 978 21.25 -13.42 -39.43
N ARG A 979 20.20 -12.98 -40.14
CA ARG A 979 20.25 -12.56 -41.55
C ARG A 979 20.73 -13.66 -42.51
N ALA A 980 20.63 -14.93 -42.13
CA ALA A 980 21.08 -16.07 -42.94
C ALA A 980 20.40 -16.14 -44.33
N LEU A 981 19.17 -15.63 -44.45
CA LEU A 981 18.40 -15.62 -45.69
C LEU A 981 18.65 -14.38 -46.58
N GLU A 982 19.49 -13.42 -46.15
CA GLU A 982 19.74 -12.20 -46.95
C GLU A 982 20.38 -12.47 -48.32
N VAL A 983 21.04 -13.62 -48.47
CA VAL A 983 21.69 -14.05 -49.72
C VAL A 983 20.69 -14.56 -50.77
N LEU A 984 19.46 -14.89 -50.37
CA LEU A 984 18.43 -15.36 -51.30
C LEU A 984 17.82 -14.20 -52.08
N THR A 985 17.46 -14.46 -53.33
CA THR A 985 16.63 -13.56 -54.13
C THR A 985 15.19 -13.55 -53.61
N ASN A 986 14.42 -12.51 -53.98
CA ASN A 986 13.00 -12.43 -53.62
C ASN A 986 12.17 -13.59 -54.20
N GLU A 987 12.51 -14.09 -55.39
CA GLU A 987 11.84 -15.26 -55.97
C GLU A 987 12.10 -16.53 -55.15
N GLU A 988 13.35 -16.74 -54.72
CA GLU A 988 13.74 -17.90 -53.92
C GLU A 988 13.11 -17.91 -52.51
N ILE A 989 13.08 -16.76 -51.82
CA ILE A 989 12.47 -16.68 -50.48
C ILE A 989 10.95 -16.90 -50.55
N LEU A 990 10.28 -16.38 -51.58
CA LEU A 990 8.85 -16.61 -51.79
C LEU A 990 8.56 -18.08 -52.12
N LEU A 991 9.40 -18.72 -52.95
CA LEU A 991 9.29 -20.14 -53.25
C LEU A 991 9.49 -21.01 -51.98
N LEU A 992 10.48 -20.66 -51.15
CA LEU A 992 10.71 -21.31 -49.86
C LEU A 992 9.49 -21.16 -48.94
N CYS A 993 9.04 -19.93 -48.71
CA CYS A 993 7.92 -19.62 -47.82
C CYS A 993 6.61 -20.25 -48.31
N SER A 994 6.38 -20.29 -49.63
CA SER A 994 5.26 -20.99 -50.26
C SER A 994 5.32 -22.50 -49.98
N THR A 995 6.50 -23.09 -50.08
CA THR A 995 6.67 -24.53 -49.83
C THR A 995 6.44 -24.87 -48.35
N ILE A 996 7.04 -24.10 -47.42
CA ILE A 996 6.84 -24.26 -45.96
C ILE A 996 5.36 -24.12 -45.59
N SER A 997 4.63 -23.17 -46.20
CA SER A 997 3.22 -22.91 -45.89
C SER A 997 2.26 -24.09 -46.17
N LYS A 998 2.70 -25.10 -46.94
CA LYS A 998 1.90 -26.30 -47.26
C LYS A 998 1.83 -27.29 -46.09
N TYR A 999 2.67 -27.14 -45.07
CA TYR A 999 2.75 -28.05 -43.90
C TYR A 999 1.81 -27.60 -42.77
N GLY A 1000 0.53 -27.41 -43.08
CA GLY A 1000 -0.50 -27.06 -42.08
C GLY A 1000 -0.30 -25.69 -41.42
N ASN A 1001 -0.92 -25.49 -40.25
CA ASN A 1001 -0.90 -24.19 -39.57
C ASN A 1001 0.51 -23.81 -39.07
N LEU A 1002 1.27 -24.80 -38.55
CA LEU A 1002 2.65 -24.60 -38.09
C LEU A 1002 3.57 -24.15 -39.23
N GLY A 1003 3.40 -24.71 -40.42
CA GLY A 1003 4.12 -24.27 -41.63
C GLY A 1003 3.79 -22.82 -42.01
N LYS A 1004 2.54 -22.39 -41.86
CA LYS A 1004 2.15 -21.00 -42.10
C LYS A 1004 2.80 -20.04 -41.10
N TRP A 1005 2.78 -20.35 -39.81
CA TRP A 1005 3.44 -19.54 -38.78
C TRP A 1005 4.95 -19.44 -39.01
N THR A 1006 5.58 -20.56 -39.37
CA THR A 1006 7.00 -20.60 -39.73
C THR A 1006 7.29 -19.69 -40.92
N SER A 1007 6.51 -19.83 -42.01
CA SER A 1007 6.62 -19.02 -43.23
C SER A 1007 6.43 -17.52 -42.94
N LEU A 1008 5.43 -17.16 -42.14
CA LEU A 1008 5.16 -15.79 -41.71
C LEU A 1008 6.36 -15.17 -40.97
N SER A 1009 6.88 -15.88 -39.97
CA SER A 1009 7.98 -15.41 -39.14
C SER A 1009 9.28 -15.19 -39.93
N LEU A 1010 9.60 -16.12 -40.85
CA LEU A 1010 10.77 -16.04 -41.72
C LEU A 1010 10.68 -14.84 -42.67
N LEU A 1011 9.55 -14.70 -43.36
CA LEU A 1011 9.38 -13.63 -44.34
C LEU A 1011 9.27 -12.26 -43.69
N TYR A 1012 8.61 -12.15 -42.53
CA TYR A 1012 8.59 -10.92 -41.72
C TYR A 1012 10.01 -10.51 -41.35
N MET A 1013 10.82 -11.41 -40.79
CA MET A 1013 12.20 -11.10 -40.41
C MET A 1013 13.11 -10.78 -41.60
N PHE A 1014 12.87 -11.40 -42.76
CA PHE A 1014 13.57 -11.05 -44.01
C PHE A 1014 13.25 -9.62 -44.48
N CYS A 1015 12.02 -9.15 -44.22
CA CYS A 1015 11.58 -7.78 -44.55
C CYS A 1015 11.90 -6.75 -43.46
N TYR A 1016 12.29 -7.19 -42.25
CA TYR A 1016 12.45 -6.33 -41.08
C TYR A 1016 13.47 -5.19 -41.33
N ASN A 1017 13.05 -3.95 -41.08
CA ASN A 1017 13.81 -2.73 -41.36
C ASN A 1017 14.27 -2.57 -42.83
N ASN A 1018 13.56 -3.16 -43.80
CA ASN A 1018 13.83 -3.00 -45.22
C ASN A 1018 12.53 -2.79 -46.02
N GLU A 1019 12.24 -1.54 -46.36
CA GLU A 1019 10.99 -1.13 -47.01
C GLU A 1019 10.83 -1.66 -48.45
N ASP A 1020 11.94 -1.81 -49.19
CA ASP A 1020 11.93 -2.39 -50.53
C ASP A 1020 11.54 -3.87 -50.49
N LYS A 1021 12.12 -4.63 -49.55
CA LYS A 1021 11.77 -6.04 -49.33
C LYS A 1021 10.33 -6.20 -48.85
N TRP A 1022 9.88 -5.36 -47.93
CA TRP A 1022 8.48 -5.34 -47.50
C TRP A 1022 7.53 -5.15 -48.69
N THR A 1023 7.78 -4.14 -49.51
CA THR A 1023 6.92 -3.80 -50.66
C THR A 1023 6.80 -4.95 -51.67
N GLN A 1024 7.88 -5.71 -51.88
CA GLN A 1024 7.90 -6.84 -52.81
C GLN A 1024 7.26 -8.13 -52.26
N ASN A 1025 7.13 -8.26 -50.92
CA ASN A 1025 6.71 -9.50 -50.28
C ASN A 1025 5.39 -9.40 -49.49
N LYS A 1026 4.87 -8.19 -49.25
CA LYS A 1026 3.64 -7.97 -48.46
C LYS A 1026 2.41 -8.68 -49.00
N ASP A 1027 2.29 -8.84 -50.32
CA ASP A 1027 1.11 -9.48 -50.93
C ASP A 1027 1.07 -10.97 -50.58
N PHE A 1028 2.23 -11.63 -50.50
CA PHE A 1028 2.33 -13.01 -50.02
C PHE A 1028 1.97 -13.12 -48.53
N LEU A 1029 2.48 -12.22 -47.68
CA LEU A 1029 2.13 -12.18 -46.26
C LEU A 1029 0.63 -12.00 -46.05
N LYS A 1030 0.02 -11.10 -46.81
CA LYS A 1030 -1.42 -10.87 -46.82
C LYS A 1030 -2.19 -12.11 -47.24
N GLU A 1031 -1.79 -12.77 -48.33
CA GLU A 1031 -2.41 -14.01 -48.81
C GLU A 1031 -2.31 -15.12 -47.76
N LEU A 1032 -1.13 -15.29 -47.15
CA LEU A 1032 -0.85 -16.30 -46.13
C LEU A 1032 -1.81 -16.17 -44.93
N ILE A 1033 -1.99 -14.94 -44.43
CA ILE A 1033 -2.90 -14.62 -43.33
C ILE A 1033 -4.36 -14.73 -43.76
N SER A 1034 -4.70 -14.33 -44.99
CA SER A 1034 -6.09 -14.30 -45.46
C SER A 1034 -6.69 -15.68 -45.74
N ASN A 1035 -5.85 -16.64 -46.14
CA ASN A 1035 -6.32 -17.93 -46.67
C ASN A 1035 -6.97 -18.82 -45.61
N ASN A 1036 -6.47 -18.87 -44.37
CA ASN A 1036 -7.11 -19.54 -43.22
C ASN A 1036 -6.83 -18.78 -41.93
N ASN A 1037 -7.64 -19.01 -40.90
CA ASN A 1037 -7.44 -18.44 -39.58
C ASN A 1037 -6.26 -19.09 -38.84
N MET A 1038 -5.14 -18.36 -38.75
CA MET A 1038 -3.91 -18.87 -38.14
C MET A 1038 -3.93 -18.87 -36.61
N ILE A 1039 -4.79 -18.07 -35.97
CA ILE A 1039 -4.82 -17.88 -34.51
C ILE A 1039 -5.65 -18.93 -33.77
N ILE A 1040 -6.27 -19.89 -34.48
CA ILE A 1040 -7.06 -21.01 -33.94
C ILE A 1040 -6.22 -22.30 -33.83
N ASN A 1041 -6.48 -23.14 -32.82
CA ASN A 1041 -5.76 -24.40 -32.56
C ASN A 1041 -4.23 -24.22 -32.50
N ASN A 1042 -3.78 -23.25 -31.70
CA ASN A 1042 -2.43 -22.72 -31.75
C ASN A 1042 -1.57 -23.09 -30.50
N ASP A 1043 -1.69 -24.33 -30.05
CA ASP A 1043 -1.06 -24.81 -28.80
C ASP A 1043 0.48 -24.87 -28.84
N GLU A 1044 1.09 -24.82 -30.03
CA GLU A 1044 2.54 -25.01 -30.25
C GLU A 1044 3.30 -23.74 -30.65
N THR A 1045 2.69 -22.55 -30.66
CA THR A 1045 3.40 -21.30 -31.02
C THR A 1045 3.96 -20.55 -29.82
N GLU A 1046 5.15 -19.97 -29.98
CA GLU A 1046 5.74 -19.13 -28.96
C GLU A 1046 5.15 -17.71 -28.99
N LYS A 1047 5.40 -16.93 -27.93
CA LYS A 1047 4.89 -15.55 -27.78
C LYS A 1047 5.43 -14.58 -28.85
N MET A 1048 6.46 -14.97 -29.59
CA MET A 1048 7.16 -14.07 -30.51
C MET A 1048 6.54 -14.08 -31.89
N GLU A 1049 6.09 -15.24 -32.39
CA GLU A 1049 5.42 -15.37 -33.68
C GLU A 1049 4.10 -14.60 -33.70
N SER A 1050 3.35 -14.64 -32.60
CA SER A 1050 2.11 -13.86 -32.45
C SER A 1050 2.33 -12.36 -32.56
N SER A 1051 3.52 -11.88 -32.15
CA SER A 1051 3.94 -10.49 -32.31
C SER A 1051 4.17 -10.16 -33.80
N CYS A 1052 4.87 -11.04 -34.53
CA CYS A 1052 5.07 -10.89 -35.98
C CYS A 1052 3.73 -10.84 -36.74
N TRP A 1053 2.78 -11.71 -36.40
CA TRP A 1053 1.45 -11.68 -37.01
C TRP A 1053 0.72 -10.36 -36.75
N SER A 1054 0.70 -9.91 -35.50
CA SER A 1054 0.07 -8.64 -35.14
C SER A 1054 0.69 -7.47 -35.89
N ASP A 1055 2.02 -7.41 -35.98
CA ASP A 1055 2.74 -6.35 -36.68
C ASP A 1055 2.41 -6.34 -38.17
N VAL A 1056 2.42 -7.50 -38.84
CA VAL A 1056 2.09 -7.63 -40.26
C VAL A 1056 0.65 -7.18 -40.54
N VAL A 1057 -0.30 -7.64 -39.72
CA VAL A 1057 -1.72 -7.26 -39.85
C VAL A 1057 -1.88 -5.74 -39.69
N MET A 1058 -1.29 -5.18 -38.63
CA MET A 1058 -1.34 -3.74 -38.36
C MET A 1058 -0.70 -2.93 -39.49
N GLU A 1059 0.46 -3.35 -39.99
CA GLU A 1059 1.19 -2.63 -41.03
C GLU A 1059 0.42 -2.60 -42.36
N ILE A 1060 -0.19 -3.72 -42.78
CA ILE A 1060 -1.04 -3.79 -43.97
C ILE A 1060 -2.28 -2.89 -43.81
N LEU A 1061 -2.98 -2.97 -42.67
CA LEU A 1061 -4.17 -2.15 -42.39
C LEU A 1061 -3.85 -0.66 -42.29
N VAL A 1062 -2.64 -0.30 -41.82
CA VAL A 1062 -2.21 1.11 -41.74
C VAL A 1062 -1.83 1.65 -43.12
N LYS A 1063 -1.02 0.92 -43.90
CA LYS A 1063 -0.43 1.42 -45.15
C LYS A 1063 -1.35 1.30 -46.36
N ASP A 1064 -2.08 0.20 -46.50
CA ASP A 1064 -2.78 -0.14 -47.75
C ASP A 1064 -4.26 0.25 -47.75
N ASN A 1065 -4.83 0.62 -46.60
CA ASN A 1065 -6.26 0.94 -46.43
C ASN A 1065 -7.19 -0.16 -47.00
N ASP A 1066 -6.82 -1.43 -46.85
CA ASP A 1066 -7.50 -2.57 -47.48
C ASP A 1066 -8.75 -3.04 -46.71
N SER A 1067 -9.92 -2.67 -47.21
CA SER A 1067 -11.22 -3.04 -46.63
C SER A 1067 -11.52 -4.53 -46.65
N VAL A 1068 -11.06 -5.26 -47.67
CA VAL A 1068 -11.33 -6.71 -47.79
C VAL A 1068 -10.52 -7.45 -46.74
N PHE A 1069 -9.26 -7.06 -46.56
CA PHE A 1069 -8.39 -7.63 -45.53
C PHE A 1069 -8.92 -7.34 -44.12
N ALA A 1070 -9.38 -6.11 -43.85
CA ALA A 1070 -10.00 -5.75 -42.58
C ALA A 1070 -11.19 -6.65 -42.23
N ILE A 1071 -12.07 -6.92 -43.21
CA ILE A 1071 -13.22 -7.84 -43.03
C ILE A 1071 -12.73 -9.26 -42.72
N THR A 1072 -11.72 -9.76 -43.43
CA THR A 1072 -11.15 -11.09 -43.21
C THR A 1072 -10.59 -11.22 -41.80
N ILE A 1073 -9.76 -10.29 -41.34
CA ILE A 1073 -9.18 -10.29 -39.99
C ILE A 1073 -10.27 -10.22 -38.93
N THR A 1074 -11.31 -9.40 -39.13
CA THR A 1074 -12.42 -9.30 -38.19
C THR A 1074 -13.14 -10.63 -38.02
N LYS A 1075 -13.42 -11.34 -39.12
CA LYS A 1075 -14.03 -12.68 -39.06
C LYS A 1075 -13.13 -13.68 -38.34
N GLN A 1076 -11.82 -13.62 -38.58
CA GLN A 1076 -10.87 -14.49 -37.90
C GLN A 1076 -10.82 -14.24 -36.39
N ILE A 1077 -10.89 -12.98 -35.96
CA ILE A 1077 -10.95 -12.62 -34.53
C ILE A 1077 -12.23 -13.16 -33.87
N VAL A 1078 -13.39 -13.02 -34.54
CA VAL A 1078 -14.65 -13.56 -34.01
C VAL A 1078 -14.59 -15.08 -33.89
N GLU A 1079 -14.08 -15.77 -34.91
CA GLU A 1079 -13.90 -17.22 -34.89
C GLU A 1079 -12.92 -17.67 -33.79
N PHE A 1080 -11.84 -16.91 -33.55
CA PHE A 1080 -10.90 -17.16 -32.45
C PHE A 1080 -11.57 -17.01 -31.08
N CYS A 1081 -12.43 -16.01 -30.91
CA CYS A 1081 -13.18 -15.84 -29.67
C CYS A 1081 -14.18 -16.98 -29.43
N SER A 1082 -14.59 -17.70 -30.47
CA SER A 1082 -15.47 -18.88 -30.39
C SER A 1082 -14.74 -20.18 -30.04
N ASP A 1083 -13.41 -20.19 -29.95
CA ASP A 1083 -12.62 -21.39 -29.68
C ASP A 1083 -12.81 -21.88 -28.23
N ILE A 1084 -12.94 -23.19 -28.03
CA ILE A 1084 -13.06 -23.83 -26.71
C ILE A 1084 -11.73 -23.81 -25.94
N HIS A 1085 -10.62 -23.68 -26.67
CA HIS A 1085 -9.24 -23.56 -26.17
C HIS A 1085 -8.75 -22.12 -26.32
N PHE A 1086 -9.57 -21.15 -25.92
CA PHE A 1086 -9.25 -19.72 -26.02
C PHE A 1086 -7.90 -19.38 -25.35
N ASN A 1087 -6.99 -18.78 -26.12
CA ASN A 1087 -5.63 -18.48 -25.67
C ASN A 1087 -5.49 -17.02 -25.22
N TYR A 1088 -5.63 -16.79 -23.91
CA TYR A 1088 -5.46 -15.48 -23.26
C TYR A 1088 -4.09 -14.81 -23.49
N SER A 1089 -3.08 -15.53 -24.00
CA SER A 1089 -1.77 -14.92 -24.30
C SER A 1089 -1.78 -13.97 -25.51
N LEU A 1090 -2.83 -14.01 -26.35
CA LEU A 1090 -3.00 -13.17 -27.54
C LEU A 1090 -3.84 -11.90 -27.29
N ASP A 1091 -4.38 -11.71 -26.09
CA ASP A 1091 -5.36 -10.66 -25.79
C ASP A 1091 -4.84 -9.25 -26.14
N ILE A 1092 -3.56 -8.98 -25.87
CA ILE A 1092 -2.95 -7.68 -26.15
C ILE A 1092 -2.85 -7.41 -27.66
N GLN A 1093 -2.41 -8.40 -28.42
CA GLN A 1093 -2.25 -8.32 -29.87
C GLN A 1093 -3.61 -8.13 -30.54
N ILE A 1094 -4.61 -8.92 -30.14
CA ILE A 1094 -5.97 -8.84 -30.68
C ILE A 1094 -6.62 -7.49 -30.30
N ALA A 1095 -6.48 -7.03 -29.06
CA ALA A 1095 -6.98 -5.73 -28.63
C ALA A 1095 -6.42 -4.58 -29.49
N ASN A 1096 -5.11 -4.58 -29.76
CA ASN A 1096 -4.48 -3.55 -30.59
C ASN A 1096 -5.02 -3.54 -32.03
N ILE A 1097 -5.26 -4.73 -32.60
CA ILE A 1097 -5.82 -4.85 -33.95
C ILE A 1097 -7.27 -4.39 -33.98
N ILE A 1098 -8.11 -4.78 -33.02
CA ILE A 1098 -9.51 -4.32 -32.95
C ILE A 1098 -9.56 -2.80 -32.80
N GLN A 1099 -8.68 -2.21 -32.00
CA GLN A 1099 -8.59 -0.76 -31.85
C GLN A 1099 -8.27 -0.07 -33.19
N LEU A 1100 -7.36 -0.62 -33.99
CA LEU A 1100 -7.08 -0.12 -35.34
C LEU A 1100 -8.27 -0.33 -36.29
N LEU A 1101 -8.92 -1.49 -36.25
CA LEU A 1101 -10.09 -1.81 -37.07
C LEU A 1101 -11.23 -0.84 -36.78
N PHE A 1102 -11.51 -0.52 -35.52
CA PHE A 1102 -12.50 0.49 -35.17
C PHE A 1102 -12.08 1.88 -35.60
N LYS A 1103 -10.80 2.25 -35.46
CA LYS A 1103 -10.34 3.58 -35.88
C LYS A 1103 -10.45 3.84 -37.39
N LYS A 1104 -10.32 2.81 -38.25
CA LYS A 1104 -10.22 2.98 -39.71
C LYS A 1104 -11.32 2.29 -40.52
N TYR A 1105 -11.92 1.23 -40.00
CA TYR A 1105 -12.75 0.28 -40.75
C TYR A 1105 -14.04 -0.09 -40.01
N PHE A 1106 -14.50 0.75 -39.08
CA PHE A 1106 -15.63 0.44 -38.21
C PHE A 1106 -16.88 -0.02 -38.98
N ASP A 1107 -17.35 0.78 -39.94
CA ASP A 1107 -18.61 0.54 -40.67
C ASP A 1107 -18.69 -0.82 -41.39
N ILE A 1108 -17.54 -1.34 -41.84
CA ILE A 1108 -17.47 -2.62 -42.57
C ILE A 1108 -17.15 -3.82 -41.68
N THR A 1109 -16.63 -3.58 -40.46
CA THR A 1109 -16.21 -4.63 -39.52
C THR A 1109 -17.23 -4.86 -38.41
N TRP A 1110 -17.99 -3.82 -38.05
CA TRP A 1110 -18.95 -3.87 -36.95
C TRP A 1110 -19.99 -4.98 -37.10
N ASP A 1111 -20.52 -5.21 -38.31
CA ASP A 1111 -21.54 -6.25 -38.53
C ASP A 1111 -21.04 -7.65 -38.14
N PHE A 1112 -19.75 -7.95 -38.29
CA PHE A 1112 -19.16 -9.25 -37.93
C PHE A 1112 -18.93 -9.36 -36.41
N LEU A 1113 -18.35 -8.34 -35.79
CA LEU A 1113 -18.16 -8.30 -34.33
C LEU A 1113 -19.50 -8.30 -33.60
N GLY A 1114 -20.47 -7.54 -34.11
CA GLY A 1114 -21.85 -7.52 -33.62
C GLY A 1114 -22.47 -8.93 -33.63
N GLN A 1115 -22.32 -9.68 -34.72
CA GLN A 1115 -22.78 -11.07 -34.78
C GLN A 1115 -22.13 -11.96 -33.71
N GLY A 1116 -20.82 -11.79 -33.44
CA GLY A 1116 -20.14 -12.48 -32.35
C GLY A 1116 -20.70 -12.12 -30.97
N ILE A 1117 -21.00 -10.84 -30.73
CA ILE A 1117 -21.56 -10.35 -29.45
C ILE A 1117 -22.96 -10.96 -29.16
N ILE A 1118 -23.83 -11.09 -30.17
CA ILE A 1118 -25.15 -11.71 -30.02
C ILE A 1118 -25.15 -13.23 -30.19
N GLY A 1119 -23.97 -13.83 -30.42
CA GLY A 1119 -23.78 -15.25 -30.62
C GLY A 1119 -23.87 -16.06 -29.33
N ASP A 1120 -23.14 -17.18 -29.28
CA ASP A 1120 -23.06 -18.02 -28.09
C ASP A 1120 -22.35 -17.29 -26.93
N TYR A 1121 -22.56 -17.80 -25.72
CA TYR A 1121 -22.06 -17.14 -24.51
C TYR A 1121 -20.52 -17.12 -24.41
N MET A 1122 -19.82 -18.14 -24.91
CA MET A 1122 -18.35 -18.20 -24.83
C MET A 1122 -17.73 -17.14 -25.74
N THR A 1123 -18.20 -17.05 -27.00
CA THR A 1123 -17.79 -16.00 -27.94
C THR A 1123 -18.03 -14.61 -27.36
N PHE A 1124 -19.22 -14.38 -26.81
CA PHE A 1124 -19.54 -13.12 -26.14
C PHE A 1124 -18.58 -12.83 -24.97
N SER A 1125 -18.36 -13.79 -24.07
CA SER A 1125 -17.53 -13.59 -22.87
C SER A 1125 -16.08 -13.25 -23.23
N ASN A 1126 -15.52 -13.88 -24.26
CA ASN A 1126 -14.17 -13.60 -24.73
C ASN A 1126 -14.08 -12.23 -25.41
N LEU A 1127 -15.06 -11.88 -26.25
CA LEU A 1127 -15.14 -10.55 -26.85
C LEU A 1127 -15.30 -9.47 -25.76
N GLU A 1128 -16.21 -9.66 -24.80
CA GLU A 1128 -16.45 -8.76 -23.67
C GLU A 1128 -15.15 -8.47 -22.91
N HIS A 1129 -14.35 -9.49 -22.64
CA HIS A 1129 -13.05 -9.36 -21.98
C HIS A 1129 -12.08 -8.45 -22.75
N ILE A 1130 -12.03 -8.58 -24.08
CA ILE A 1130 -11.10 -7.84 -24.95
C ILE A 1130 -11.58 -6.41 -25.20
N ILE A 1131 -12.86 -6.22 -25.53
CA ILE A 1131 -13.37 -4.97 -26.12
C ILE A 1131 -14.28 -4.17 -25.17
N GLY A 1132 -14.76 -4.77 -24.09
CA GLY A 1132 -15.66 -4.15 -23.11
C GLY A 1132 -14.95 -3.29 -22.07
N LYS A 1133 -15.73 -2.48 -21.34
CA LYS A 1133 -15.25 -1.71 -20.19
C LYS A 1133 -15.25 -2.59 -18.94
N MET A 1134 -14.08 -2.73 -18.30
CA MET A 1134 -14.00 -3.21 -16.92
C MET A 1134 -14.26 -2.04 -15.95
N ASN A 1135 -15.47 -1.96 -15.39
CA ASN A 1135 -15.85 -0.91 -14.45
C ASN A 1135 -15.25 -1.14 -13.05
N GLY A 1136 -14.73 -0.09 -12.40
CA GLY A 1136 -14.07 -0.16 -11.07
C GLY A 1136 -12.92 0.84 -10.89
N TYR A 1137 -12.32 0.90 -9.70
CA TYR A 1137 -11.26 1.89 -9.39
C TYR A 1137 -9.89 1.54 -9.99
N LEU A 1138 -9.62 0.25 -10.21
CA LEU A 1138 -8.32 -0.25 -10.69
C LEU A 1138 -8.14 -0.12 -12.22
N TYR A 1139 -9.22 0.02 -12.99
CA TYR A 1139 -9.22 -0.09 -14.45
C TYR A 1139 -9.67 1.21 -15.13
N LYS A 1140 -8.72 1.97 -15.68
CA LYS A 1140 -8.96 3.32 -16.23
C LYS A 1140 -9.33 3.39 -17.72
N LYS A 1141 -9.25 2.31 -18.51
CA LYS A 1141 -9.56 2.33 -19.96
C LYS A 1141 -11.07 2.29 -20.23
N GLU A 1142 -11.59 3.02 -21.23
CA GLU A 1142 -13.04 3.14 -21.52
C GLU A 1142 -13.69 1.92 -22.19
N GLY A 1143 -12.90 0.92 -22.60
CA GLY A 1143 -13.36 -0.23 -23.40
C GLY A 1143 -13.33 0.12 -24.89
N ILE A 1144 -12.71 -0.74 -25.71
CA ILE A 1144 -12.36 -0.44 -27.11
C ILE A 1144 -13.58 -0.04 -27.95
N VAL A 1145 -14.74 -0.66 -27.71
CA VAL A 1145 -16.01 -0.34 -28.41
C VAL A 1145 -16.49 1.09 -28.15
N PHE A 1146 -16.11 1.68 -27.02
CA PHE A 1146 -16.69 2.94 -26.53
C PHE A 1146 -15.73 4.14 -26.65
N GLU A 1147 -14.51 3.94 -27.16
CA GLU A 1147 -13.48 4.99 -27.25
C GLU A 1147 -13.83 6.12 -28.23
N ASP A 1148 -14.62 5.84 -29.27
CA ASP A 1148 -14.97 6.83 -30.30
C ASP A 1148 -16.48 7.14 -30.32
N PRO A 1149 -16.89 8.36 -29.95
CA PRO A 1149 -18.29 8.79 -29.99
C PRO A 1149 -18.94 8.76 -31.37
N GLU A 1150 -18.17 8.81 -32.47
CA GLU A 1150 -18.73 8.76 -33.83
C GLU A 1150 -19.44 7.42 -34.11
N HIS A 1151 -19.04 6.35 -33.41
CA HIS A 1151 -19.60 5.00 -33.59
C HIS A 1151 -20.92 4.76 -32.86
N TYR A 1152 -21.31 5.64 -31.93
CA TYR A 1152 -22.43 5.40 -31.01
C TYR A 1152 -23.77 5.18 -31.72
N GLU A 1153 -24.09 5.97 -32.74
CA GLU A 1153 -25.37 5.79 -33.46
C GLU A 1153 -25.42 4.53 -34.32
N THR A 1154 -24.28 4.08 -34.84
CA THR A 1154 -24.21 2.82 -35.57
C THR A 1154 -24.48 1.65 -34.63
N ILE A 1155 -23.89 1.66 -33.44
CA ILE A 1155 -24.12 0.63 -32.40
C ILE A 1155 -25.58 0.67 -31.89
N LEU A 1156 -26.15 1.86 -31.66
CA LEU A 1156 -27.55 2.03 -31.27
C LEU A 1156 -28.51 1.51 -32.35
N THR A 1157 -28.26 1.86 -33.61
CA THR A 1157 -29.03 1.36 -34.75
C THR A 1157 -28.93 -0.15 -34.89
N TRP A 1158 -27.77 -0.73 -34.60
CA TRP A 1158 -27.59 -2.18 -34.55
C TRP A 1158 -28.39 -2.82 -33.39
N CYS A 1159 -28.43 -2.20 -32.21
CA CYS A 1159 -29.28 -2.62 -31.10
C CYS A 1159 -30.77 -2.61 -31.47
N ARG A 1160 -31.23 -1.58 -32.22
CA ARG A 1160 -32.61 -1.50 -32.77
C ARG A 1160 -32.95 -2.66 -33.71
N LYS A 1161 -31.98 -3.12 -34.51
CA LYS A 1161 -32.14 -4.27 -35.41
C LYS A 1161 -32.17 -5.61 -34.67
N HIS A 1162 -31.52 -5.71 -33.52
CA HIS A 1162 -31.41 -6.94 -32.71
C HIS A 1162 -31.91 -6.77 -31.25
N PRO A 1163 -33.16 -6.31 -31.03
CA PRO A 1163 -33.61 -5.77 -29.74
C PRO A 1163 -33.71 -6.80 -28.61
N LYS A 1164 -33.68 -8.10 -28.93
CA LYS A 1164 -33.82 -9.19 -27.96
C LYS A 1164 -32.52 -9.57 -27.23
N ILE A 1165 -31.35 -9.27 -27.78
CA ILE A 1165 -30.06 -9.75 -27.23
C ILE A 1165 -29.01 -8.65 -27.25
N ALA A 1166 -28.91 -7.86 -28.33
CA ALA A 1166 -27.88 -6.84 -28.46
C ALA A 1166 -27.88 -5.82 -27.31
N PRO A 1167 -29.02 -5.23 -26.90
CA PRO A 1167 -29.06 -4.32 -25.76
C PRO A 1167 -28.62 -4.97 -24.44
N GLU A 1168 -28.95 -6.25 -24.23
CA GLU A 1168 -28.59 -7.01 -23.01
C GLU A 1168 -27.08 -7.19 -22.90
N ARG A 1169 -26.42 -7.59 -24.00
CA ARG A 1169 -24.97 -7.78 -24.08
C ARG A 1169 -24.20 -6.48 -23.98
N ILE A 1170 -24.66 -5.43 -24.67
CA ILE A 1170 -24.05 -4.10 -24.60
C ILE A 1170 -24.13 -3.53 -23.17
N ALA A 1171 -25.24 -3.72 -22.46
CA ALA A 1171 -25.39 -3.23 -21.09
C ALA A 1171 -24.35 -3.79 -20.11
N HIS A 1172 -23.85 -5.00 -20.39
CA HIS A 1172 -22.84 -5.64 -19.56
C HIS A 1172 -21.42 -5.10 -19.80
N MET A 1173 -21.13 -4.65 -21.03
CA MET A 1173 -19.80 -4.16 -21.42
C MET A 1173 -19.65 -2.63 -21.43
N MET A 1174 -20.74 -1.86 -21.36
CA MET A 1174 -20.69 -0.41 -21.54
C MET A 1174 -20.08 0.33 -20.33
N PRO A 1175 -19.47 1.51 -20.55
CA PRO A 1175 -19.01 2.37 -19.46
C PRO A 1175 -20.19 2.93 -18.65
N LEU A 1176 -20.05 3.02 -17.33
CA LEU A 1176 -21.14 3.52 -16.49
C LEU A 1176 -21.20 5.04 -16.45
N ASN A 1177 -20.06 5.70 -16.26
CA ASN A 1177 -20.03 7.14 -15.98
C ASN A 1177 -18.93 7.88 -16.71
N ILE A 1178 -19.14 9.19 -16.83
CA ILE A 1178 -18.14 10.21 -17.18
C ILE A 1178 -18.04 11.23 -16.04
N ASN A 1179 -16.94 11.97 -16.01
CA ASN A 1179 -16.78 13.10 -15.09
C ASN A 1179 -16.72 14.40 -15.91
N GLU A 1180 -17.82 15.15 -15.92
CA GLU A 1180 -17.91 16.45 -16.58
C GLU A 1180 -17.85 17.55 -15.52
N ASN A 1181 -16.81 18.39 -15.56
CA ASN A 1181 -16.68 19.56 -14.66
C ASN A 1181 -16.79 19.22 -13.15
N GLY A 1182 -16.41 18.01 -12.74
CA GLY A 1182 -16.51 17.56 -11.34
C GLY A 1182 -17.84 16.89 -10.99
N GLU A 1183 -18.78 16.80 -11.94
CA GLU A 1183 -20.04 16.08 -11.80
C GLU A 1183 -19.96 14.70 -12.46
N ILE A 1184 -20.40 13.69 -11.71
CA ILE A 1184 -20.52 12.31 -12.19
C ILE A 1184 -21.89 12.19 -12.86
N LYS A 1185 -21.88 11.81 -14.14
CA LYS A 1185 -23.09 11.57 -14.93
C LYS A 1185 -23.01 10.24 -15.66
N TRP A 1186 -24.16 9.72 -16.10
CA TRP A 1186 -24.17 8.58 -17.02
C TRP A 1186 -23.34 8.89 -18.26
N HIS A 1187 -22.55 7.90 -18.68
CA HIS A 1187 -21.87 7.99 -19.95
C HIS A 1187 -22.91 8.17 -21.08
N PRO A 1188 -22.69 9.07 -22.07
CA PRO A 1188 -23.74 9.47 -23.02
C PRO A 1188 -24.31 8.29 -23.81
N PHE A 1189 -23.44 7.37 -24.25
CA PHE A 1189 -23.84 6.14 -24.92
C PHE A 1189 -24.73 5.26 -24.03
N SER A 1190 -24.32 5.03 -22.78
CA SER A 1190 -25.03 4.18 -21.83
C SER A 1190 -26.38 4.78 -21.46
N LYS A 1191 -26.45 6.11 -21.35
CA LYS A 1191 -27.71 6.83 -21.17
C LYS A 1191 -28.67 6.60 -22.34
N ALA A 1192 -28.19 6.66 -23.58
CA ALA A 1192 -29.01 6.38 -24.76
C ALA A 1192 -29.55 4.93 -24.77
N ILE A 1193 -28.72 3.94 -24.42
CA ILE A 1193 -29.16 2.53 -24.29
C ILE A 1193 -30.24 2.38 -23.21
N ILE A 1194 -30.04 3.00 -22.05
CA ILE A 1194 -31.00 2.97 -20.93
C ILE A 1194 -32.32 3.64 -21.32
N ASP A 1195 -32.28 4.81 -21.95
CA ASP A 1195 -33.47 5.59 -22.30
C ASP A 1195 -34.32 4.91 -23.38
N GLU A 1196 -33.70 4.19 -24.31
CA GLU A 1196 -34.38 3.50 -25.40
C GLU A 1196 -34.82 2.06 -25.05
N PHE A 1197 -33.97 1.29 -24.36
CA PHE A 1197 -34.19 -0.14 -24.11
C PHE A 1197 -34.46 -0.50 -22.65
N GLY A 1198 -34.59 0.48 -21.77
CA GLY A 1198 -34.78 0.29 -20.33
C GLY A 1198 -36.04 -0.47 -19.91
N ASP A 1199 -37.01 -0.68 -20.80
CA ASP A 1199 -38.17 -1.52 -20.49
C ASP A 1199 -37.85 -3.02 -20.63
N ASN A 1200 -36.64 -3.42 -21.07
CA ASN A 1200 -36.19 -4.82 -21.08
C ASN A 1200 -35.63 -5.25 -19.71
N GLU A 1201 -36.23 -6.26 -19.09
CA GLU A 1201 -35.83 -6.82 -17.78
C GLU A 1201 -34.41 -7.37 -17.78
N LYS A 1202 -34.04 -8.14 -18.80
CA LYS A 1202 -32.69 -8.74 -18.86
C LYS A 1202 -31.61 -7.68 -19.03
N LEU A 1203 -31.88 -6.61 -19.79
CA LEU A 1203 -30.94 -5.49 -19.90
C LEU A 1203 -30.64 -4.89 -18.53
N ILE A 1204 -31.67 -4.73 -17.70
CA ILE A 1204 -31.52 -4.23 -16.33
C ILE A 1204 -30.67 -5.19 -15.49
N ASP A 1205 -30.87 -6.50 -15.61
CA ASP A 1205 -30.08 -7.50 -14.90
C ASP A 1205 -28.59 -7.44 -15.29
N TYR A 1206 -28.29 -7.33 -16.59
CA TYR A 1206 -26.92 -7.19 -17.10
C TYR A 1206 -26.28 -5.86 -16.68
N LEU A 1207 -27.06 -4.77 -16.68
CA LEU A 1207 -26.60 -3.48 -16.15
C LEU A 1207 -26.29 -3.57 -14.65
N ALA A 1208 -27.15 -4.24 -13.87
CA ALA A 1208 -26.92 -4.47 -12.44
C ALA A 1208 -25.65 -5.31 -12.21
N SER A 1209 -25.41 -6.34 -13.03
CA SER A 1209 -24.19 -7.16 -13.01
C SER A 1209 -22.94 -6.33 -13.32
N ASN A 1210 -23.00 -5.46 -14.34
CA ASN A 1210 -21.92 -4.55 -14.71
C ASN A 1210 -21.59 -3.55 -13.57
N MET A 1211 -22.63 -3.02 -12.91
CA MET A 1211 -22.45 -2.20 -11.70
C MET A 1211 -21.91 -3.02 -10.52
N GLY A 1212 -22.32 -4.28 -10.36
CA GLY A 1212 -21.96 -5.12 -9.22
C GLY A 1212 -20.55 -5.74 -9.27
N SER A 1213 -19.97 -5.86 -10.46
CA SER A 1213 -18.73 -6.60 -10.71
C SER A 1213 -17.51 -5.67 -10.74
N PHE A 1214 -16.84 -5.49 -9.59
CA PHE A 1214 -15.68 -4.59 -9.49
C PHE A 1214 -14.67 -5.04 -8.41
N GLY A 1215 -13.44 -4.51 -8.51
CA GLY A 1215 -12.39 -4.67 -7.49
C GLY A 1215 -11.90 -3.31 -6.96
N THR A 1216 -11.52 -3.26 -5.68
CA THR A 1216 -10.95 -2.05 -5.04
C THR A 1216 -9.76 -2.41 -4.17
N VAL A 1217 -8.87 -1.43 -3.95
CA VAL A 1217 -7.83 -1.47 -2.92
C VAL A 1217 -8.16 -0.34 -1.94
N GLY A 1218 -8.45 -0.67 -0.68
CA GLY A 1218 -9.00 0.27 0.29
C GLY A 1218 -10.54 0.39 0.23
N SER A 1219 -11.08 1.52 0.67
CA SER A 1219 -12.52 1.76 0.79
C SER A 1219 -13.27 1.63 -0.54
N SER A 1220 -14.35 0.85 -0.55
CA SER A 1220 -15.27 0.71 -1.69
C SER A 1220 -16.30 1.86 -1.81
N VAL A 1221 -16.46 2.67 -0.76
CA VAL A 1221 -17.44 3.76 -0.65
C VAL A 1221 -17.45 4.75 -1.83
N PRO A 1222 -16.30 5.26 -2.34
CA PRO A 1222 -16.31 6.20 -3.47
C PRO A 1222 -16.99 5.63 -4.71
N TYR A 1223 -16.83 4.33 -4.97
CA TYR A 1223 -17.45 3.66 -6.11
C TYR A 1223 -18.97 3.54 -5.92
N PHE A 1224 -19.44 3.16 -4.72
CA PHE A 1224 -20.88 3.16 -4.44
C PHE A 1224 -21.50 4.56 -4.44
N ILE A 1225 -20.76 5.62 -4.06
CA ILE A 1225 -21.23 7.02 -4.21
C ILE A 1225 -21.42 7.37 -5.68
N THR A 1226 -20.49 6.95 -6.56
CA THR A 1226 -20.64 7.09 -8.01
C THR A 1226 -21.92 6.41 -8.49
N GLN A 1227 -22.13 5.13 -8.13
CA GLN A 1227 -23.36 4.41 -8.47
C GLN A 1227 -24.63 5.10 -7.96
N LYS A 1228 -24.60 5.59 -6.71
CA LYS A 1228 -25.72 6.31 -6.11
C LYS A 1228 -26.12 7.51 -6.96
N LYS A 1229 -25.15 8.33 -7.39
CA LYS A 1229 -25.41 9.50 -8.24
C LYS A 1229 -26.06 9.11 -9.57
N LEU A 1230 -25.53 8.07 -10.22
CA LEU A 1230 -26.09 7.54 -11.46
C LEU A 1230 -27.54 7.04 -11.27
N LEU A 1231 -27.80 6.27 -10.23
CA LEU A 1231 -29.15 5.74 -9.94
C LEU A 1231 -30.15 6.86 -9.62
N GLN A 1232 -29.71 7.94 -8.97
CA GLN A 1232 -30.54 9.11 -8.67
C GLN A 1232 -31.05 9.81 -9.94
N GLU A 1233 -30.33 9.73 -11.07
CA GLU A 1233 -30.82 10.25 -12.35
C GLU A 1233 -31.98 9.42 -12.93
N LEU A 1234 -32.15 8.17 -12.50
CA LEU A 1234 -33.14 7.22 -13.04
C LEU A 1234 -34.41 7.08 -12.19
N ILE A 1235 -34.47 7.64 -10.97
CA ILE A 1235 -35.64 7.51 -10.08
C ILE A 1235 -36.91 8.20 -10.61
N ASN A 1236 -36.76 9.16 -11.53
CA ASN A 1236 -37.88 9.86 -12.17
C ASN A 1236 -37.96 9.54 -13.67
N HIS A 1237 -37.34 8.43 -14.09
CA HIS A 1237 -37.34 8.03 -15.50
C HIS A 1237 -38.77 7.70 -15.98
N PRO A 1238 -39.14 8.06 -17.23
CA PRO A 1238 -40.48 7.76 -17.78
C PRO A 1238 -40.79 6.26 -17.87
N ILE A 1239 -39.76 5.40 -17.98
CA ILE A 1239 -39.93 3.94 -18.00
C ILE A 1239 -40.13 3.42 -16.58
N GLN A 1240 -41.31 2.86 -16.31
CA GLN A 1240 -41.71 2.41 -14.97
C GLN A 1240 -40.79 1.29 -14.41
N ARG A 1241 -40.33 0.38 -15.26
CA ARG A 1241 -39.44 -0.72 -14.87
C ARG A 1241 -38.08 -0.22 -14.38
N LEU A 1242 -37.44 0.69 -15.15
CA LEU A 1242 -36.21 1.37 -14.73
C LEU A 1242 -36.39 2.14 -13.43
N LYS A 1243 -37.51 2.86 -13.30
CA LYS A 1243 -37.81 3.60 -12.07
C LYS A 1243 -37.87 2.67 -10.85
N ASN A 1244 -38.58 1.54 -10.95
CA ASN A 1244 -38.68 0.56 -9.87
C ASN A 1244 -37.32 -0.09 -9.53
N TRP A 1245 -36.55 -0.46 -10.57
CA TRP A 1245 -35.20 -0.99 -10.39
C TRP A 1245 -34.26 0.04 -9.76
N ALA A 1246 -34.27 1.27 -10.24
CA ALA A 1246 -33.44 2.35 -9.72
C ALA A 1246 -33.76 2.63 -8.25
N HIS A 1247 -35.03 2.62 -7.85
CA HIS A 1247 -35.41 2.71 -6.43
C HIS A 1247 -34.82 1.56 -5.61
N THR A 1248 -34.99 0.31 -6.07
CA THR A 1248 -34.50 -0.89 -5.38
C THR A 1248 -32.97 -0.90 -5.26
N MET A 1249 -32.28 -0.60 -6.36
CA MET A 1249 -30.81 -0.58 -6.42
C MET A 1249 -30.25 0.62 -5.64
N LEU A 1250 -30.95 1.75 -5.60
CA LEU A 1250 -30.57 2.90 -4.78
C LEU A 1250 -30.71 2.60 -3.29
N GLU A 1251 -31.74 1.87 -2.88
CA GLU A 1251 -31.87 1.37 -1.50
C GLU A 1251 -30.70 0.43 -1.15
N TYR A 1252 -30.42 -0.55 -2.00
CA TYR A 1252 -29.27 -1.45 -1.84
C TYR A 1252 -27.94 -0.68 -1.76
N THR A 1253 -27.70 0.25 -2.70
CA THR A 1253 -26.48 1.06 -2.76
C THR A 1253 -26.33 1.94 -1.51
N ASN A 1254 -27.42 2.57 -1.04
CA ASN A 1254 -27.39 3.34 0.20
C ASN A 1254 -27.06 2.48 1.42
N LYS A 1255 -27.59 1.25 1.50
CA LYS A 1255 -27.24 0.29 2.55
C LYS A 1255 -25.76 -0.09 2.47
N ARG A 1256 -25.25 -0.44 1.29
CA ARG A 1256 -23.82 -0.77 1.10
C ARG A 1256 -22.90 0.40 1.43
N ILE A 1257 -23.23 1.63 1.04
CA ILE A 1257 -22.46 2.83 1.43
C ILE A 1257 -22.33 2.90 2.96
N LYS A 1258 -23.43 2.74 3.69
CA LYS A 1258 -23.42 2.80 5.15
C LYS A 1258 -22.63 1.65 5.77
N ILE A 1259 -22.79 0.41 5.29
CA ILE A 1259 -22.05 -0.76 5.78
C ILE A 1259 -20.55 -0.57 5.54
N GLU A 1260 -20.15 -0.17 4.35
CA GLU A 1260 -18.74 0.02 4.01
C GLU A 1260 -18.15 1.23 4.75
N GLN A 1261 -18.94 2.27 5.03
CA GLN A 1261 -18.54 3.35 5.94
C GLN A 1261 -18.27 2.84 7.36
N LEU A 1262 -19.14 1.96 7.87
CA LEU A 1262 -19.00 1.31 9.17
C LEU A 1262 -17.79 0.34 9.22
N ASP A 1263 -17.54 -0.43 8.17
CA ASP A 1263 -16.39 -1.34 8.05
C ASP A 1263 -15.07 -0.59 7.96
N ASP A 1264 -15.06 0.50 7.20
CA ASP A 1264 -13.92 1.40 7.16
C ASP A 1264 -13.66 1.99 8.56
N GLU A 1265 -14.68 2.51 9.26
CA GLU A 1265 -14.54 3.00 10.64
C GLU A 1265 -13.95 1.95 11.60
N ALA A 1266 -14.36 0.68 11.48
CA ALA A 1266 -13.88 -0.41 12.31
C ALA A 1266 -12.44 -0.83 12.01
N SER A 1267 -12.01 -0.75 10.75
CA SER A 1267 -10.66 -1.12 10.32
C SER A 1267 -9.59 -0.12 10.78
N PHE A 1268 -10.00 1.07 11.25
CA PHE A 1268 -9.14 2.14 11.76
C PHE A 1268 -9.05 2.21 13.30
N LEU A 1269 -9.73 1.30 14.01
CA LEU A 1269 -9.74 1.17 15.48
C LEU A 1269 -8.85 0.01 15.94
#